data_AF-A0A8C2L4X3-F1
#
_entry.id   AF-A0A8C2L4X3-F1
#
_cell.length_a   1.000
_cell.length_b   1.000
_cell.length_c   1.000
_cell.angle_alpha   90.00
_cell.angle_beta   90.00
_cell.angle_gamma   90.00
#
_symmetry.space_group_name_H-M   'P 1'
#
loop_
_entity.id
_entity.type
_entity.pdbx_description
1 polymer ?
#
loop_
_entity_poly.entity_id
_entity_poly.type
_entity_poly.pdbx_seq_one_letter_code
_entity_poly.pdbx_strand_id
1 'polypeptide(L)'
;MLDPSSSEEESDGIVEEESREVMAPQSGSSRISPSRTSESSDRLQPASRGSSARPSSPSPSAASEHEKEDVEKLQREEEERKKKLQLYVFVMRCIAYPFNAKQPTDMARRQLKITKQQLQTTKDRFESFLKGDTQIVADEAFINAVQSYFEVFLKSDRVAKMVQTGGLSALDCREVFKRHIEKRVRSLPEIDGLSKETVLSSWMAKFDTIYRGDEDPRKAQQRMTASAASELILSKDQLYEMFQMILGIKKFEHQLLYQACQLDNLDEQAAQIRRELDGRLQMADQIARAGKFPKFVSKEMEAMYIEELKSSVNQLMANLESMPVSKGGEFKLQKLKRGHNTSIIDMGQEDENQLSKSDVVLSFTLEVRTVLAFRQCSLALCSRPGFTYYVVLRPTPNSPKQAELHKMTVTKACPDQDLKIKLAVRILWGQGYSSIKIFIKYCDYFFRYLWAVGKNVWKRWKKRFFVLVQVSQYTFAVCSYREKKSEPQELLQLDGYTVDYTDPQPGLDGGRAFFNAVKEGDTVIFASDDEQDRILWVQAMYRATGQSHKPVPPTQVQKLNSKGGAAAQMDAPISQFYADRAQKHGMDEFISAIPCSFDHASFFEMVHRLTFDHSLNDNFACLGWFSPGQLFVLDEYCARNGVRGCHRHLCYLGDLLERADAGHMIDPTLLHYSFAFCASHVHGNRPDGLGTVTVEEKERFEEIKERLRVLLENQITNFRYCFPFGRPEGALKATLSLLERVLMKDIVTPVPQEDVKAVIRKCLEQAAQINYQRITDYARVEENVANLATPAKKLEHVIRLAELVIEVLHQNQDHHAEAFAWWSDLMVEHAENFLSLYGVDMDAALEIQSPESWDSFPLFQLLNDFLRTDYHLCNGKFHKHLQDLYAPLVVRYVDLMESSIAQSIHRGFERESWEPVKSLTSNLPNVNLPNVNLQIPKVPNLPVPVAGLSVNLPQMPSFSTPSWMAAIYDSDNGSGTSEDLFWKLDALQTFIRDLHWPEEEFAKHLDNRMKLMSSDMIETSVKRTRAAFESKLAKSSRSTDFRIPLSLCTMFNVMVDAKDQSAKLCAMEMGQEKQYHSQIDDLIEESVKDMISLLVAKFVVILESVLAKISRYDEGTLFSSFLSFTVKAASKYVDVPKPGMDVADGYVTFVRHSQDILRDKVNEEVYIERLFDQWYTATMNLLATWLTERMDQQLHVYQLKILIRIVKKKYRDFRLQGVLDSTLNSKAYDTVRNRLTLEEATASVREGGMQGISMKDSDEEDEEDD
;
A
#
# COMPACT_ATOMS: atom_id res chain seq x y z
N MET A 1 -8.98 4.65 -59.94
CA MET A 1 -8.32 4.51 -61.26
C MET A 1 -6.83 4.60 -61.03
N LEU A 2 -5.98 3.71 -61.52
CA LEU A 2 -6.22 2.43 -62.21
C LEU A 2 -4.89 1.64 -62.11
N ASP A 3 -4.94 0.32 -61.92
CA ASP A 3 -3.82 -0.59 -62.21
C ASP A 3 -3.48 -0.56 -63.71
N PRO A 4 -2.34 -1.14 -64.15
CA PRO A 4 -2.34 -2.57 -64.52
C PRO A 4 -0.99 -3.28 -64.20
N SER A 5 -0.78 -4.59 -64.40
CA SER A 5 -1.59 -5.82 -64.49
C SER A 5 -0.61 -6.96 -64.83
N SER A 6 -0.82 -8.19 -64.35
CA SER A 6 -0.82 -9.42 -65.18
C SER A 6 -0.99 -10.70 -64.33
N SER A 7 -1.83 -11.60 -64.82
CA SER A 7 -2.15 -12.94 -64.31
C SER A 7 -1.43 -14.05 -65.10
N GLU A 8 -1.55 -15.30 -64.63
CA GLU A 8 -1.88 -16.58 -65.33
C GLU A 8 -1.33 -17.79 -64.52
N GLU A 9 -2.19 -18.65 -63.93
CA GLU A 9 -2.69 -19.99 -64.43
C GLU A 9 -1.67 -21.13 -64.19
N GLU A 10 -1.93 -22.43 -63.92
CA GLU A 10 -3.07 -23.40 -63.82
C GLU A 10 -2.70 -24.43 -62.69
N SER A 11 -3.48 -25.43 -62.20
CA SER A 11 -4.92 -25.73 -62.05
C SER A 11 -5.07 -27.05 -61.21
N ASP A 12 -6.30 -27.44 -60.81
CA ASP A 12 -6.80 -28.74 -60.25
C ASP A 12 -6.06 -29.47 -59.08
N GLY A 13 -6.71 -30.21 -58.14
CA GLY A 13 -8.13 -30.47 -57.86
C GLY A 13 -8.34 -31.81 -57.09
N ILE A 14 -9.39 -31.90 -56.24
CA ILE A 14 -9.98 -33.14 -55.61
C ILE A 14 -9.14 -33.76 -54.45
N VAL A 15 -9.54 -33.96 -53.16
CA VAL A 15 -10.78 -34.32 -52.39
C VAL A 15 -10.74 -35.78 -51.85
N GLU A 16 -11.49 -36.07 -50.76
CA GLU A 16 -11.61 -37.31 -49.92
C GLU A 16 -10.62 -37.35 -48.73
N GLU A 17 -10.98 -37.27 -47.43
CA GLU A 17 -12.20 -37.49 -46.61
C GLU A 17 -12.46 -38.93 -46.08
N GLU A 18 -12.86 -39.02 -44.79
CA GLU A 18 -13.39 -40.19 -44.05
C GLU A 18 -12.46 -41.42 -43.81
N SER A 19 -12.60 -42.23 -42.74
CA SER A 19 -13.35 -42.11 -41.46
C SER A 19 -12.94 -43.22 -40.45
N ARG A 20 -13.34 -43.07 -39.15
CA ARG A 20 -13.89 -44.09 -38.21
C ARG A 20 -13.11 -45.41 -37.87
N GLU A 21 -13.27 -46.11 -36.74
CA GLU A 21 -13.86 -45.89 -35.38
C GLU A 21 -13.49 -47.10 -34.45
N VAL A 22 -14.13 -47.23 -33.28
CA VAL A 22 -14.26 -48.44 -32.39
C VAL A 22 -13.08 -48.76 -31.45
N MET A 23 -13.21 -49.23 -30.19
CA MET A 23 -14.06 -48.99 -29.00
C MET A 23 -13.93 -50.19 -28.02
N ALA A 24 -13.39 -49.95 -26.82
CA ALA A 24 -13.80 -50.54 -25.51
C ALA A 24 -13.66 -52.09 -25.27
N PRO A 25 -13.89 -52.64 -24.02
CA PRO A 25 -14.27 -51.99 -22.75
C PRO A 25 -13.54 -52.43 -21.42
N GLN A 26 -13.52 -51.48 -20.48
CA GLN A 26 -13.75 -51.53 -19.01
C GLN A 26 -13.27 -52.63 -18.03
N SER A 27 -12.75 -52.12 -16.89
CA SER A 27 -12.90 -52.54 -15.46
C SER A 27 -11.59 -52.95 -14.73
N GLY A 28 -11.31 -52.57 -13.48
CA GLY A 28 -11.93 -51.55 -12.61
C GLY A 28 -11.17 -51.32 -11.27
N SER A 29 -11.18 -50.09 -10.76
CA SER A 29 -10.85 -49.64 -9.38
C SER A 29 -9.57 -50.15 -8.65
N SER A 30 -8.61 -49.25 -8.37
CA SER A 30 -8.49 -48.64 -7.01
C SER A 30 -7.20 -47.83 -6.74
N ARG A 31 -7.37 -46.71 -6.01
CA ARG A 31 -6.41 -45.90 -5.21
C ARG A 31 -5.22 -45.20 -5.91
N ILE A 32 -5.15 -43.89 -5.67
CA ILE A 32 -4.18 -42.93 -6.22
C ILE A 32 -3.14 -42.52 -5.17
N SER A 33 -1.89 -42.32 -5.59
CA SER A 33 -0.89 -41.47 -4.93
C SER A 33 0.16 -41.06 -5.97
N PRO A 34 0.34 -39.76 -6.31
CA PRO A 34 1.25 -39.36 -7.38
C PRO A 34 2.68 -39.13 -6.86
N SER A 35 3.63 -39.92 -7.37
CA SER A 35 5.07 -39.63 -7.28
C SER A 35 5.51 -38.72 -8.43
N ARG A 36 6.42 -37.79 -8.14
CA ARG A 36 6.91 -36.76 -9.06
C ARG A 36 7.65 -37.35 -10.26
N THR A 37 7.31 -36.87 -11.46
CA THR A 37 8.20 -36.90 -12.64
C THR A 37 8.45 -35.47 -13.10
N SER A 38 9.73 -35.15 -13.34
CA SER A 38 10.18 -33.88 -13.88
C SER A 38 10.41 -34.01 -15.37
N GLU A 39 9.65 -33.26 -16.18
CA GLU A 39 10.04 -32.94 -17.55
C GLU A 39 10.47 -31.48 -17.60
N SER A 40 11.60 -31.24 -18.26
CA SER A 40 12.19 -29.92 -18.49
C SER A 40 11.86 -29.44 -19.89
N SER A 41 11.45 -28.18 -20.01
CA SER A 41 11.01 -27.58 -21.27
C SER A 41 12.09 -27.47 -22.34
N ASP A 42 11.67 -27.65 -23.60
CA ASP A 42 12.40 -27.27 -24.81
C ASP A 42 12.74 -25.77 -24.87
N ARG A 43 13.91 -25.43 -25.43
CA ARG A 43 14.07 -24.19 -26.21
C ARG A 43 15.06 -24.33 -27.36
N LEU A 44 14.47 -24.45 -28.54
CA LEU A 44 14.95 -24.30 -29.93
C LEU A 44 16.39 -23.85 -30.23
N GLN A 45 16.99 -24.56 -31.18
CA GLN A 45 18.27 -24.32 -31.87
C GLN A 45 18.16 -23.24 -32.98
N PRO A 46 19.30 -22.75 -33.50
CA PRO A 46 19.48 -22.44 -34.91
C PRO A 46 20.30 -23.56 -35.62
N ALA A 47 19.92 -23.90 -36.86
CA ALA A 47 20.53 -24.99 -37.61
C ALA A 47 21.53 -24.52 -38.68
N SER A 48 22.55 -25.33 -38.95
CA SER A 48 23.20 -25.39 -40.27
C SER A 48 23.47 -26.85 -40.67
N ARG A 49 23.21 -27.19 -41.94
CA ARG A 49 23.24 -28.56 -42.47
C ARG A 49 24.62 -28.91 -43.03
N GLY A 50 25.07 -30.16 -42.88
CA GLY A 50 26.24 -30.64 -43.62
C GLY A 50 26.64 -32.11 -43.42
N SER A 51 26.04 -33.00 -44.20
CA SER A 51 26.49 -34.37 -44.55
C SER A 51 25.91 -35.58 -43.78
N SER A 52 25.84 -36.70 -44.51
CA SER A 52 25.21 -37.96 -44.12
C SER A 52 26.27 -39.07 -44.04
N ALA A 53 26.25 -39.87 -42.97
CA ALA A 53 26.97 -41.14 -42.90
C ALA A 53 26.23 -42.14 -41.99
N ARG A 54 26.26 -43.42 -42.39
CA ARG A 54 25.67 -44.57 -41.68
C ARG A 54 26.53 -45.02 -40.49
N PRO A 55 25.99 -45.83 -39.56
CA PRO A 55 26.65 -46.10 -38.28
C PRO A 55 27.83 -47.06 -38.42
N SER A 56 28.94 -46.72 -37.75
CA SER A 56 30.03 -47.63 -37.43
C SER A 56 30.04 -47.92 -35.93
N SER A 57 30.21 -49.21 -35.60
CA SER A 57 30.29 -49.80 -34.26
C SER A 57 31.05 -48.96 -33.21
N PRO A 58 30.61 -48.94 -31.94
CA PRO A 58 31.27 -48.16 -30.90
C PRO A 58 32.69 -48.67 -30.66
N SER A 59 33.67 -47.78 -30.83
CA SER A 59 35.03 -48.03 -30.35
C SER A 59 35.09 -47.79 -28.83
N PRO A 60 35.91 -48.52 -28.06
CA PRO A 60 35.88 -48.46 -26.59
C PRO A 60 36.21 -47.09 -25.97
N SER A 61 36.76 -46.17 -26.76
CA SER A 61 37.28 -44.88 -26.29
C SER A 61 36.20 -43.88 -25.85
N ALA A 62 35.08 -43.79 -26.58
CA ALA A 62 34.03 -42.81 -26.27
C ALA A 62 33.25 -43.16 -24.99
N ALA A 63 33.07 -44.44 -24.69
CA ALA A 63 32.54 -44.88 -23.40
C ALA A 63 33.49 -44.49 -22.25
N SER A 64 34.81 -44.61 -22.47
CA SER A 64 35.82 -44.25 -21.46
C SER A 64 35.93 -42.75 -21.18
N GLU A 65 35.45 -41.88 -22.08
CA GLU A 65 35.40 -40.43 -21.85
C GLU A 65 34.18 -40.03 -21.03
N HIS A 66 33.00 -40.59 -21.35
CA HIS A 66 31.79 -40.38 -20.54
C HIS A 66 31.94 -40.98 -19.13
N GLU A 67 32.52 -42.18 -19.02
CA GLU A 67 32.87 -42.78 -17.72
C GLU A 67 33.90 -41.95 -16.95
N LYS A 68 34.84 -41.25 -17.62
CA LYS A 68 35.75 -40.32 -16.95
C LYS A 68 35.04 -39.07 -16.47
N GLU A 69 34.18 -38.44 -17.27
CA GLU A 69 33.40 -37.28 -16.84
C GLU A 69 32.49 -37.62 -15.66
N ASP A 70 31.86 -38.79 -15.67
CA ASP A 70 31.05 -39.30 -14.56
C ASP A 70 31.90 -39.63 -13.32
N VAL A 71 33.10 -40.21 -13.48
CA VAL A 71 34.04 -40.47 -12.37
C VAL A 71 34.61 -39.16 -11.80
N GLU A 72 34.98 -38.19 -12.62
CA GLU A 72 35.45 -36.87 -12.17
C GLU A 72 34.34 -36.08 -11.48
N LYS A 73 33.09 -36.24 -11.93
CA LYS A 73 31.91 -35.67 -11.26
C LYS A 73 31.68 -36.33 -9.90
N LEU A 74 31.73 -37.66 -9.82
CA LEU A 74 31.62 -38.39 -8.55
C LEU A 74 32.76 -38.04 -7.57
N GLN A 75 33.98 -37.85 -8.07
CA GLN A 75 35.11 -37.37 -7.26
C GLN A 75 34.87 -35.96 -6.73
N ARG A 76 34.42 -35.03 -7.57
CA ARG A 76 34.03 -33.66 -7.14
C ARG A 76 32.90 -33.67 -6.11
N GLU A 77 31.87 -34.49 -6.29
CA GLU A 77 30.77 -34.67 -5.33
C GLU A 77 31.28 -35.26 -3.99
N GLU A 78 32.25 -36.19 -4.02
CA GLU A 78 32.86 -36.74 -2.81
C GLU A 78 33.75 -35.72 -2.08
N GLU A 79 34.57 -34.95 -2.81
CA GLU A 79 35.38 -33.87 -2.26
C GLU A 79 34.51 -32.76 -1.63
N GLU A 80 33.43 -32.36 -2.30
CA GLU A 80 32.48 -31.39 -1.77
C GLU A 80 31.79 -31.92 -0.50
N ARG A 81 31.44 -33.22 -0.46
CA ARG A 81 30.90 -33.87 0.74
C ARG A 81 31.91 -33.92 1.88
N LYS A 82 33.19 -34.22 1.62
CA LYS A 82 34.27 -34.17 2.63
C LYS A 82 34.45 -32.74 3.16
N LYS A 83 34.42 -31.73 2.28
CA LYS A 83 34.47 -30.31 2.66
C LYS A 83 33.27 -29.91 3.53
N LYS A 84 32.05 -30.32 3.17
CA LYS A 84 30.82 -30.12 3.97
C LYS A 84 30.88 -30.81 5.34
N LEU A 85 31.41 -32.02 5.43
CA LEU A 85 31.60 -32.74 6.71
C LEU A 85 32.60 -32.01 7.62
N GLN A 86 33.77 -31.61 7.10
CA GLN A 86 34.77 -30.85 7.86
C GLN A 86 34.21 -29.52 8.38
N LEU A 87 33.48 -28.80 7.51
CA LEU A 87 32.78 -27.56 7.83
C LEU A 87 31.73 -27.77 8.94
N TYR A 88 30.96 -28.85 8.87
CA TYR A 88 29.97 -29.18 9.89
C TYR A 88 30.59 -29.46 11.26
N VAL A 89 31.78 -30.07 11.34
CA VAL A 89 32.50 -30.23 12.63
C VAL A 89 32.83 -28.88 13.25
N PHE A 90 33.33 -27.91 12.47
CA PHE A 90 33.62 -26.57 12.97
C PHE A 90 32.35 -25.82 13.42
N VAL A 91 31.27 -25.89 12.65
CA VAL A 91 29.96 -25.32 13.00
C VAL A 91 29.37 -25.98 14.26
N MET A 92 29.46 -27.30 14.37
CA MET A 92 29.00 -28.06 15.54
C MET A 92 29.74 -27.65 16.81
N ARG A 93 31.06 -27.44 16.75
CA ARG A 93 31.84 -26.92 17.89
C ARG A 93 31.38 -25.53 18.35
N CYS A 94 30.92 -24.68 17.44
CA CYS A 94 30.39 -23.35 17.76
C CYS A 94 29.00 -23.43 18.44
N ILE A 95 28.11 -24.31 17.98
CA ILE A 95 26.80 -24.55 18.61
C ILE A 95 26.97 -25.23 19.99
N ALA A 96 27.95 -26.13 20.12
CA ALA A 96 28.23 -26.85 21.36
C ALA A 96 28.67 -25.89 22.47
N TYR A 97 29.61 -24.97 22.19
CA TYR A 97 30.30 -24.16 23.20
C TYR A 97 30.33 -22.66 22.81
N PRO A 98 29.19 -21.96 22.85
CA PRO A 98 29.15 -20.53 22.55
C PRO A 98 29.71 -19.70 23.72
N PHE A 99 30.56 -18.74 23.40
CA PHE A 99 31.20 -17.85 24.39
C PHE A 99 31.26 -16.38 23.96
N ASN A 100 31.02 -16.05 22.68
CA ASN A 100 31.16 -14.68 22.18
C ASN A 100 29.80 -13.99 21.90
N ALA A 101 28.85 -14.70 21.29
CA ALA A 101 27.51 -14.17 21.00
C ALA A 101 26.47 -14.47 22.11
N LYS A 102 25.55 -13.53 22.34
CA LYS A 102 24.24 -13.80 22.96
C LYS A 102 23.21 -13.92 21.84
N GLN A 103 22.25 -14.84 21.95
CA GLN A 103 21.16 -14.89 20.97
C GLN A 103 20.39 -13.55 20.99
N PRO A 104 20.22 -12.86 19.85
CA PRO A 104 19.52 -11.58 19.80
C PRO A 104 18.06 -11.72 20.25
N THR A 105 17.68 -11.00 21.31
CA THR A 105 16.31 -11.01 21.84
C THR A 105 15.39 -9.97 21.21
N ASP A 106 15.91 -9.11 20.34
CA ASP A 106 15.21 -7.91 19.87
C ASP A 106 15.43 -7.71 18.37
N MET A 107 14.66 -8.46 17.55
CA MET A 107 14.43 -8.19 16.13
C MET A 107 13.00 -8.57 15.73
N ALA A 108 12.48 -7.89 14.70
CA ALA A 108 11.05 -7.82 14.40
C ALA A 108 10.41 -9.16 13.96
N ARG A 109 9.08 -9.23 14.17
CA ARG A 109 8.21 -10.36 13.80
C ARG A 109 8.40 -10.74 12.32
N ARG A 110 8.90 -11.95 12.05
CA ARG A 110 8.98 -12.46 10.67
C ARG A 110 7.58 -12.63 10.11
N GLN A 111 7.35 -12.07 8.93
CA GLN A 111 6.10 -12.26 8.21
C GLN A 111 6.19 -13.53 7.35
N LEU A 112 5.14 -14.34 7.35
CA LEU A 112 5.04 -15.50 6.47
C LEU A 112 4.93 -15.03 5.01
N LYS A 113 5.71 -15.64 4.12
CA LYS A 113 5.64 -15.32 2.68
C LYS A 113 4.37 -15.89 2.08
N ILE A 114 3.70 -15.13 1.21
CA ILE A 114 2.58 -15.65 0.43
C ILE A 114 3.13 -16.59 -0.65
N THR A 115 2.63 -17.82 -0.68
CA THR A 115 2.90 -18.78 -1.75
C THR A 115 1.97 -18.56 -2.94
N LYS A 116 2.35 -19.06 -4.13
CA LYS A 116 1.49 -19.04 -5.34
C LYS A 116 0.08 -19.59 -5.07
N GLN A 117 -0.02 -20.68 -4.29
CA GLN A 117 -1.30 -21.30 -3.94
C GLN A 117 -2.14 -20.39 -3.04
N GLN A 118 -1.53 -19.75 -2.03
CA GLN A 118 -2.23 -18.81 -1.16
C GLN A 118 -2.69 -17.55 -1.90
N LEU A 119 -1.88 -17.02 -2.83
CA LEU A 119 -2.31 -15.91 -3.70
C LEU A 119 -3.56 -16.30 -4.51
N GLN A 120 -3.60 -17.52 -5.06
CA GLN A 120 -4.77 -18.00 -5.79
C GLN A 120 -6.00 -18.13 -4.86
N THR A 121 -5.88 -18.75 -3.69
CA THR A 121 -6.98 -18.82 -2.71
C THR A 121 -7.47 -17.42 -2.30
N THR A 122 -6.58 -16.43 -2.16
CA THR A 122 -7.00 -15.04 -1.94
C THR A 122 -7.75 -14.46 -3.12
N LYS A 123 -7.31 -14.69 -4.37
CA LYS A 123 -8.06 -14.28 -5.57
C LYS A 123 -9.46 -14.88 -5.58
N ASP A 124 -9.58 -16.19 -5.39
CA ASP A 124 -10.84 -16.92 -5.42
C ASP A 124 -11.83 -16.37 -4.36
N ARG A 125 -11.35 -15.99 -3.17
CA ARG A 125 -12.15 -15.37 -2.09
C ARG A 125 -12.67 -13.98 -2.46
N PHE A 126 -11.81 -13.14 -3.03
CA PHE A 126 -12.20 -11.79 -3.47
C PHE A 126 -13.19 -11.86 -4.64
N GLU A 127 -12.97 -12.78 -5.59
CA GLU A 127 -13.90 -13.02 -6.70
C GLU A 127 -15.26 -13.55 -6.21
N SER A 128 -15.29 -14.43 -5.21
CA SER A 128 -16.53 -14.91 -4.59
C SER A 128 -17.31 -13.79 -3.89
N PHE A 129 -16.61 -12.85 -3.23
CA PHE A 129 -17.25 -11.66 -2.65
C PHE A 129 -17.89 -10.79 -3.75
N LEU A 130 -17.15 -10.53 -4.85
CA LEU A 130 -17.61 -9.70 -5.96
C LEU A 130 -18.78 -10.33 -6.75
N LYS A 131 -18.90 -11.65 -6.76
CA LYS A 131 -20.06 -12.38 -7.31
C LYS A 131 -21.30 -12.40 -6.40
N GLY A 132 -21.17 -11.96 -5.14
CA GLY A 132 -22.25 -12.00 -4.15
C GLY A 132 -22.41 -13.35 -3.44
N ASP A 133 -21.46 -14.29 -3.59
CA ASP A 133 -21.52 -15.62 -2.97
C ASP A 133 -21.22 -15.61 -1.45
N THR A 134 -20.89 -14.44 -0.87
CA THR A 134 -20.52 -14.28 0.54
C THR A 134 -21.56 -13.51 1.33
N GLN A 135 -21.72 -13.83 2.62
CA GLN A 135 -22.68 -13.16 3.52
C GLN A 135 -22.19 -11.79 4.06
N ILE A 136 -21.23 -11.15 3.39
CA ILE A 136 -20.58 -9.92 3.87
C ILE A 136 -21.34 -8.70 3.38
N VAL A 137 -22.07 -8.03 4.28
CA VAL A 137 -22.86 -6.83 3.96
C VAL A 137 -21.95 -5.66 3.56
N ALA A 138 -22.09 -5.21 2.32
CA ALA A 138 -21.29 -4.15 1.71
C ALA A 138 -22.16 -3.07 1.07
N ASP A 139 -21.67 -1.84 1.15
CA ASP A 139 -22.14 -0.71 0.35
C ASP A 139 -21.46 -0.71 -1.03
N GLU A 140 -22.07 -0.04 -2.01
CA GLU A 140 -21.58 0.00 -3.40
C GLU A 140 -20.16 0.62 -3.50
N ALA A 141 -19.87 1.64 -2.69
CA ALA A 141 -18.56 2.27 -2.64
C ALA A 141 -17.45 1.29 -2.18
N PHE A 142 -17.74 0.45 -1.18
CA PHE A 142 -16.84 -0.63 -0.77
C PHE A 142 -16.69 -1.72 -1.84
N ILE A 143 -17.77 -2.11 -2.52
CA ILE A 143 -17.70 -3.08 -3.63
C ILE A 143 -16.80 -2.56 -4.74
N ASN A 144 -16.96 -1.28 -5.15
CA ASN A 144 -16.12 -0.62 -6.15
C ASN A 144 -14.65 -0.48 -5.69
N ALA A 145 -14.40 -0.33 -4.39
CA ALA A 145 -13.06 -0.37 -3.82
C ALA A 145 -12.42 -1.78 -3.86
N VAL A 146 -13.19 -2.83 -3.55
CA VAL A 146 -12.72 -4.22 -3.62
C VAL A 146 -12.50 -4.66 -5.07
N GLN A 147 -13.39 -4.29 -5.99
CA GLN A 147 -13.26 -4.54 -7.43
C GLN A 147 -11.98 -3.92 -7.98
N SER A 148 -11.74 -2.64 -7.69
CA SER A 148 -10.55 -1.94 -8.16
C SER A 148 -9.26 -2.50 -7.55
N TYR A 149 -9.25 -2.89 -6.27
CA TYR A 149 -8.11 -3.58 -5.67
C TYR A 149 -7.88 -4.99 -6.28
N PHE A 150 -8.95 -5.71 -6.63
CA PHE A 150 -8.84 -7.03 -7.26
C PHE A 150 -8.22 -6.95 -8.66
N GLU A 151 -8.68 -6.03 -9.51
CA GLU A 151 -8.12 -5.80 -10.85
C GLU A 151 -6.70 -5.19 -10.79
N VAL A 152 -6.53 -4.07 -10.09
CA VAL A 152 -5.27 -3.29 -10.15
C VAL A 152 -4.15 -3.93 -9.34
N PHE A 153 -4.44 -4.55 -8.18
CA PHE A 153 -3.42 -5.17 -7.32
C PHE A 153 -3.39 -6.70 -7.45
N LEU A 154 -4.46 -7.41 -7.08
CA LEU A 154 -4.40 -8.87 -6.95
C LEU A 154 -4.13 -9.58 -8.30
N LYS A 155 -4.71 -9.11 -9.40
CA LYS A 155 -4.44 -9.64 -10.74
C LYS A 155 -3.08 -9.21 -11.33
N SER A 156 -2.43 -8.19 -10.79
CA SER A 156 -1.21 -7.61 -11.39
C SER A 156 -0.05 -8.62 -11.48
N ASP A 157 0.58 -8.69 -12.66
CA ASP A 157 1.81 -9.47 -12.87
C ASP A 157 2.95 -9.06 -11.94
N ARG A 158 2.96 -7.79 -11.51
CA ARG A 158 3.91 -7.27 -10.52
C ARG A 158 3.79 -8.01 -9.18
N VAL A 159 2.55 -8.25 -8.73
CA VAL A 159 2.26 -9.00 -7.49
C VAL A 159 2.54 -10.49 -7.69
N ALA A 160 2.21 -11.04 -8.86
CA ALA A 160 2.55 -12.43 -9.20
C ALA A 160 4.07 -12.68 -9.20
N LYS A 161 4.88 -11.74 -9.71
CA LYS A 161 6.35 -11.79 -9.66
C LYS A 161 6.87 -11.64 -8.22
N MET A 162 6.33 -10.71 -7.43
CA MET A 162 6.72 -10.52 -6.03
C MET A 162 6.41 -11.75 -5.15
N VAL A 163 5.33 -12.49 -5.45
CA VAL A 163 5.02 -13.79 -4.84
C VAL A 163 5.96 -14.91 -5.31
N GLN A 164 6.40 -14.89 -6.57
CA GLN A 164 7.40 -15.82 -7.08
C GLN A 164 8.77 -15.65 -6.40
N THR A 165 9.16 -14.41 -6.12
CA THR A 165 10.47 -14.06 -5.54
C THR A 165 10.48 -14.07 -4.01
N GLY A 166 9.33 -14.34 -3.37
CA GLY A 166 9.19 -14.45 -1.92
C GLY A 166 9.07 -13.11 -1.17
N GLY A 167 8.86 -12.00 -1.88
CA GLY A 167 8.87 -10.64 -1.34
C GLY A 167 7.53 -10.08 -0.85
N LEU A 168 6.43 -10.85 -0.91
CA LEU A 168 5.09 -10.41 -0.47
C LEU A 168 4.61 -11.17 0.77
N SER A 169 4.12 -10.43 1.76
CA SER A 169 3.41 -10.97 2.93
C SER A 169 1.91 -10.61 2.95
N ALA A 170 1.15 -11.25 3.86
CA ALA A 170 -0.25 -10.91 4.10
C ALA A 170 -0.45 -9.48 4.65
N LEU A 171 0.55 -8.94 5.36
CA LEU A 171 0.52 -7.57 5.87
C LEU A 171 0.65 -6.57 4.70
N ASP A 172 1.49 -6.85 3.72
CA ASP A 172 1.65 -5.97 2.54
C ASP A 172 0.36 -5.87 1.74
N CYS A 173 -0.34 -6.99 1.50
CA CYS A 173 -1.67 -6.98 0.87
C CYS A 173 -2.64 -6.07 1.62
N ARG A 174 -2.68 -6.19 2.95
CA ARG A 174 -3.56 -5.42 3.82
C ARG A 174 -3.25 -3.91 3.78
N GLU A 175 -1.98 -3.54 3.87
CA GLU A 175 -1.58 -2.13 3.89
C GLU A 175 -1.65 -1.47 2.49
N VAL A 176 -1.53 -2.24 1.39
CA VAL A 176 -1.85 -1.72 0.05
C VAL A 176 -3.36 -1.48 -0.10
N PHE A 177 -4.22 -2.41 0.36
CA PHE A 177 -5.67 -2.15 0.38
C PHE A 177 -6.02 -0.92 1.21
N LYS A 178 -5.43 -0.77 2.41
CA LYS A 178 -5.61 0.40 3.27
C LYS A 178 -5.28 1.71 2.55
N ARG A 179 -4.09 1.83 1.96
CA ARG A 179 -3.69 3.03 1.17
C ARG A 179 -4.64 3.27 -0.01
N HIS A 180 -5.08 2.22 -0.71
CA HIS A 180 -6.02 2.32 -1.84
C HIS A 180 -7.39 2.89 -1.43
N ILE A 181 -7.91 2.53 -0.26
CA ILE A 181 -9.20 3.04 0.23
C ILE A 181 -9.11 4.38 0.96
N GLU A 182 -7.97 4.72 1.58
CA GLU A 182 -7.80 5.97 2.33
C GLU A 182 -8.13 7.21 1.50
N LYS A 183 -7.76 7.26 0.22
CA LYS A 183 -8.11 8.38 -0.67
C LYS A 183 -9.60 8.41 -1.01
N ARG A 184 -10.19 7.26 -1.35
CA ARG A 184 -11.61 7.14 -1.69
C ARG A 184 -12.50 7.57 -0.54
N VAL A 185 -12.16 7.18 0.69
CA VAL A 185 -12.90 7.57 1.90
C VAL A 185 -12.72 9.06 2.22
N ARG A 186 -11.59 9.70 1.85
CA ARG A 186 -11.43 11.16 1.96
C ARG A 186 -12.33 11.93 1.00
N SER A 187 -12.50 11.44 -0.24
CA SER A 187 -13.36 12.05 -1.26
C SER A 187 -14.87 11.78 -1.09
N LEU A 188 -15.27 10.87 -0.19
CA LEU A 188 -16.69 10.69 0.13
C LEU A 188 -17.28 11.98 0.76
N PRO A 189 -18.54 12.34 0.44
CA PRO A 189 -19.26 13.39 1.13
C PRO A 189 -19.40 13.07 2.63
N GLU A 190 -19.52 14.10 3.45
CA GLU A 190 -19.68 13.91 4.90
C GLU A 190 -21.08 13.34 5.20
N ILE A 191 -21.12 12.28 6.01
CA ILE A 191 -22.35 11.59 6.40
C ILE A 191 -22.60 11.90 7.88
N ASP A 192 -23.77 12.46 8.18
CA ASP A 192 -24.14 12.85 9.54
C ASP A 192 -23.96 11.69 10.54
N GLY A 193 -23.16 11.95 11.59
CA GLY A 193 -22.89 11.00 12.67
C GLY A 193 -21.85 9.91 12.38
N LEU A 194 -21.21 9.86 11.19
CA LEU A 194 -20.23 8.82 10.84
C LEU A 194 -18.87 9.41 10.41
N SER A 195 -17.82 9.23 11.23
CA SER A 195 -16.50 9.74 10.89
C SER A 195 -15.82 8.94 9.77
N LYS A 196 -15.03 9.63 8.92
CA LYS A 196 -14.23 9.00 7.85
C LYS A 196 -13.27 7.91 8.37
N GLU A 197 -12.76 8.05 9.59
CA GLU A 197 -11.96 7.02 10.28
C GLU A 197 -12.76 5.78 10.69
N THR A 198 -14.05 5.95 11.04
CA THR A 198 -14.97 4.83 11.32
C THR A 198 -15.30 4.06 10.04
N VAL A 199 -15.53 4.77 8.93
CA VAL A 199 -15.70 4.15 7.59
C VAL A 199 -14.46 3.33 7.21
N LEU A 200 -13.28 3.93 7.32
CA LEU A 200 -12.00 3.26 7.04
C LEU A 200 -11.83 1.99 7.88
N SER A 201 -12.10 2.07 9.19
CA SER A 201 -11.99 0.95 10.12
C SER A 201 -12.99 -0.17 9.81
N SER A 202 -14.23 0.18 9.45
CA SER A 202 -15.27 -0.76 9.00
C SER A 202 -14.86 -1.48 7.72
N TRP A 203 -14.38 -0.74 6.73
CA TRP A 203 -13.90 -1.30 5.45
C TRP A 203 -12.68 -2.23 5.64
N MET A 204 -11.74 -1.88 6.52
CA MET A 204 -10.63 -2.77 6.88
C MET A 204 -11.10 -4.05 7.59
N ALA A 205 -12.11 -3.98 8.46
CA ALA A 205 -12.68 -5.17 9.10
C ALA A 205 -13.39 -6.09 8.09
N LYS A 206 -14.09 -5.53 7.09
CA LYS A 206 -14.67 -6.28 5.96
C LYS A 206 -13.56 -6.94 5.12
N PHE A 207 -12.50 -6.21 4.77
CA PHE A 207 -11.32 -6.76 4.07
C PHE A 207 -10.70 -7.93 4.85
N ASP A 208 -10.42 -7.75 6.14
CA ASP A 208 -9.83 -8.80 6.98
C ASP A 208 -10.77 -10.04 7.08
N THR A 209 -12.07 -9.88 6.82
CA THR A 209 -13.05 -10.98 6.75
C THR A 209 -12.99 -11.71 5.41
N ILE A 210 -13.02 -10.98 4.28
CA ILE A 210 -12.86 -11.55 2.91
C ILE A 210 -11.53 -12.30 2.81
N TYR A 211 -10.44 -11.69 3.28
CA TYR A 211 -9.10 -12.27 3.21
C TYR A 211 -8.97 -13.57 4.02
N ARG A 212 -9.66 -13.70 5.16
CA ARG A 212 -9.66 -14.91 5.99
C ARG A 212 -10.58 -16.01 5.47
N GLY A 213 -11.76 -15.67 4.93
CA GLY A 213 -12.82 -16.64 4.65
C GLY A 213 -13.27 -17.38 5.93
N ASP A 214 -13.71 -18.63 5.78
CA ASP A 214 -14.29 -19.43 6.88
C ASP A 214 -13.27 -20.00 7.92
N GLU A 215 -12.04 -19.46 8.00
CA GLU A 215 -11.07 -19.89 9.02
C GLU A 215 -11.46 -19.36 10.42
N ASP A 216 -11.76 -20.28 11.34
CA ASP A 216 -12.14 -19.99 12.74
C ASP A 216 -11.17 -18.97 13.41
N PRO A 217 -11.64 -17.78 13.81
CA PRO A 217 -10.78 -16.71 14.33
C PRO A 217 -9.97 -17.12 15.57
N ARG A 218 -10.43 -18.14 16.33
CA ARG A 218 -9.69 -18.68 17.49
C ARG A 218 -8.40 -19.38 17.09
N LYS A 219 -8.38 -20.06 15.93
CA LYS A 219 -7.18 -20.75 15.41
C LYS A 219 -6.15 -19.78 14.85
N ALA A 220 -6.59 -18.69 14.21
CA ALA A 220 -5.71 -17.64 13.70
C ALA A 220 -4.94 -16.93 14.83
N GLN A 221 -5.63 -16.52 15.91
CA GLN A 221 -5.00 -15.88 17.06
C GLN A 221 -3.98 -16.82 17.75
N GLN A 222 -4.26 -18.12 17.81
CA GLN A 222 -3.34 -19.14 18.32
C GLN A 222 -2.10 -19.33 17.44
N ARG A 223 -2.23 -19.33 16.10
CA ARG A 223 -1.07 -19.41 15.19
C ARG A 223 -0.16 -18.18 15.33
N MET A 224 -0.72 -16.97 15.38
CA MET A 224 0.07 -15.73 15.52
C MET A 224 0.83 -15.67 16.86
N THR A 225 0.20 -16.06 17.98
CA THR A 225 0.87 -16.09 19.29
C THR A 225 1.86 -17.25 19.44
N ALA A 226 1.66 -18.38 18.76
CA ALA A 226 2.60 -19.50 18.78
C ALA A 226 3.88 -19.22 17.97
N SER A 227 3.78 -18.61 16.78
CA SER A 227 4.95 -18.23 15.97
C SER A 227 5.82 -17.21 16.73
N ALA A 228 5.19 -16.11 17.18
CA ALA A 228 5.90 -15.01 17.84
C ALA A 228 6.62 -15.40 19.15
N ALA A 229 6.18 -16.46 19.84
CA ALA A 229 6.80 -16.92 21.10
C ALA A 229 7.87 -18.01 20.91
N SER A 230 7.89 -18.71 19.77
CA SER A 230 8.84 -19.81 19.50
C SER A 230 10.11 -19.37 18.76
N GLU A 231 10.17 -18.13 18.28
CA GLU A 231 11.19 -17.67 17.33
C GLU A 231 12.33 -16.82 17.93
N LEU A 232 12.20 -16.35 19.19
CA LEU A 232 13.20 -15.45 19.80
C LEU A 232 14.48 -16.14 20.30
N ILE A 233 14.41 -17.41 20.72
CA ILE A 233 15.59 -18.17 21.20
C ILE A 233 15.47 -19.61 20.71
N LEU A 234 16.40 -20.04 19.84
CA LEU A 234 16.47 -21.42 19.36
C LEU A 234 17.26 -22.29 20.35
N SER A 235 16.80 -23.52 20.57
CA SER A 235 17.55 -24.53 21.33
C SER A 235 18.79 -24.99 20.56
N LYS A 236 19.78 -25.58 21.26
CA LYS A 236 20.95 -26.17 20.60
C LYS A 236 20.55 -27.26 19.60
N ASP A 237 19.55 -28.07 19.94
CA ASP A 237 19.03 -29.13 19.07
C ASP A 237 18.44 -28.57 17.77
N GLN A 238 17.67 -27.47 17.85
CA GLN A 238 17.14 -26.77 16.68
C GLN A 238 18.25 -26.17 15.80
N LEU A 239 19.32 -25.63 16.41
CA LEU A 239 20.49 -25.14 15.67
C LEU A 239 21.24 -26.28 14.96
N TYR A 240 21.39 -27.45 15.61
CA TYR A 240 22.00 -28.61 14.98
C TYR A 240 21.18 -29.14 13.80
N GLU A 241 19.85 -29.26 13.94
CA GLU A 241 18.94 -29.68 12.85
C GLU A 241 18.98 -28.69 11.67
N MET A 242 19.00 -27.39 11.96
CA MET A 242 19.08 -26.34 10.94
C MET A 242 20.40 -26.40 10.15
N PHE A 243 21.55 -26.41 10.82
CA PHE A 243 22.84 -26.50 10.12
C PHE A 243 23.13 -27.88 9.51
N GLN A 244 22.52 -28.94 10.05
CA GLN A 244 22.50 -30.26 9.39
C GLN A 244 21.81 -30.17 8.04
N MET A 245 20.65 -29.51 7.97
CA MET A 245 19.87 -29.33 6.75
C MET A 245 20.57 -28.41 5.74
N ILE A 246 21.12 -27.28 6.20
CA ILE A 246 21.89 -26.33 5.37
C ILE A 246 23.08 -27.02 4.67
N LEU A 247 23.85 -27.85 5.40
CA LEU A 247 25.05 -28.50 4.87
C LEU A 247 24.78 -29.88 4.25
N GLY A 248 23.53 -30.37 4.26
CA GLY A 248 23.13 -31.64 3.67
C GLY A 248 23.63 -32.90 4.41
N ILE A 249 23.90 -32.78 5.71
CA ILE A 249 24.54 -33.84 6.51
C ILE A 249 23.52 -34.92 6.92
N LYS A 250 23.85 -36.20 6.75
CA LYS A 250 22.91 -37.30 7.05
C LYS A 250 22.76 -37.50 8.56
N LYS A 251 21.58 -37.95 9.00
CA LYS A 251 21.27 -38.10 10.45
C LYS A 251 22.26 -39.00 11.21
N PHE A 252 22.80 -40.04 10.56
CA PHE A 252 23.82 -40.90 11.18
C PHE A 252 25.20 -40.22 11.26
N GLU A 253 25.55 -39.37 10.28
CA GLU A 253 26.82 -38.62 10.27
C GLU A 253 26.81 -37.58 11.39
N HIS A 254 25.70 -36.84 11.53
CA HIS A 254 25.46 -35.95 12.67
C HIS A 254 25.60 -36.71 14.01
N GLN A 255 24.93 -37.85 14.17
CA GLN A 255 24.98 -38.62 15.43
C GLN A 255 26.40 -39.05 15.82
N LEU A 256 27.20 -39.55 14.86
CA LEU A 256 28.59 -39.95 15.10
C LEU A 256 29.46 -38.75 15.50
N LEU A 257 29.37 -37.64 14.77
CA LEU A 257 30.15 -36.43 15.04
C LEU A 257 29.74 -35.77 16.37
N TYR A 258 28.44 -35.68 16.64
CA TYR A 258 27.87 -35.10 17.87
C TYR A 258 28.30 -35.87 19.12
N GLN A 259 28.31 -37.21 19.06
CA GLN A 259 28.76 -38.05 20.18
C GLN A 259 30.28 -38.00 20.38
N ALA A 260 31.06 -37.83 19.31
CA ALA A 260 32.52 -37.75 19.39
C ALA A 260 33.05 -36.35 19.74
N CYS A 261 32.30 -35.29 19.45
CA CYS A 261 32.66 -33.89 19.72
C CYS A 261 32.01 -33.30 20.99
N GLN A 262 31.33 -34.11 21.82
CA GLN A 262 30.85 -33.65 23.14
C GLN A 262 31.95 -33.67 24.21
N LEU A 263 31.80 -32.80 25.21
CA LEU A 263 32.70 -32.61 26.35
C LEU A 263 31.83 -32.39 27.59
N ASP A 264 32.04 -33.18 28.65
CA ASP A 264 31.08 -33.39 29.72
C ASP A 264 31.00 -32.23 30.73
N ASN A 265 32.01 -31.34 30.77
CA ASN A 265 32.06 -30.22 31.70
C ASN A 265 32.54 -28.91 31.04
N LEU A 266 32.12 -27.77 31.63
CA LEU A 266 32.44 -26.43 31.12
C LEU A 266 33.94 -26.11 31.12
N ASP A 267 34.71 -26.71 32.04
CA ASP A 267 36.16 -26.48 32.16
C ASP A 267 36.92 -27.12 30.99
N GLU A 268 36.51 -28.32 30.54
CA GLU A 268 37.02 -28.97 29.33
C GLU A 268 36.64 -28.20 28.06
N GLN A 269 35.43 -27.65 28.00
CA GLN A 269 34.98 -26.81 26.89
C GLN A 269 35.81 -25.53 26.79
N ALA A 270 36.04 -24.85 27.92
CA ALA A 270 36.92 -23.70 28.00
C ALA A 270 38.38 -24.06 27.68
N ALA A 271 38.90 -25.20 28.17
CA ALA A 271 40.24 -25.67 27.84
C ALA A 271 40.42 -26.02 26.36
N GLN A 272 39.38 -26.56 25.71
CA GLN A 272 39.38 -26.79 24.26
C GLN A 272 39.45 -25.47 23.48
N ILE A 273 38.61 -24.48 23.83
CA ILE A 273 38.63 -23.16 23.19
C ILE A 273 39.99 -22.46 23.41
N ARG A 274 40.55 -22.52 24.63
CA ARG A 274 41.90 -21.98 24.92
C ARG A 274 42.98 -22.58 24.02
N ARG A 275 42.96 -23.90 23.78
CA ARG A 275 43.92 -24.57 22.87
C ARG A 275 43.76 -24.12 21.40
N GLU A 276 42.53 -23.91 20.95
CA GLU A 276 42.25 -23.40 19.60
C GLU A 276 42.70 -21.93 19.44
N LEU A 277 42.48 -21.09 20.46
CA LEU A 277 42.93 -19.69 20.48
C LEU A 277 44.46 -19.56 20.60
N ASP A 278 45.12 -20.40 21.40
CA ASP A 278 46.58 -20.45 21.48
C ASP A 278 47.21 -20.90 20.14
N GLY A 279 46.60 -21.89 19.46
CA GLY A 279 46.99 -22.27 18.10
C GLY A 279 46.93 -21.11 17.10
N ARG A 280 45.91 -20.24 17.19
CA ARG A 280 45.82 -19.01 16.38
C ARG A 280 46.89 -17.98 16.75
N LEU A 281 47.22 -17.83 18.03
CA LEU A 281 48.30 -16.95 18.48
C LEU A 281 49.66 -17.42 17.94
N GLN A 282 49.93 -18.72 18.00
CA GLN A 282 51.13 -19.33 17.43
C GLN A 282 51.21 -19.14 15.90
N MET A 283 50.07 -19.24 15.19
CA MET A 283 50.00 -18.98 13.75
C MET A 283 50.33 -17.52 13.41
N ALA A 284 49.79 -16.55 14.16
CA ALA A 284 50.12 -15.13 13.98
C ALA A 284 51.61 -14.85 14.21
N ASP A 285 52.22 -15.46 15.23
CA ASP A 285 53.66 -15.39 15.46
C ASP A 285 54.49 -16.07 14.35
N GLN A 286 54.01 -17.16 13.76
CA GLN A 286 54.66 -17.79 12.60
C GLN A 286 54.62 -16.90 11.36
N ILE A 287 53.48 -16.25 11.07
CA ILE A 287 53.35 -15.29 9.96
C ILE A 287 54.34 -14.12 10.16
N ALA A 288 54.36 -13.54 11.35
CA ALA A 288 55.28 -12.45 11.70
C ALA A 288 56.77 -12.82 11.58
N ARG A 289 57.15 -14.07 11.93
CA ARG A 289 58.53 -14.57 11.80
C ARG A 289 58.90 -14.98 10.37
N ALA A 290 57.95 -15.51 9.60
CA ALA A 290 58.18 -15.99 8.25
C ALA A 290 58.16 -14.88 7.18
N GLY A 291 57.62 -13.70 7.50
CA GLY A 291 57.47 -12.58 6.56
C GLY A 291 56.49 -12.85 5.41
N LYS A 292 55.66 -13.91 5.52
CA LYS A 292 54.70 -14.34 4.51
C LYS A 292 53.33 -13.72 4.77
N PHE A 293 53.24 -12.41 4.57
CA PHE A 293 52.00 -11.67 4.72
C PHE A 293 51.08 -11.83 3.49
N PRO A 294 49.74 -11.75 3.66
CA PRO A 294 48.83 -11.40 2.58
C PRO A 294 49.26 -10.09 1.88
N LYS A 295 48.89 -9.89 0.62
CA LYS A 295 49.17 -8.63 -0.08
C LYS A 295 48.28 -7.51 0.48
N PHE A 296 48.86 -6.54 1.17
CA PHE A 296 48.16 -5.36 1.71
C PHE A 296 48.23 -4.15 0.80
N VAL A 297 47.25 -3.23 0.92
CA VAL A 297 47.19 -1.98 0.15
C VAL A 297 48.32 -1.00 0.53
N SER A 298 48.76 -1.01 1.80
CA SER A 298 49.96 -0.32 2.26
C SER A 298 50.86 -1.28 3.02
N LYS A 299 52.18 -1.13 2.89
CA LYS A 299 53.17 -1.95 3.60
C LYS A 299 53.09 -1.80 5.12
N GLU A 300 52.65 -0.64 5.61
CA GLU A 300 52.46 -0.36 7.04
C GLU A 300 51.37 -1.24 7.67
N MET A 301 50.44 -1.75 6.85
CA MET A 301 49.38 -2.67 7.30
C MET A 301 49.91 -4.08 7.65
N GLU A 302 51.11 -4.48 7.21
CA GLU A 302 51.70 -5.77 7.57
C GLU A 302 51.90 -5.90 9.09
N ALA A 303 52.34 -4.82 9.75
CA ALA A 303 52.49 -4.75 11.20
C ALA A 303 51.13 -4.67 11.91
N MET A 304 50.25 -3.77 11.46
CA MET A 304 48.89 -3.61 12.01
C MET A 304 48.07 -4.90 11.92
N TYR A 305 48.30 -5.75 10.92
CA TYR A 305 47.58 -7.03 10.77
C TYR A 305 47.91 -8.02 11.89
N ILE A 306 49.17 -8.06 12.32
CA ILE A 306 49.59 -8.92 13.44
C ILE A 306 49.02 -8.38 14.77
N GLU A 307 48.94 -7.06 14.93
CA GLU A 307 48.28 -6.43 16.08
C GLU A 307 46.77 -6.69 16.07
N GLU A 308 46.10 -6.58 14.92
CA GLU A 308 44.68 -6.89 14.72
C GLU A 308 44.36 -8.35 15.07
N LEU A 309 45.16 -9.31 14.57
CA LEU A 309 45.03 -10.74 14.89
C LEU A 309 45.23 -11.02 16.40
N LYS A 310 46.27 -10.45 17.01
CA LYS A 310 46.56 -10.65 18.44
C LYS A 310 45.50 -10.00 19.33
N SER A 311 45.05 -8.80 18.98
CA SER A 311 43.96 -8.10 19.67
C SER A 311 42.66 -8.90 19.61
N SER A 312 42.29 -9.43 18.43
CA SER A 312 41.14 -10.32 18.25
C SER A 312 41.21 -11.56 19.14
N VAL A 313 42.35 -12.27 19.17
CA VAL A 313 42.53 -13.46 20.02
C VAL A 313 42.49 -13.10 21.50
N ASN A 314 43.12 -12.00 21.91
CA ASN A 314 43.11 -11.54 23.30
C ASN A 314 41.70 -11.14 23.78
N GLN A 315 40.90 -10.50 22.94
CA GLN A 315 39.50 -10.17 23.26
C GLN A 315 38.66 -11.44 23.44
N LEU A 316 38.87 -12.46 22.61
CA LEU A 316 38.19 -13.75 22.73
C LEU A 316 38.60 -14.50 24.01
N MET A 317 39.88 -14.45 24.39
CA MET A 317 40.37 -14.97 25.66
C MET A 317 39.75 -14.25 26.86
N ALA A 318 39.68 -12.91 26.83
CA ALA A 318 39.04 -12.12 27.88
C ALA A 318 37.53 -12.41 28.00
N ASN A 319 36.82 -12.56 26.88
CA ASN A 319 35.40 -12.93 26.87
C ASN A 319 35.19 -14.33 27.48
N LEU A 320 36.03 -15.31 27.12
CA LEU A 320 36.01 -16.65 27.70
C LEU A 320 36.31 -16.64 29.21
N GLU A 321 37.20 -15.77 29.67
CA GLU A 321 37.52 -15.59 31.09
C GLU A 321 36.44 -14.86 31.90
N SER A 322 35.58 -14.09 31.23
CA SER A 322 34.42 -13.42 31.84
C SER A 322 33.23 -14.35 32.09
N MET A 323 33.24 -15.57 31.52
CA MET A 323 32.14 -16.52 31.69
C MET A 323 32.06 -17.04 33.13
N PRO A 324 30.86 -17.12 33.75
CA PRO A 324 30.72 -17.59 35.12
C PRO A 324 31.01 -19.10 35.21
N VAL A 325 32.18 -19.45 35.75
CA VAL A 325 32.54 -20.83 36.06
C VAL A 325 31.49 -21.42 37.00
N SER A 326 30.83 -22.51 36.57
CA SER A 326 29.77 -23.13 37.38
C SER A 326 30.35 -23.69 38.67
N LYS A 327 29.87 -23.20 39.81
CA LYS A 327 30.08 -23.89 41.09
C LYS A 327 29.49 -25.29 40.96
N GLY A 328 30.33 -26.31 41.07
CA GLY A 328 29.94 -27.71 40.89
C GLY A 328 28.67 -28.06 41.67
N GLY A 329 27.64 -28.49 40.96
CA GLY A 329 26.32 -28.78 41.48
C GLY A 329 25.68 -29.96 40.74
N GLU A 330 25.02 -30.83 41.49
CA GLU A 330 24.49 -32.12 41.03
C GLU A 330 23.49 -31.97 39.86
N PHE A 331 23.57 -32.88 38.88
CA PHE A 331 22.54 -33.04 37.86
C PHE A 331 21.18 -33.38 38.49
N LYS A 332 20.19 -32.50 38.34
CA LYS A 332 18.77 -32.83 38.51
C LYS A 332 17.95 -32.36 37.33
N LEU A 333 17.27 -33.32 36.71
CA LEU A 333 16.32 -33.12 35.62
C LEU A 333 15.18 -32.20 36.07
N GLN A 334 15.15 -30.96 35.59
CA GLN A 334 14.06 -30.03 35.91
C GLN A 334 13.01 -30.06 34.78
N LYS A 335 11.89 -30.77 35.03
CA LYS A 335 10.74 -30.79 34.14
C LYS A 335 10.22 -29.37 33.90
N LEU A 336 9.86 -29.05 32.65
CA LEU A 336 9.19 -27.81 32.30
C LEU A 336 7.94 -27.59 33.18
N LYS A 337 7.79 -26.37 33.70
CA LYS A 337 6.47 -25.80 34.00
C LYS A 337 6.27 -24.54 33.16
N ARG A 338 5.12 -24.52 32.50
CA ARG A 338 4.63 -23.52 31.55
C ARG A 338 4.24 -22.25 32.34
N GLY A 339 4.91 -21.13 32.09
CA GLY A 339 4.60 -19.82 32.68
C GLY A 339 3.99 -18.88 31.64
N HIS A 340 2.89 -18.21 31.97
CA HIS A 340 2.35 -17.10 31.17
C HIS A 340 3.14 -15.82 31.44
N ASN A 341 3.30 -14.99 30.41
CA ASN A 341 3.73 -13.60 30.56
C ASN A 341 2.50 -12.69 30.73
N THR A 342 2.55 -11.77 31.70
CA THR A 342 1.96 -10.42 31.63
C THR A 342 2.66 -9.50 32.63
N SER A 343 2.53 -8.20 32.42
CA SER A 343 3.41 -7.13 32.90
C SER A 343 2.82 -6.25 34.02
N ILE A 344 3.69 -5.38 34.58
CA ILE A 344 3.39 -4.01 35.08
C ILE A 344 2.82 -3.82 36.52
N ILE A 345 3.67 -3.15 37.33
CA ILE A 345 3.44 -2.05 38.30
C ILE A 345 2.50 -2.23 39.54
N ASP A 346 3.14 -2.01 40.71
CA ASP A 346 2.71 -1.42 42.00
C ASP A 346 2.18 -2.20 43.23
N MET A 347 2.69 -1.71 44.37
CA MET A 347 2.22 -1.65 45.77
C MET A 347 1.19 -2.66 46.34
N GLY A 348 1.60 -3.33 47.44
CA GLY A 348 0.75 -3.41 48.64
C GLY A 348 0.55 -4.77 49.32
N GLN A 349 0.59 -4.71 50.66
CA GLN A 349 0.01 -5.62 51.68
C GLN A 349 0.71 -6.93 52.10
N GLU A 350 0.85 -7.02 53.43
CA GLU A 350 1.11 -8.18 54.30
C GLU A 350 -0.12 -9.15 54.23
N ASP A 351 -0.07 -10.45 54.54
CA ASP A 351 0.13 -10.97 55.89
C ASP A 351 0.22 -12.53 56.01
N GLU A 352 0.65 -12.98 57.19
CA GLU A 352 0.44 -14.26 57.91
C GLU A 352 0.56 -15.68 57.24
N ASN A 353 1.65 -16.35 57.61
CA ASN A 353 1.70 -17.67 58.30
C ASN A 353 0.47 -18.61 58.34
N GLN A 354 0.73 -19.91 58.07
CA GLN A 354 0.23 -20.98 58.96
C GLN A 354 1.08 -22.27 58.90
N LEU A 355 1.37 -22.84 60.08
CA LEU A 355 2.13 -24.09 60.29
C LEU A 355 1.23 -25.15 60.92
N SER A 356 1.49 -26.43 60.62
CA SER A 356 0.98 -27.56 61.43
C SER A 356 2.06 -28.61 61.67
N LYS A 357 2.04 -29.21 62.86
CA LYS A 357 3.10 -30.05 63.45
C LYS A 357 2.93 -31.53 63.08
N SER A 358 4.04 -32.26 62.95
CA SER A 358 4.49 -33.18 64.02
C SER A 358 5.76 -33.97 63.64
N ASP A 359 6.88 -33.62 64.27
CA ASP A 359 7.91 -34.58 64.72
C ASP A 359 8.89 -33.86 65.68
N VAL A 360 9.14 -34.44 66.86
CA VAL A 360 9.97 -33.79 67.90
C VAL A 360 11.43 -34.19 67.73
N VAL A 361 12.19 -33.40 66.98
CA VAL A 361 13.65 -33.52 66.90
C VAL A 361 14.29 -32.67 68.01
N LEU A 362 14.84 -33.33 69.03
CA LEU A 362 15.71 -32.68 70.02
C LEU A 362 17.07 -32.34 69.40
N SER A 363 17.19 -31.15 68.81
CA SER A 363 18.44 -30.61 68.29
C SER A 363 19.14 -29.75 69.34
N PHE A 364 20.28 -30.22 69.87
CA PHE A 364 21.20 -29.42 70.69
C PHE A 364 22.48 -29.11 69.90
N THR A 365 22.78 -27.82 69.73
CA THR A 365 23.96 -27.34 69.03
C THR A 365 25.12 -27.20 70.01
N LEU A 366 26.14 -28.05 69.88
CA LEU A 366 27.33 -28.02 70.76
C LEU A 366 28.39 -27.09 70.15
N GLU A 367 28.64 -25.93 70.77
CA GLU A 367 29.59 -24.94 70.28
C GLU A 367 31.04 -25.36 70.57
N VAL A 368 31.71 -25.98 69.60
CA VAL A 368 33.12 -26.39 69.71
C VAL A 368 34.04 -25.26 69.22
N ARG A 369 34.63 -24.52 70.15
CA ARG A 369 35.55 -23.41 69.82
C ARG A 369 36.94 -23.90 69.43
N THR A 370 37.28 -23.66 68.16
CA THR A 370 38.62 -23.39 67.58
C THR A 370 39.73 -24.46 67.73
N VAL A 371 40.14 -25.04 66.59
CA VAL A 371 41.40 -25.81 66.36
C VAL A 371 41.70 -26.90 67.41
N LEU A 372 40.78 -27.85 67.57
CA LEU A 372 40.97 -29.07 68.37
C LEU A 372 40.60 -30.37 67.62
N ALA A 373 41.01 -30.49 66.36
CA ALA A 373 40.83 -31.73 65.57
C ALA A 373 41.56 -32.97 66.15
N PHE A 374 42.43 -32.78 67.15
CA PHE A 374 43.24 -33.83 67.79
C PHE A 374 43.05 -33.95 69.32
N ARG A 375 41.87 -33.57 69.85
CA ARG A 375 41.44 -33.96 71.21
C ARG A 375 40.25 -34.91 71.12
N GLN A 376 40.32 -36.04 71.82
CA GLN A 376 39.25 -37.04 71.88
C GLN A 376 38.03 -36.44 72.59
N CYS A 377 36.98 -36.13 71.83
CA CYS A 377 35.73 -35.61 72.39
C CYS A 377 34.90 -36.76 72.99
N SER A 378 34.57 -36.61 74.28
CA SER A 378 33.66 -37.49 75.01
C SER A 378 32.39 -36.70 75.33
N LEU A 379 31.25 -37.09 74.76
CA LEU A 379 29.96 -36.48 75.13
C LEU A 379 29.40 -37.17 76.37
N ALA A 380 28.97 -36.39 77.37
CA ALA A 380 28.17 -36.85 78.49
C ALA A 380 26.70 -36.51 78.25
N LEU A 381 25.83 -37.53 78.25
CA LEU A 381 24.39 -37.37 78.06
C LEU A 381 23.67 -37.71 79.38
N CYS A 382 22.71 -36.86 79.79
CA CYS A 382 22.08 -36.94 81.12
C CYS A 382 20.55 -37.02 81.03
N SER A 383 19.96 -38.08 81.59
CA SER A 383 18.58 -38.06 82.14
C SER A 383 18.19 -39.35 82.89
N ARG A 384 18.89 -39.68 83.99
CA ARG A 384 18.31 -40.40 85.15
C ARG A 384 19.21 -40.19 86.38
N PRO A 385 18.67 -39.99 87.60
CA PRO A 385 19.51 -39.79 88.77
C PRO A 385 20.38 -41.02 89.04
N GLY A 386 21.71 -40.86 89.01
CA GLY A 386 22.67 -41.89 89.45
C GLY A 386 23.47 -42.63 88.36
N PHE A 387 23.22 -42.43 87.05
CA PHE A 387 23.98 -43.10 85.98
C PHE A 387 24.50 -42.11 84.93
N THR A 388 25.78 -42.25 84.55
CA THR A 388 26.42 -41.44 83.50
C THR A 388 26.84 -42.32 82.33
N TYR A 389 26.54 -41.85 81.12
CA TYR A 389 26.81 -42.57 79.86
C TYR A 389 27.70 -41.71 78.97
N TYR A 390 28.67 -42.35 78.32
CA TYR A 390 29.62 -41.68 77.43
C TYR A 390 29.65 -42.34 76.05
N VAL A 391 29.88 -41.54 75.02
CA VAL A 391 30.15 -41.99 73.65
C VAL A 391 31.46 -41.37 73.17
N VAL A 392 32.32 -42.18 72.57
CA VAL A 392 33.61 -41.74 71.99
C VAL A 392 33.43 -41.61 70.47
N LEU A 393 33.66 -40.42 69.94
CA LEU A 393 33.54 -40.13 68.51
C LEU A 393 34.94 -39.89 67.90
N ARG A 394 35.18 -40.45 66.71
CA ARG A 394 36.40 -40.25 65.90
C ARG A 394 36.01 -39.66 64.54
N PRO A 395 35.84 -38.33 64.43
CA PRO A 395 35.38 -37.71 63.20
C PRO A 395 36.42 -37.86 62.08
N THR A 396 35.96 -38.35 60.92
CA THR A 396 36.71 -38.32 59.66
C THR A 396 35.92 -37.55 58.59
N PRO A 397 36.55 -36.97 57.55
CA PRO A 397 35.84 -36.20 56.53
C PRO A 397 34.75 -36.99 55.79
N ASN A 398 34.88 -38.32 55.72
CA ASN A 398 33.94 -39.23 55.07
C ASN A 398 32.91 -39.84 56.05
N SER A 399 32.75 -39.28 57.26
CA SER A 399 31.71 -39.74 58.20
C SER A 399 30.33 -39.55 57.55
N PRO A 400 29.46 -40.57 57.51
CA PRO A 400 28.19 -40.48 56.80
C PRO A 400 27.29 -39.39 57.38
N LYS A 401 26.63 -38.61 56.51
CA LYS A 401 25.73 -37.50 56.89
C LYS A 401 24.41 -37.97 57.55
N GLN A 402 24.19 -39.28 57.63
CA GLN A 402 23.04 -39.93 58.27
C GLN A 402 23.37 -40.31 59.72
N ALA A 403 22.35 -40.47 60.56
CA ALA A 403 22.55 -40.81 61.97
C ALA A 403 22.92 -42.29 62.14
N GLU A 404 24.08 -42.60 62.74
CA GLU A 404 24.57 -43.96 62.97
C GLU A 404 24.47 -44.39 64.44
N LEU A 405 24.26 -45.70 64.66
CA LEU A 405 24.12 -46.30 65.98
C LEU A 405 25.49 -46.50 66.65
N HIS A 406 25.81 -45.63 67.60
CA HIS A 406 27.01 -45.68 68.41
C HIS A 406 26.72 -46.41 69.73
N LYS A 407 27.58 -47.35 70.14
CA LYS A 407 27.41 -48.06 71.42
C LYS A 407 27.74 -47.13 72.59
N MET A 408 26.85 -47.06 73.58
CA MET A 408 27.03 -46.24 74.78
C MET A 408 27.84 -47.02 75.83
N THR A 409 28.78 -46.35 76.49
CA THR A 409 29.56 -46.95 77.58
C THR A 409 29.06 -46.43 78.92
N VAL A 410 28.63 -47.33 79.81
CA VAL A 410 28.15 -47.04 81.17
C VAL A 410 29.28 -47.24 82.18
N THR A 411 29.42 -46.37 83.18
CA THR A 411 30.49 -46.47 84.18
C THR A 411 30.18 -47.35 85.40
N LYS A 412 28.93 -47.81 85.61
CA LYS A 412 28.57 -48.83 86.63
C LYS A 412 27.44 -49.74 86.12
N ALA A 413 27.36 -50.95 86.68
CA ALA A 413 26.56 -52.07 86.17
C ALA A 413 25.07 -51.75 85.98
N CYS A 414 24.68 -51.58 84.71
CA CYS A 414 23.30 -51.52 84.25
C CYS A 414 22.93 -52.91 83.68
N PRO A 415 21.71 -53.44 83.88
CA PRO A 415 21.31 -54.74 83.32
C PRO A 415 21.27 -54.77 81.78
N ASP A 416 21.05 -53.64 81.11
CA ASP A 416 21.06 -53.54 79.65
C ASP A 416 22.49 -53.26 79.11
N GLN A 417 23.15 -54.30 78.59
CA GLN A 417 24.53 -54.21 78.08
C GLN A 417 24.68 -53.86 76.59
N ASP A 418 23.58 -53.64 75.86
CA ASP A 418 23.61 -53.32 74.42
C ASP A 418 22.87 -52.03 74.04
N LEU A 419 22.91 -51.04 74.95
CA LEU A 419 22.42 -49.68 74.71
C LEU A 419 23.23 -49.01 73.58
N LYS A 420 22.53 -48.65 72.49
CA LYS A 420 23.06 -47.97 71.31
C LYS A 420 22.27 -46.69 71.07
N ILE A 421 22.96 -45.59 70.80
CA ILE A 421 22.37 -44.29 70.50
C ILE A 421 22.63 -43.88 69.05
N LYS A 422 21.58 -43.45 68.35
CA LYS A 422 21.68 -43.04 66.95
C LYS A 422 22.07 -41.56 66.89
N LEU A 423 23.30 -41.27 66.44
CA LEU A 423 23.89 -39.93 66.40
C LEU A 423 24.28 -39.53 64.97
N ALA A 424 23.87 -38.34 64.53
CA ALA A 424 24.37 -37.73 63.30
C ALA A 424 25.45 -36.71 63.64
N VAL A 425 26.70 -36.99 63.27
CA VAL A 425 27.82 -36.05 63.46
C VAL A 425 27.91 -35.14 62.24
N ARG A 426 27.53 -33.87 62.39
CA ARG A 426 27.70 -32.84 61.35
C ARG A 426 28.79 -31.86 61.77
N ILE A 427 29.87 -31.81 61.00
CA ILE A 427 30.90 -30.77 61.13
C ILE A 427 30.35 -29.52 60.44
N LEU A 428 29.99 -28.51 61.24
CA LEU A 428 29.52 -27.21 60.73
C LEU A 428 30.70 -26.27 60.49
N TRP A 429 30.93 -25.92 59.23
CA TRP A 429 31.86 -24.87 58.83
C TRP A 429 31.21 -23.50 59.07
N GLY A 430 31.34 -22.99 60.30
CA GLY A 430 30.67 -21.77 60.74
C GLY A 430 31.01 -20.54 59.90
N GLN A 431 30.01 -19.92 59.28
CA GLN A 431 30.13 -18.58 58.72
C GLN A 431 30.15 -17.56 59.87
N GLY A 432 31.32 -17.15 60.35
CA GLY A 432 31.36 -16.24 61.51
C GLY A 432 32.63 -15.45 61.83
N TYR A 433 33.81 -15.78 61.26
CA TYR A 433 35.05 -15.06 61.58
C TYR A 433 35.89 -14.79 60.33
N SER A 434 36.15 -13.50 60.05
CA SER A 434 36.71 -13.06 58.76
C SER A 434 38.22 -13.27 58.61
N SER A 435 38.96 -13.36 59.72
CA SER A 435 40.44 -13.36 59.70
C SER A 435 41.11 -14.74 59.59
N ILE A 436 40.35 -15.83 59.58
CA ILE A 436 40.84 -17.22 59.39
C ILE A 436 40.28 -17.85 58.09
N LYS A 437 39.35 -17.16 57.42
CA LYS A 437 38.64 -17.63 56.21
C LYS A 437 39.51 -17.81 54.95
N ILE A 438 40.77 -17.39 54.99
CA ILE A 438 41.70 -17.40 53.84
C ILE A 438 42.51 -18.72 53.77
N PHE A 439 42.85 -19.35 54.90
CA PHE A 439 43.75 -20.51 54.93
C PHE A 439 43.09 -21.90 54.81
N ILE A 440 41.76 -21.99 54.89
CA ILE A 440 41.02 -23.28 54.88
C ILE A 440 39.83 -23.21 53.90
N LYS A 441 40.07 -22.65 52.71
CA LYS A 441 39.05 -22.56 51.63
C LYS A 441 39.42 -23.33 50.35
N TYR A 442 40.61 -23.93 50.33
CA TYR A 442 41.17 -24.70 49.20
C TYR A 442 41.62 -26.12 49.57
N CYS A 443 41.37 -26.57 50.81
CA CYS A 443 41.91 -27.83 51.31
C CYS A 443 40.80 -28.80 51.75
N ASP A 444 39.97 -29.21 50.80
CA ASP A 444 38.84 -30.11 51.05
C ASP A 444 39.24 -31.60 51.19
N TYR A 445 40.45 -32.03 50.80
CA TYR A 445 40.77 -33.48 50.69
C TYR A 445 42.15 -33.98 51.16
N PHE A 446 43.06 -33.16 51.71
CA PHE A 446 44.48 -33.58 51.89
C PHE A 446 45.08 -33.42 53.31
N PHE A 447 44.52 -34.20 54.25
CA PHE A 447 45.07 -34.38 55.60
C PHE A 447 44.98 -35.86 56.03
N ARG A 448 46.09 -36.61 56.01
CA ARG A 448 46.14 -38.04 56.39
C ARG A 448 47.50 -38.43 56.96
N TYR A 449 47.57 -39.61 57.56
CA TYR A 449 48.86 -40.19 57.96
C TYR A 449 49.59 -40.78 56.76
N LEU A 450 50.81 -40.33 56.51
CA LEU A 450 51.75 -40.93 55.57
C LEU A 450 53.03 -41.33 56.30
N TRP A 451 53.74 -42.32 55.75
CA TRP A 451 55.15 -42.51 56.02
C TRP A 451 55.95 -41.55 55.13
N ALA A 452 57.02 -40.96 55.66
CA ALA A 452 57.94 -40.18 54.85
C ALA A 452 59.38 -40.27 55.37
N VAL A 453 60.33 -40.20 54.44
CA VAL A 453 61.75 -39.94 54.72
C VAL A 453 62.34 -39.02 53.65
N GLY A 454 63.13 -38.04 54.07
CA GLY A 454 63.83 -37.13 53.18
C GLY A 454 65.23 -36.79 53.71
N LYS A 455 66.08 -36.26 52.82
CA LYS A 455 67.47 -35.92 53.11
C LYS A 455 67.57 -34.68 54.02
N ASN A 456 66.79 -33.64 53.70
CA ASN A 456 66.78 -32.39 54.47
C ASN A 456 65.65 -32.35 55.52
N VAL A 457 64.44 -32.77 55.15
CA VAL A 457 63.24 -32.79 56.03
C VAL A 457 62.83 -34.24 56.30
N TRP A 458 62.32 -34.55 57.49
CA TRP A 458 61.88 -35.91 57.88
C TRP A 458 62.98 -36.99 57.82
N LYS A 459 64.14 -36.73 58.44
CA LYS A 459 65.35 -37.60 58.44
C LYS A 459 65.21 -39.02 59.04
N ARG A 460 63.99 -39.50 59.32
CA ARG A 460 63.70 -40.86 59.81
C ARG A 460 62.35 -41.31 59.25
N TRP A 461 62.32 -42.52 58.67
CA TRP A 461 61.10 -43.19 58.25
C TRP A 461 60.17 -43.40 59.44
N LYS A 462 59.09 -42.61 59.47
CA LYS A 462 58.05 -42.68 60.50
C LYS A 462 56.73 -42.21 59.91
N LYS A 463 55.65 -42.91 60.27
CA LYS A 463 54.29 -42.45 60.07
C LYS A 463 54.06 -41.14 60.85
N ARG A 464 53.71 -40.07 60.14
CA ARG A 464 53.35 -38.75 60.69
C ARG A 464 52.02 -38.31 60.07
N PHE A 465 51.31 -37.39 60.72
CA PHE A 465 50.14 -36.76 60.12
C PHE A 465 50.57 -35.61 59.22
N PHE A 466 50.21 -35.67 57.94
CA PHE A 466 50.61 -34.72 56.91
C PHE A 466 49.45 -33.89 56.40
N VAL A 467 49.76 -32.65 56.03
CA VAL A 467 48.80 -31.56 55.75
C VAL A 467 49.35 -30.75 54.58
N LEU A 468 48.65 -30.69 53.45
CA LEU A 468 49.00 -29.79 52.35
C LEU A 468 48.38 -28.41 52.61
N VAL A 469 49.20 -27.35 52.57
CA VAL A 469 48.79 -25.97 52.87
C VAL A 469 49.19 -25.05 51.72
N GLN A 470 48.24 -24.25 51.24
CA GLN A 470 48.53 -23.14 50.34
C GLN A 470 49.02 -21.94 51.18
N VAL A 471 50.24 -21.48 50.93
CA VAL A 471 50.90 -20.38 51.67
C VAL A 471 50.76 -19.05 50.91
N SER A 472 50.73 -19.11 49.57
CA SER A 472 50.48 -17.95 48.69
C SER A 472 49.69 -18.39 47.46
N GLN A 473 49.31 -17.44 46.60
CA GLN A 473 48.62 -17.72 45.33
C GLN A 473 49.38 -18.72 44.42
N TYR A 474 50.72 -18.78 44.55
CA TYR A 474 51.60 -19.66 43.76
C TYR A 474 52.53 -20.54 44.63
N THR A 475 52.30 -20.65 45.94
CA THR A 475 53.21 -21.37 46.85
C THR A 475 52.47 -22.34 47.76
N PHE A 476 52.87 -23.60 47.73
CA PHE A 476 52.33 -24.67 48.57
C PHE A 476 53.42 -25.30 49.45
N ALA A 477 53.02 -25.80 50.61
CA ALA A 477 53.89 -26.51 51.54
C ALA A 477 53.20 -27.74 52.15
N VAL A 478 53.95 -28.82 52.36
CA VAL A 478 53.53 -30.02 53.08
C VAL A 478 54.04 -29.91 54.52
N CYS A 479 53.12 -29.89 55.48
CA CYS A 479 53.39 -29.73 56.90
C CYS A 479 53.09 -31.02 57.65
N SER A 480 53.90 -31.34 58.67
CA SER A 480 53.70 -32.52 59.52
C SER A 480 53.41 -32.13 60.98
N TYR A 481 52.49 -32.85 61.62
CA TYR A 481 51.97 -32.53 62.96
C TYR A 481 52.15 -33.68 63.96
N ARG A 482 52.21 -33.34 65.26
CA ARG A 482 52.11 -34.31 66.37
C ARG A 482 50.70 -34.37 66.92
N GLU A 483 50.31 -35.57 67.34
CA GLU A 483 49.09 -35.76 68.13
C GLU A 483 49.06 -34.82 69.35
N LYS A 484 47.91 -34.19 69.57
CA LYS A 484 47.63 -33.25 70.68
C LYS A 484 48.40 -31.92 70.64
N LYS A 485 49.04 -31.53 69.53
CA LYS A 485 49.59 -30.18 69.30
C LYS A 485 49.01 -29.54 68.02
N SER A 486 48.84 -28.22 68.04
CA SER A 486 48.24 -27.42 66.96
C SER A 486 49.25 -26.79 65.98
N GLU A 487 50.55 -26.83 66.30
CA GLU A 487 51.62 -26.24 65.48
C GLU A 487 52.31 -27.32 64.62
N PRO A 488 52.70 -27.01 63.36
CA PRO A 488 53.46 -27.92 62.51
C PRO A 488 54.88 -28.11 63.08
N GLN A 489 55.36 -29.36 63.13
CA GLN A 489 56.66 -29.70 63.70
C GLN A 489 57.80 -29.60 62.67
N GLU A 490 57.54 -30.03 61.43
CA GLU A 490 58.48 -30.04 60.30
C GLU A 490 57.66 -29.75 59.02
N LEU A 491 58.16 -28.90 58.11
CA LEU A 491 57.48 -28.51 56.86
C LEU A 491 58.42 -28.57 55.66
N LEU A 492 57.85 -28.77 54.46
CA LEU A 492 58.53 -28.78 53.17
C LEU A 492 57.78 -27.89 52.17
N GLN A 493 58.42 -26.86 51.63
CA GLN A 493 57.86 -26.05 50.54
C GLN A 493 58.03 -26.79 49.20
N LEU A 494 56.95 -26.91 48.42
CA LEU A 494 56.91 -27.70 47.18
C LEU A 494 57.42 -26.96 45.93
N ASP A 495 57.92 -25.74 46.10
CA ASP A 495 58.39 -24.91 45.00
C ASP A 495 59.60 -25.57 44.28
N GLY A 496 59.47 -25.78 42.97
CA GLY A 496 60.46 -26.49 42.14
C GLY A 496 60.60 -27.99 42.43
N TYR A 497 59.66 -28.63 43.15
CA TYR A 497 59.59 -30.08 43.26
C TYR A 497 58.74 -30.69 42.14
N THR A 498 59.06 -31.92 41.75
CA THR A 498 58.20 -32.78 40.92
C THR A 498 57.77 -34.00 41.72
N VAL A 499 56.56 -34.50 41.51
CA VAL A 499 56.00 -35.69 42.17
C VAL A 499 55.80 -36.80 41.14
N ASP A 500 56.15 -38.04 41.49
CA ASP A 500 55.85 -39.22 40.67
C ASP A 500 55.63 -40.49 41.52
N TYR A 501 55.07 -41.53 40.90
CA TYR A 501 54.87 -42.84 41.52
C TYR A 501 56.20 -43.60 41.60
N THR A 502 56.42 -44.36 42.68
CA THR A 502 57.61 -45.23 42.80
C THR A 502 57.24 -46.64 43.23
N ASP A 503 58.12 -47.58 42.90
CA ASP A 503 58.08 -48.92 43.47
C ASP A 503 58.48 -48.93 44.96
N PRO A 504 58.09 -49.96 45.73
CA PRO A 504 58.49 -50.12 47.13
C PRO A 504 60.01 -50.26 47.29
N GLN A 505 60.59 -49.45 48.19
CA GLN A 505 62.03 -49.43 48.47
C GLN A 505 62.41 -50.54 49.48
N PRO A 506 63.39 -51.41 49.17
CA PRO A 506 63.86 -52.44 50.11
C PRO A 506 64.45 -51.83 51.40
N GLY A 507 63.99 -52.29 52.56
CA GLY A 507 64.50 -51.85 53.88
C GLY A 507 63.69 -50.76 54.57
N LEU A 508 62.56 -50.31 54.01
CA LEU A 508 61.61 -49.41 54.67
C LEU A 508 60.34 -50.17 55.07
N ASP A 509 60.21 -50.52 56.35
CA ASP A 509 59.02 -51.20 56.89
C ASP A 509 57.87 -50.22 57.16
N GLY A 510 56.68 -50.54 56.65
CA GLY A 510 55.45 -49.74 56.80
C GLY A 510 55.12 -48.88 55.57
N GLY A 511 53.84 -48.79 55.20
CA GLY A 511 53.38 -48.26 53.92
C GLY A 511 53.29 -49.36 52.85
N ARG A 512 52.30 -49.27 51.95
CA ARG A 512 52.07 -50.23 50.85
C ARG A 512 52.22 -49.62 49.47
N ALA A 513 51.89 -48.34 49.33
CA ALA A 513 51.88 -47.63 48.05
C ALA A 513 52.83 -46.42 48.14
N PHE A 514 53.89 -46.42 47.33
CA PHE A 514 55.00 -45.46 47.40
C PHE A 514 54.93 -44.41 46.28
N PHE A 515 55.37 -43.19 46.60
CA PHE A 515 55.53 -42.06 45.66
C PHE A 515 56.66 -41.15 46.18
N ASN A 516 57.26 -40.33 45.33
CA ASN A 516 58.35 -39.42 45.74
C ASN A 516 58.10 -37.98 45.29
N ALA A 517 58.79 -37.05 45.95
CA ALA A 517 58.96 -35.67 45.52
C ALA A 517 60.46 -35.39 45.31
N VAL A 518 60.83 -34.94 44.11
CA VAL A 518 62.22 -34.77 43.67
C VAL A 518 62.47 -33.32 43.25
N LYS A 519 63.60 -32.77 43.70
CA LYS A 519 64.18 -31.48 43.28
C LYS A 519 65.70 -31.63 43.19
N GLU A 520 66.40 -30.83 42.40
CA GLU A 520 67.85 -30.97 42.22
C GLU A 520 68.60 -31.03 43.57
N GLY A 521 69.22 -32.19 43.85
CA GLY A 521 69.98 -32.46 45.08
C GLY A 521 69.18 -32.92 46.31
N ASP A 522 67.84 -32.92 46.27
CA ASP A 522 66.96 -33.35 47.37
C ASP A 522 65.85 -34.31 46.90
N THR A 523 65.47 -35.26 47.75
CA THR A 523 64.43 -36.24 47.44
C THR A 523 63.75 -36.67 48.72
N VAL A 524 62.42 -36.65 48.69
CA VAL A 524 61.56 -37.08 49.79
C VAL A 524 60.67 -38.20 49.29
N ILE A 525 60.77 -39.37 49.93
CA ILE A 525 59.97 -40.54 49.62
C ILE A 525 58.81 -40.59 50.60
N PHE A 526 57.60 -40.82 50.09
CA PHE A 526 56.37 -40.98 50.84
C PHE A 526 55.76 -42.37 50.60
N ALA A 527 55.02 -42.87 51.58
CA ALA A 527 54.13 -44.02 51.38
C ALA A 527 52.83 -43.90 52.16
N SER A 528 51.73 -44.33 51.53
CA SER A 528 50.42 -44.54 52.16
C SER A 528 50.21 -46.04 52.41
N ASP A 529 49.32 -46.37 53.35
CA ASP A 529 48.92 -47.78 53.58
C ASP A 529 47.86 -48.24 52.56
N ASP A 530 47.27 -47.32 51.79
CA ASP A 530 46.23 -47.54 50.78
C ASP A 530 46.64 -46.90 49.44
N GLU A 531 46.37 -47.60 48.33
CA GLU A 531 46.61 -47.15 46.97
C GLU A 531 45.75 -45.94 46.60
N GLN A 532 44.51 -45.91 47.07
CA GLN A 532 43.58 -44.83 46.76
C GLN A 532 44.00 -43.51 47.42
N ASP A 533 44.60 -43.59 48.61
CA ASP A 533 45.26 -42.47 49.26
C ASP A 533 46.52 -42.01 48.50
N ARG A 534 47.30 -42.93 47.91
CA ARG A 534 48.46 -42.56 47.06
C ARG A 534 48.02 -41.74 45.86
N ILE A 535 47.06 -42.24 45.09
CA ILE A 535 46.56 -41.58 43.87
C ILE A 535 46.08 -40.17 44.20
N LEU A 536 45.32 -40.03 45.28
CA LEU A 536 44.84 -38.75 45.76
C LEU A 536 46.02 -37.81 46.12
N TRP A 537 46.99 -38.25 46.93
CA TRP A 537 48.14 -37.42 47.33
C TRP A 537 49.02 -37.00 46.15
N VAL A 538 49.27 -37.90 45.20
CA VAL A 538 50.04 -37.58 43.97
C VAL A 538 49.28 -36.55 43.12
N GLN A 539 47.97 -36.66 42.96
CA GLN A 539 47.17 -35.65 42.24
C GLN A 539 47.16 -34.28 42.95
N ALA A 540 47.11 -34.27 44.28
CA ALA A 540 47.17 -33.04 45.07
C ALA A 540 48.52 -32.34 44.94
N MET A 541 49.62 -33.11 45.08
CA MET A 541 50.98 -32.59 44.94
C MET A 541 51.27 -32.17 43.50
N TYR A 542 50.77 -32.87 42.47
CA TYR A 542 50.86 -32.46 41.07
C TYR A 542 50.24 -31.08 40.82
N ARG A 543 49.04 -30.83 41.36
CA ARG A 543 48.38 -29.51 41.28
C ARG A 543 49.14 -28.43 42.06
N ALA A 544 49.79 -28.80 43.16
CA ALA A 544 50.53 -27.89 44.03
C ALA A 544 51.95 -27.58 43.54
N THR A 545 52.57 -28.45 42.74
CA THR A 545 53.88 -28.24 42.12
C THR A 545 53.79 -27.54 40.76
N GLY A 546 52.66 -27.68 40.05
CA GLY A 546 52.47 -27.08 38.74
C GLY A 546 53.33 -27.69 37.63
N GLN A 547 53.86 -28.90 37.85
CA GLN A 547 54.71 -29.59 36.87
C GLN A 547 53.98 -29.86 35.54
N SER A 548 54.73 -29.80 34.44
CA SER A 548 54.17 -29.89 33.08
C SER A 548 53.73 -31.29 32.65
N HIS A 549 54.31 -32.35 33.21
CA HIS A 549 53.95 -33.75 32.92
C HIS A 549 53.08 -34.33 34.05
N LYS A 550 51.98 -34.99 33.67
CA LYS A 550 51.05 -35.63 34.60
C LYS A 550 51.59 -37.00 35.05
N PRO A 551 51.72 -37.28 36.37
CA PRO A 551 52.15 -38.58 36.88
C PRO A 551 51.18 -39.69 36.48
N VAL A 552 51.70 -40.83 36.02
CA VAL A 552 50.91 -41.96 35.53
C VAL A 552 50.98 -43.12 36.53
N PRO A 553 49.85 -43.62 37.05
CA PRO A 553 49.85 -44.75 37.97
C PRO A 553 50.42 -46.02 37.30
N PRO A 554 51.27 -46.81 37.99
CA PRO A 554 51.73 -48.11 37.50
C PRO A 554 50.56 -49.09 37.37
N THR A 555 50.01 -49.20 36.16
CA THR A 555 48.97 -50.18 35.82
C THR A 555 49.65 -51.53 35.55
N GLN A 556 49.02 -52.65 35.91
CA GLN A 556 49.59 -54.02 35.82
C GLN A 556 49.75 -54.53 34.37
N VAL A 557 50.55 -53.87 33.55
CA VAL A 557 50.81 -54.23 32.14
C VAL A 557 52.18 -54.90 32.00
N GLN A 558 52.42 -55.96 32.80
CA GLN A 558 53.61 -56.81 32.64
C GLN A 558 53.47 -58.21 33.27
N LYS A 559 52.37 -58.93 32.95
CA LYS A 559 52.27 -60.40 33.10
C LYS A 559 50.98 -60.93 32.46
N LEU A 560 50.99 -61.18 31.14
CA LEU A 560 50.10 -62.16 30.47
C LEU A 560 50.49 -62.39 29.00
N ASN A 561 51.76 -62.74 28.78
CA ASN A 561 52.20 -63.28 27.49
C ASN A 561 52.02 -64.82 27.48
N SER A 562 50.75 -65.29 27.54
CA SER A 562 50.42 -66.69 27.26
C SER A 562 48.92 -66.96 27.08
N LYS A 563 48.57 -67.45 25.87
CA LYS A 563 47.40 -68.28 25.52
C LYS A 563 45.97 -67.70 25.70
N GLY A 564 45.49 -67.09 24.61
CA GLY A 564 44.20 -67.32 23.91
C GLY A 564 42.90 -67.66 24.67
N GLY A 565 41.83 -66.97 24.29
CA GLY A 565 40.43 -67.31 24.62
C GLY A 565 39.51 -66.09 24.47
N ALA A 566 38.34 -66.26 23.84
CA ALA A 566 37.45 -65.15 23.51
C ALA A 566 36.48 -64.79 24.65
N ALA A 567 36.38 -63.51 25.01
CA ALA A 567 35.17 -62.81 25.46
C ALA A 567 35.52 -61.32 25.71
N ALA A 568 34.99 -60.40 24.89
CA ALA A 568 35.11 -58.97 25.16
C ALA A 568 33.90 -58.51 26.00
N GLN A 569 34.14 -58.19 27.27
CA GLN A 569 33.17 -57.54 28.15
C GLN A 569 33.55 -56.07 28.31
N MET A 570 32.55 -55.19 28.36
CA MET A 570 32.71 -53.74 28.33
C MET A 570 33.31 -53.21 29.64
N ASP A 571 34.31 -52.33 29.55
CA ASP A 571 34.61 -51.28 30.54
C ASP A 571 35.59 -50.25 29.96
N ALA A 572 35.11 -49.50 28.97
CA ALA A 572 35.74 -48.27 28.46
C ALA A 572 34.71 -47.13 28.51
N PRO A 573 35.10 -45.87 28.80
CA PRO A 573 34.18 -44.75 28.80
C PRO A 573 33.46 -44.63 27.45
N ILE A 574 32.18 -44.25 27.49
CA ILE A 574 31.27 -44.28 26.34
C ILE A 574 31.81 -43.49 25.12
N SER A 575 32.59 -42.43 25.37
CA SER A 575 33.28 -41.65 24.33
C SER A 575 34.30 -42.46 23.51
N GLN A 576 35.04 -43.41 24.11
CA GLN A 576 35.98 -44.27 23.38
C GLN A 576 35.25 -45.27 22.47
N PHE A 577 34.12 -45.81 22.89
CA PHE A 577 33.32 -46.72 22.06
C PHE A 577 32.72 -46.03 20.82
N TYR A 578 32.37 -44.74 20.92
CA TYR A 578 31.95 -43.95 19.78
C TYR A 578 33.11 -43.43 18.93
N ALA A 579 34.28 -43.15 19.50
CA ALA A 579 35.51 -42.87 18.74
C ALA A 579 35.91 -44.08 17.86
N ASP A 580 35.94 -45.29 18.41
CA ASP A 580 36.16 -46.54 17.66
C ASP A 580 35.15 -46.76 16.53
N ARG A 581 33.91 -46.27 16.70
CA ARG A 581 32.85 -46.37 15.68
C ARG A 581 32.95 -45.26 14.63
N ALA A 582 33.37 -44.05 15.01
CA ALA A 582 33.68 -42.96 14.11
C ALA A 582 34.89 -43.31 13.22
N GLN A 583 35.93 -43.93 13.79
CA GLN A 583 37.08 -44.47 13.05
C GLN A 583 36.67 -45.49 12.00
N LYS A 584 35.79 -46.45 12.32
CA LYS A 584 35.24 -47.43 11.35
C LYS A 584 34.43 -46.80 10.21
N HIS A 585 34.00 -45.55 10.34
CA HIS A 585 33.29 -44.79 9.31
C HIS A 585 34.13 -43.65 8.71
N GLY A 586 35.44 -43.60 8.97
CA GLY A 586 36.36 -42.61 8.39
C GLY A 586 36.19 -41.19 8.93
N MET A 587 35.58 -41.01 10.11
CA MET A 587 35.26 -39.69 10.66
C MET A 587 36.37 -39.09 11.55
N ASP A 588 37.40 -39.87 11.87
CA ASP A 588 38.51 -39.52 12.78
C ASP A 588 39.35 -38.34 12.27
N GLU A 589 39.59 -38.28 10.96
CA GLU A 589 40.30 -37.19 10.28
C GLU A 589 39.61 -35.83 10.52
N PHE A 590 38.28 -35.76 10.34
CA PHE A 590 37.52 -34.52 10.55
C PHE A 590 37.44 -34.08 12.02
N ILE A 591 37.48 -35.03 12.96
CA ILE A 591 37.43 -34.75 14.40
C ILE A 591 38.81 -34.33 14.92
N SER A 592 39.88 -34.97 14.45
CA SER A 592 41.26 -34.66 14.83
C SER A 592 41.81 -33.36 14.18
N ALA A 593 41.16 -32.87 13.13
CA ALA A 593 41.47 -31.64 12.41
C ALA A 593 41.74 -30.42 13.32
N ILE A 594 42.94 -29.85 13.17
CA ILE A 594 43.40 -28.61 13.82
C ILE A 594 42.81 -27.41 13.06
N PRO A 595 41.88 -26.61 13.64
CA PRO A 595 41.20 -25.53 12.90
C PRO A 595 42.18 -24.55 12.22
N CYS A 596 43.23 -24.14 12.94
CA CYS A 596 44.24 -23.18 12.47
C CYS A 596 45.03 -23.63 11.21
N SER A 597 44.87 -24.86 10.74
CA SER A 597 45.51 -25.34 9.50
C SER A 597 44.63 -25.21 8.24
N PHE A 598 43.38 -24.76 8.38
CA PHE A 598 42.43 -24.65 7.27
C PHE A 598 42.21 -23.19 6.84
N ASP A 599 41.96 -22.99 5.54
CA ASP A 599 41.51 -21.71 5.01
C ASP A 599 40.04 -21.45 5.38
N HIS A 600 39.84 -20.83 6.54
CA HIS A 600 38.49 -20.49 7.01
C HIS A 600 37.79 -19.41 6.17
N ALA A 601 38.47 -18.71 5.26
CA ALA A 601 37.84 -17.73 4.36
C ALA A 601 36.98 -18.42 3.29
N SER A 602 37.51 -19.42 2.58
CA SER A 602 36.70 -20.18 1.60
C SER A 602 35.70 -21.15 2.25
N PHE A 603 35.96 -21.62 3.48
CA PHE A 603 34.94 -22.34 4.26
C PHE A 603 33.81 -21.41 4.73
N PHE A 604 34.12 -20.15 5.08
CA PHE A 604 33.10 -19.16 5.41
C PHE A 604 32.20 -18.88 4.21
N GLU A 605 32.78 -18.62 3.04
CA GLU A 605 32.03 -18.38 1.80
C GLU A 605 31.07 -19.53 1.48
N MET A 606 31.50 -20.79 1.65
CA MET A 606 30.65 -21.96 1.47
C MET A 606 29.50 -22.04 2.50
N VAL A 607 29.76 -21.87 3.80
CA VAL A 607 28.67 -21.93 4.81
C VAL A 607 27.73 -20.74 4.69
N HIS A 608 28.26 -19.55 4.40
CA HIS A 608 27.49 -18.32 4.21
C HIS A 608 26.50 -18.50 3.06
N ARG A 609 27.00 -18.88 1.89
CA ARG A 609 26.21 -19.08 0.67
C ARG A 609 25.10 -20.12 0.85
N LEU A 610 25.43 -21.29 1.41
CA LEU A 610 24.44 -22.34 1.70
C LEU A 610 23.42 -21.91 2.77
N THR A 611 23.84 -21.13 3.77
CA THR A 611 22.94 -20.58 4.79
C THR A 611 21.99 -19.53 4.19
N PHE A 612 22.48 -18.72 3.25
CA PHE A 612 21.71 -17.70 2.54
C PHE A 612 20.68 -18.31 1.59
N ASP A 613 21.08 -19.32 0.81
CA ASP A 613 20.17 -20.10 -0.03
C ASP A 613 19.07 -20.77 0.82
N HIS A 614 19.40 -21.28 2.00
CA HIS A 614 18.41 -21.78 2.95
C HIS A 614 17.45 -20.68 3.45
N SER A 615 17.97 -19.49 3.80
CA SER A 615 17.15 -18.34 4.23
C SER A 615 16.14 -17.90 3.18
N LEU A 616 16.54 -17.80 1.91
CA LEU A 616 15.65 -17.40 0.80
C LEU A 616 14.56 -18.44 0.52
N ASN A 617 14.85 -19.73 0.77
CA ASN A 617 13.91 -20.81 0.59
C ASN A 617 12.94 -21.01 1.79
N ASP A 618 13.29 -20.53 2.99
CA ASP A 618 12.46 -20.59 4.22
C ASP A 618 11.06 -19.95 4.04
N ASN A 619 10.07 -20.37 4.84
CA ASN A 619 8.66 -19.98 4.72
C ASN A 619 8.35 -18.51 5.10
N PHE A 620 9.37 -17.75 5.47
CA PHE A 620 9.26 -16.34 5.87
C PHE A 620 9.79 -15.42 4.77
N ALA A 621 9.21 -14.23 4.65
CA ALA A 621 9.72 -13.18 3.78
C ALA A 621 10.98 -12.57 4.42
N CYS A 622 12.15 -13.16 4.13
CA CYS A 622 13.42 -12.76 4.74
C CYS A 622 14.06 -11.54 4.05
N LEU A 623 13.76 -11.28 2.77
CA LEU A 623 14.36 -10.19 1.97
C LEU A 623 15.90 -10.16 2.01
N GLY A 624 16.53 -11.32 2.20
CA GLY A 624 17.98 -11.49 2.37
C GLY A 624 18.47 -11.51 3.83
N TRP A 625 17.66 -11.12 4.81
CA TRP A 625 18.06 -11.16 6.23
C TRP A 625 18.22 -12.60 6.75
N PHE A 626 19.33 -12.86 7.44
CA PHE A 626 19.51 -14.08 8.22
C PHE A 626 18.60 -14.11 9.45
N SER A 627 18.15 -15.31 9.84
CA SER A 627 17.53 -15.51 11.15
C SER A 627 18.53 -15.22 12.29
N PRO A 628 18.05 -14.82 13.50
CA PRO A 628 18.92 -14.65 14.66
C PRO A 628 19.75 -15.90 14.99
N GLY A 629 19.21 -17.10 14.74
CA GLY A 629 19.93 -18.37 14.92
C GLY A 629 21.02 -18.62 13.89
N GLN A 630 20.79 -18.31 12.61
CA GLN A 630 21.82 -18.40 11.58
C GLN A 630 22.94 -17.37 11.83
N LEU A 631 22.56 -16.11 12.10
CA LEU A 631 23.50 -15.02 12.39
C LEU A 631 24.37 -15.35 13.61
N PHE A 632 23.76 -15.81 14.71
CA PHE A 632 24.45 -16.26 15.93
C PHE A 632 25.54 -17.31 15.65
N VAL A 633 25.24 -18.35 14.86
CA VAL A 633 26.23 -19.40 14.55
C VAL A 633 27.30 -18.91 13.57
N LEU A 634 26.94 -18.08 12.59
CA LEU A 634 27.90 -17.49 11.65
C LEU A 634 28.86 -16.51 12.35
N ASP A 635 28.37 -15.69 13.28
CA ASP A 635 29.20 -14.78 14.08
C ASP A 635 30.17 -15.54 15.00
N GLU A 636 29.67 -16.57 15.71
CA GLU A 636 30.50 -17.40 16.58
C GLU A 636 31.58 -18.15 15.76
N TYR A 637 31.22 -18.68 14.58
CA TYR A 637 32.16 -19.30 13.65
C TYR A 637 33.24 -18.32 13.17
N CYS A 638 32.84 -17.11 12.77
CA CYS A 638 33.78 -16.09 12.30
C CYS A 638 34.74 -15.63 13.39
N ALA A 639 34.21 -15.37 14.59
CA ALA A 639 34.98 -14.96 15.74
C ALA A 639 36.01 -16.03 16.14
N ARG A 640 35.56 -17.29 16.31
CA ARG A 640 36.40 -18.41 16.73
C ARG A 640 37.50 -18.74 15.73
N ASN A 641 37.21 -18.67 14.43
CA ASN A 641 38.15 -19.05 13.37
C ASN A 641 38.93 -17.87 12.76
N GLY A 642 38.61 -16.62 13.12
CA GLY A 642 39.38 -15.43 12.70
C GLY A 642 39.06 -14.92 11.29
N VAL A 643 37.82 -15.11 10.82
CA VAL A 643 37.39 -14.62 9.49
C VAL A 643 37.26 -13.09 9.54
N ARG A 644 38.00 -12.40 8.67
CA ARG A 644 38.07 -10.92 8.60
C ARG A 644 36.69 -10.31 8.34
N GLY A 645 36.35 -9.24 9.07
CA GLY A 645 35.06 -8.55 8.92
C GLY A 645 34.79 -8.04 7.51
N CYS A 646 35.79 -7.43 6.86
CA CYS A 646 35.67 -6.92 5.50
C CYS A 646 35.33 -8.06 4.51
N HIS A 647 36.12 -9.14 4.51
CA HIS A 647 35.84 -10.36 3.72
C HIS A 647 34.42 -10.89 3.93
N ARG A 648 33.92 -10.96 5.18
CA ARG A 648 32.54 -11.40 5.45
C ARG A 648 31.49 -10.57 4.73
N HIS A 649 31.58 -9.24 4.81
CA HIS A 649 30.62 -8.35 4.18
C HIS A 649 30.79 -8.26 2.66
N LEU A 650 32.01 -8.47 2.13
CA LEU A 650 32.23 -8.59 0.68
C LEU A 650 31.59 -9.87 0.12
N CYS A 651 31.77 -11.03 0.77
CA CYS A 651 31.04 -12.26 0.42
C CYS A 651 29.52 -12.03 0.48
N TYR A 652 29.03 -11.36 1.53
CA TYR A 652 27.60 -11.10 1.68
C TYR A 652 27.05 -10.19 0.58
N LEU A 653 27.73 -9.09 0.25
CA LEU A 653 27.35 -8.22 -0.87
C LEU A 653 27.39 -8.97 -2.20
N GLY A 654 28.40 -9.81 -2.44
CA GLY A 654 28.48 -10.65 -3.63
C GLY A 654 27.27 -11.59 -3.77
N ASP A 655 26.95 -12.35 -2.72
CA ASP A 655 25.77 -13.22 -2.67
C ASP A 655 24.46 -12.42 -2.84
N LEU A 656 24.31 -11.28 -2.15
CA LEU A 656 23.12 -10.42 -2.25
C LEU A 656 22.92 -9.87 -3.67
N LEU A 657 23.99 -9.41 -4.33
CA LEU A 657 23.96 -8.92 -5.70
C LEU A 657 23.62 -10.04 -6.69
N GLU A 658 24.26 -11.20 -6.59
CA GLU A 658 23.99 -12.33 -7.49
C GLU A 658 22.52 -12.78 -7.42
N ARG A 659 21.91 -12.80 -6.22
CA ARG A 659 20.50 -13.16 -6.08
C ARG A 659 19.56 -12.03 -6.50
N ALA A 660 19.96 -10.76 -6.35
CA ALA A 660 19.23 -9.63 -6.91
C ALA A 660 19.26 -9.63 -8.45
N ASP A 661 20.41 -9.96 -9.06
CA ASP A 661 20.58 -10.16 -10.51
C ASP A 661 19.70 -11.32 -11.02
N ALA A 662 19.59 -12.41 -10.25
CA ALA A 662 18.64 -13.51 -10.49
C ALA A 662 17.17 -13.14 -10.23
N GLY A 663 16.89 -11.91 -9.77
CA GLY A 663 15.54 -11.36 -9.60
C GLY A 663 14.90 -11.56 -8.22
N HIS A 664 15.63 -12.03 -7.20
CA HIS A 664 15.13 -12.09 -5.83
C HIS A 664 14.95 -10.67 -5.23
N MET A 665 13.93 -10.51 -4.39
CA MET A 665 13.70 -9.27 -3.66
C MET A 665 14.63 -9.20 -2.44
N ILE A 666 15.56 -8.26 -2.45
CA ILE A 666 16.53 -8.00 -1.38
C ILE A 666 16.22 -6.64 -0.73
N ASP A 667 16.31 -6.56 0.60
CA ASP A 667 16.14 -5.32 1.35
C ASP A 667 17.31 -4.34 1.09
N PRO A 668 17.06 -3.14 0.52
CA PRO A 668 18.12 -2.16 0.29
C PRO A 668 18.83 -1.70 1.57
N THR A 669 18.18 -1.78 2.74
CA THR A 669 18.76 -1.48 4.05
C THR A 669 19.92 -2.43 4.39
N LEU A 670 19.82 -3.69 3.96
CA LEU A 670 20.81 -4.73 4.19
C LEU A 670 22.05 -4.55 3.30
N LEU A 671 21.82 -4.24 2.01
CA LEU A 671 22.85 -3.82 1.07
C LEU A 671 23.58 -2.58 1.60
N HIS A 672 22.84 -1.60 2.11
CA HIS A 672 23.35 -0.34 2.64
C HIS A 672 24.26 -0.54 3.87
N TYR A 673 23.81 -1.34 4.84
CA TYR A 673 24.60 -1.67 6.03
C TYR A 673 25.93 -2.35 5.65
N SER A 674 25.89 -3.37 4.80
CA SER A 674 27.09 -4.11 4.40
C SER A 674 28.03 -3.27 3.52
N PHE A 675 27.49 -2.45 2.61
CA PHE A 675 28.28 -1.55 1.78
C PHE A 675 29.01 -0.49 2.63
N ALA A 676 28.31 0.14 3.59
CA ALA A 676 28.90 1.10 4.50
C ALA A 676 30.01 0.47 5.36
N PHE A 677 29.83 -0.77 5.82
CA PHE A 677 30.85 -1.53 6.54
C PHE A 677 32.11 -1.76 5.69
N CYS A 678 31.96 -2.27 4.46
CA CYS A 678 33.08 -2.48 3.54
C CYS A 678 33.80 -1.17 3.20
N ALA A 679 33.04 -0.11 2.86
CA ALA A 679 33.60 1.21 2.57
C ALA A 679 34.43 1.75 3.76
N SER A 680 33.97 1.57 5.00
CA SER A 680 34.68 2.05 6.20
C SER A 680 36.04 1.37 6.41
N HIS A 681 36.18 0.13 5.95
CA HIS A 681 37.46 -0.58 5.95
C HIS A 681 38.34 -0.07 4.81
N VAL A 682 37.84 -0.09 3.57
CA VAL A 682 38.62 0.25 2.36
C VAL A 682 39.10 1.71 2.36
N HIS A 683 38.32 2.63 2.91
CA HIS A 683 38.66 4.06 3.00
C HIS A 683 39.33 4.47 4.33
N GLY A 684 39.60 3.53 5.25
CA GLY A 684 40.44 3.75 6.45
C GLY A 684 39.81 4.53 7.62
N ASN A 685 38.52 4.88 7.58
CA ASN A 685 37.86 5.68 8.61
C ASN A 685 37.09 4.82 9.63
N ARG A 686 37.82 3.98 10.40
CA ARG A 686 37.22 3.19 11.49
C ARG A 686 37.28 3.94 12.84
N PRO A 687 36.18 4.04 13.60
CA PRO A 687 36.22 4.58 14.97
C PRO A 687 37.05 3.69 15.93
N ASP A 688 37.22 2.41 15.61
CA ASP A 688 37.95 1.43 16.42
C ASP A 688 39.47 1.39 16.16
N GLY A 689 40.00 2.28 15.31
CA GLY A 689 41.44 2.56 15.17
C GLY A 689 42.33 1.50 14.49
N LEU A 690 41.90 0.24 14.36
CA LEU A 690 42.66 -0.84 13.72
C LEU A 690 41.83 -1.48 12.59
N GLY A 691 42.35 -1.43 11.37
CA GLY A 691 41.72 -2.09 10.22
C GLY A 691 42.68 -2.20 9.06
N THR A 692 43.11 -3.42 8.76
CA THR A 692 43.94 -3.70 7.59
C THR A 692 43.10 -4.05 6.38
N VAL A 693 43.59 -3.77 5.16
CA VAL A 693 42.89 -4.09 3.91
C VAL A 693 43.84 -4.74 2.92
N THR A 694 43.48 -5.93 2.44
CA THR A 694 44.24 -6.63 1.39
C THR A 694 43.93 -6.06 0.01
N VAL A 695 44.86 -6.24 -0.93
CA VAL A 695 44.66 -5.86 -2.34
C VAL A 695 43.43 -6.58 -2.92
N GLU A 696 43.26 -7.86 -2.60
CA GLU A 696 42.15 -8.72 -3.06
C GLU A 696 40.79 -8.31 -2.47
N GLU A 697 40.74 -7.82 -1.22
CA GLU A 697 39.51 -7.22 -0.67
C GLU A 697 39.19 -5.88 -1.33
N LYS A 698 40.21 -5.06 -1.65
CA LYS A 698 40.00 -3.77 -2.31
C LYS A 698 39.53 -3.94 -3.77
N GLU A 699 40.15 -4.84 -4.53
CA GLU A 699 39.75 -5.14 -5.91
C GLU A 699 38.31 -5.68 -5.96
N ARG A 700 37.95 -6.63 -5.09
CA ARG A 700 36.57 -7.12 -4.96
C ARG A 700 35.58 -6.03 -4.52
N PHE A 701 35.99 -5.10 -3.66
CA PHE A 701 35.12 -4.00 -3.26
C PHE A 701 34.76 -3.08 -4.44
N GLU A 702 35.73 -2.69 -5.28
CA GLU A 702 35.45 -1.84 -6.44
C GLU A 702 34.59 -2.56 -7.51
N GLU A 703 34.80 -3.88 -7.72
CA GLU A 703 33.93 -4.69 -8.58
C GLU A 703 32.48 -4.74 -8.06
N ILE A 704 32.31 -5.04 -6.76
CA ILE A 704 31.01 -5.06 -6.09
C ILE A 704 30.35 -3.66 -6.10
N LYS A 705 31.14 -2.59 -5.96
CA LYS A 705 30.66 -1.20 -5.98
C LYS A 705 30.07 -0.84 -7.33
N GLU A 706 30.73 -1.16 -8.43
CA GLU A 706 30.19 -0.86 -9.77
C GLU A 706 29.00 -1.76 -10.11
N ARG A 707 29.03 -3.05 -9.76
CA ARG A 707 27.86 -3.94 -9.91
C ARG A 707 26.64 -3.44 -9.12
N LEU A 708 26.85 -3.00 -7.87
CA LEU A 708 25.82 -2.39 -7.05
C LEU A 708 25.29 -1.09 -7.68
N ARG A 709 26.17 -0.22 -8.19
CA ARG A 709 25.76 1.01 -8.91
C ARG A 709 24.81 0.68 -10.07
N VAL A 710 25.19 -0.24 -10.94
CA VAL A 710 24.37 -0.66 -12.10
C VAL A 710 23.03 -1.26 -11.65
N LEU A 711 23.03 -2.08 -10.60
CA LEU A 711 21.80 -2.65 -10.02
C LEU A 711 20.86 -1.55 -9.50
N LEU A 712 21.38 -0.55 -8.77
CA LEU A 712 20.59 0.55 -8.21
C LEU A 712 20.00 1.44 -9.32
N GLU A 713 20.79 1.78 -10.34
CA GLU A 713 20.30 2.53 -11.51
C GLU A 713 19.19 1.77 -12.25
N ASN A 714 19.33 0.44 -12.41
CA ASN A 714 18.29 -0.41 -12.98
C ASN A 714 17.02 -0.49 -12.10
N GLN A 715 17.18 -0.55 -10.78
CA GLN A 715 16.06 -0.57 -9.81
C GLN A 715 15.29 0.76 -9.78
N ILE A 716 15.98 1.90 -9.90
CA ILE A 716 15.36 3.23 -10.00
C ILE A 716 14.68 3.38 -11.36
N THR A 717 15.32 2.95 -12.45
CA THR A 717 14.74 2.97 -13.81
C THR A 717 13.47 2.09 -13.91
N ASN A 718 13.42 0.98 -13.17
CA ASN A 718 12.27 0.07 -13.11
C ASN A 718 11.46 0.21 -11.79
N PHE A 719 11.43 1.40 -11.17
CA PHE A 719 10.89 1.56 -9.79
C PHE A 719 9.47 0.99 -9.58
N ARG A 720 8.57 1.12 -10.57
CA ARG A 720 7.20 0.56 -10.52
C ARG A 720 7.14 -0.97 -10.48
N TYR A 721 8.21 -1.66 -10.87
CA TYR A 721 8.34 -3.12 -10.93
C TYR A 721 9.28 -3.69 -9.86
N CYS A 722 10.32 -2.94 -9.49
CA CYS A 722 11.22 -3.29 -8.39
C CYS A 722 10.62 -2.99 -7.02
N PHE A 723 9.72 -2.01 -6.91
CA PHE A 723 9.05 -1.62 -5.67
C PHE A 723 7.51 -1.55 -5.84
N PRO A 724 6.85 -2.63 -6.29
CA PRO A 724 5.45 -2.57 -6.70
C PRO A 724 4.54 -2.05 -5.58
N PHE A 725 3.74 -1.03 -5.88
CA PHE A 725 2.86 -0.34 -4.93
C PHE A 725 3.58 0.26 -3.70
N GLY A 726 4.86 0.58 -3.85
CA GLY A 726 5.70 1.13 -2.78
C GLY A 726 6.18 0.09 -1.77
N ARG A 727 6.18 -1.21 -2.14
CA ARG A 727 6.57 -2.33 -1.27
C ARG A 727 7.92 -2.93 -1.68
N PRO A 728 8.82 -3.30 -0.75
CA PRO A 728 8.73 -3.08 0.70
C PRO A 728 8.77 -1.58 1.07
N GLU A 729 8.15 -1.24 2.20
CA GLU A 729 7.96 0.17 2.60
C GLU A 729 9.30 0.86 2.89
N GLY A 730 9.50 2.05 2.31
CA GLY A 730 10.76 2.80 2.41
C GLY A 730 11.92 2.25 1.55
N ALA A 731 11.78 1.08 0.91
CA ALA A 731 12.87 0.44 0.15
C ALA A 731 13.41 1.32 -0.99
N LEU A 732 12.53 1.98 -1.77
CA LEU A 732 12.95 2.90 -2.83
C LEU A 732 13.73 4.12 -2.28
N LYS A 733 13.33 4.65 -1.11
CA LYS A 733 14.04 5.75 -0.44
C LYS A 733 15.43 5.31 0.06
N ALA A 734 15.52 4.09 0.61
CA ALA A 734 16.79 3.49 1.00
C ALA A 734 17.70 3.21 -0.23
N THR A 735 17.12 2.82 -1.36
CA THR A 735 17.81 2.62 -2.66
C THR A 735 18.43 3.93 -3.15
N LEU A 736 17.69 5.04 -3.12
CA LEU A 736 18.19 6.37 -3.49
C LEU A 736 19.32 6.84 -2.55
N SER A 737 19.19 6.65 -1.22
CA SER A 737 20.26 7.01 -0.26
C SER A 737 21.47 6.07 -0.32
N LEU A 738 21.31 4.84 -0.82
CA LEU A 738 22.42 3.95 -1.10
C LEU A 738 23.15 4.36 -2.39
N LEU A 739 22.44 4.77 -3.44
CA LEU A 739 23.05 5.29 -4.67
C LEU A 739 23.98 6.49 -4.36
N GLU A 740 23.51 7.45 -3.56
CA GLU A 740 24.33 8.58 -3.10
C GLU A 740 25.64 8.11 -2.45
N ARG A 741 25.59 7.11 -1.56
CA ARG A 741 26.78 6.52 -0.90
C ARG A 741 27.68 5.74 -1.86
N VAL A 742 27.12 5.04 -2.84
CA VAL A 742 27.88 4.28 -3.84
C VAL A 742 28.64 5.20 -4.78
N LEU A 743 28.08 6.38 -5.10
CA LEU A 743 28.74 7.41 -5.90
C LEU A 743 29.88 8.14 -5.16
N MET A 744 29.99 8.01 -3.83
CA MET A 744 31.08 8.62 -3.06
C MET A 744 32.46 8.04 -3.44
N LYS A 745 33.46 8.92 -3.53
CA LYS A 745 34.87 8.54 -3.76
C LYS A 745 35.55 8.02 -2.50
N ASP A 746 35.20 8.59 -1.35
CA ASP A 746 35.63 8.21 -0.01
C ASP A 746 34.48 8.53 0.99
N ILE A 747 34.62 8.21 2.28
CA ILE A 747 33.53 8.40 3.27
C ILE A 747 33.37 9.85 3.76
N VAL A 748 34.39 10.68 3.61
CA VAL A 748 34.46 12.04 4.16
C VAL A 748 34.04 13.08 3.13
N THR A 749 34.27 12.80 1.84
CA THR A 749 33.91 13.66 0.71
C THR A 749 32.50 13.31 0.20
N PRO A 750 31.44 14.07 0.56
CA PRO A 750 30.13 13.88 -0.03
C PRO A 750 30.13 14.18 -1.53
N VAL A 751 29.30 13.46 -2.28
CA VAL A 751 29.06 13.73 -3.69
C VAL A 751 28.30 15.06 -3.83
N PRO A 752 28.64 15.92 -4.80
CA PRO A 752 27.79 17.07 -5.14
C PRO A 752 26.37 16.61 -5.46
N GLN A 753 25.37 17.25 -4.86
CA GLN A 753 23.97 16.84 -5.00
C GLN A 753 23.51 16.84 -6.48
N GLU A 754 24.04 17.74 -7.31
CA GLU A 754 23.76 17.77 -8.75
C GLU A 754 24.27 16.54 -9.53
N ASP A 755 25.37 15.90 -9.09
CA ASP A 755 25.87 14.67 -9.75
C ASP A 755 24.93 13.49 -9.46
N VAL A 756 24.45 13.37 -8.21
CA VAL A 756 23.44 12.38 -7.80
C VAL A 756 22.12 12.65 -8.52
N LYS A 757 21.71 13.92 -8.59
CA LYS A 757 20.52 14.38 -9.32
C LYS A 757 20.58 14.01 -10.80
N ALA A 758 21.73 14.20 -11.45
CA ALA A 758 21.92 13.87 -12.87
C ALA A 758 21.75 12.36 -13.15
N VAL A 759 22.27 11.49 -12.26
CA VAL A 759 22.06 10.04 -12.37
C VAL A 759 20.58 9.67 -12.18
N ILE A 760 19.92 10.21 -11.16
CA ILE A 760 18.49 9.94 -10.89
C ILE A 760 17.61 10.45 -12.05
N ARG A 761 17.86 11.67 -12.57
CA ARG A 761 17.18 12.23 -13.75
C ARG A 761 17.24 11.27 -14.93
N LYS A 762 18.44 10.80 -15.30
CA LYS A 762 18.63 9.86 -16.41
C LYS A 762 17.86 8.54 -16.20
N CYS A 763 17.83 8.02 -14.97
CA CYS A 763 17.05 6.82 -14.64
C CYS A 763 15.54 7.08 -14.80
N LEU A 764 15.05 8.25 -14.41
CA LEU A 764 13.64 8.63 -14.52
C LEU A 764 13.21 8.96 -15.95
N GLU A 765 14.08 9.54 -16.78
CA GLU A 765 13.88 9.69 -18.23
C GLU A 765 13.69 8.32 -18.90
N GLN A 766 14.56 7.35 -18.59
CA GLN A 766 14.43 5.98 -19.08
C GLN A 766 13.19 5.27 -18.50
N ALA A 767 12.85 5.53 -17.23
CA ALA A 767 11.64 5.01 -16.62
C ALA A 767 10.36 5.50 -17.33
N ALA A 768 10.32 6.75 -17.79
CA ALA A 768 9.19 7.29 -18.55
C ALA A 768 8.97 6.52 -19.86
N GLN A 769 10.05 6.28 -20.62
CA GLN A 769 10.02 5.50 -21.85
C GLN A 769 9.54 4.05 -21.62
N ILE A 770 10.10 3.37 -20.62
CA ILE A 770 9.75 1.98 -20.29
C ILE A 770 8.31 1.87 -19.78
N ASN A 771 7.85 2.83 -18.98
CA ASN A 771 6.48 2.88 -18.49
C ASN A 771 5.49 3.10 -19.64
N TYR A 772 5.78 4.05 -20.53
CA TYR A 772 4.90 4.39 -21.65
C TYR A 772 4.77 3.23 -22.62
N GLN A 773 5.89 2.66 -23.08
CA GLN A 773 5.92 1.51 -23.99
C GLN A 773 5.03 0.36 -23.49
N ARG A 774 5.11 0.02 -22.20
CA ARG A 774 4.32 -1.09 -21.62
C ARG A 774 2.82 -0.79 -21.53
N ILE A 775 2.42 0.48 -21.41
CA ILE A 775 1.00 0.87 -21.40
C ILE A 775 0.44 0.84 -22.82
N THR A 776 1.21 1.33 -23.81
CA THR A 776 0.86 1.23 -25.22
C THR A 776 0.77 -0.24 -25.67
N ASP A 777 1.68 -1.10 -25.20
CA ASP A 777 1.61 -2.56 -25.44
C ASP A 777 0.38 -3.19 -24.77
N TYR A 778 0.00 -2.76 -23.56
CA TYR A 778 -1.21 -3.23 -22.87
C TYR A 778 -2.49 -2.83 -23.64
N ALA A 779 -2.62 -1.56 -24.02
CA ALA A 779 -3.75 -1.06 -24.80
C ALA A 779 -3.91 -1.82 -26.15
N ARG A 780 -2.79 -2.10 -26.83
CA ARG A 780 -2.75 -2.88 -28.07
C ARG A 780 -3.11 -4.36 -27.93
N VAL A 781 -3.09 -4.92 -26.72
CA VAL A 781 -3.52 -6.31 -26.47
C VAL A 781 -5.03 -6.37 -26.19
N GLU A 782 -5.60 -5.31 -25.62
CA GLU A 782 -7.05 -5.21 -25.40
C GLU A 782 -7.84 -4.80 -26.67
N GLU A 783 -7.20 -4.17 -27.65
CA GLU A 783 -7.78 -3.90 -28.97
C GLU A 783 -7.23 -4.82 -30.08
N ASN A 784 -8.14 -5.43 -30.86
CA ASN A 784 -7.76 -6.12 -32.09
C ASN A 784 -7.23 -5.12 -33.14
N VAL A 785 -5.90 -5.02 -33.25
CA VAL A 785 -5.13 -4.07 -34.08
C VAL A 785 -5.63 -3.89 -35.53
N ALA A 786 -6.30 -4.89 -36.10
CA ALA A 786 -6.94 -4.80 -37.42
C ALA A 786 -8.07 -3.75 -37.54
N ASN A 787 -8.57 -3.19 -36.42
CA ASN A 787 -9.73 -2.31 -36.39
C ASN A 787 -9.44 -0.79 -36.42
N LEU A 788 -8.18 -0.35 -36.27
CA LEU A 788 -7.78 1.08 -36.17
C LEU A 788 -7.75 1.82 -37.53
N ALA A 789 -8.67 1.47 -38.43
CA ALA A 789 -8.70 1.98 -39.81
C ALA A 789 -9.35 3.36 -39.97
N THR A 790 -10.19 3.82 -39.02
CA THR A 790 -10.91 5.09 -39.10
C THR A 790 -10.34 6.15 -38.13
N PRO A 791 -10.37 7.45 -38.48
CA PRO A 791 -9.93 8.52 -37.58
C PRO A 791 -10.64 8.51 -36.22
N ALA A 792 -11.96 8.27 -36.20
CA ALA A 792 -12.75 8.19 -34.97
C ALA A 792 -12.26 7.09 -34.00
N LYS A 793 -11.93 5.89 -34.50
CA LYS A 793 -11.41 4.80 -33.65
C LYS A 793 -10.00 5.07 -33.11
N LYS A 794 -9.17 5.78 -33.88
CA LYS A 794 -7.86 6.22 -33.40
C LYS A 794 -7.98 7.25 -32.28
N LEU A 795 -8.97 8.14 -32.37
CA LEU A 795 -9.28 9.10 -31.31
C LEU A 795 -9.81 8.40 -30.05
N GLU A 796 -10.71 7.41 -30.20
CA GLU A 796 -11.20 6.56 -29.10
C GLU A 796 -10.04 5.82 -28.39
N HIS A 797 -9.11 5.22 -29.14
CA HIS A 797 -7.90 4.62 -28.56
C HIS A 797 -7.06 5.65 -27.82
N VAL A 798 -6.85 6.85 -28.36
CA VAL A 798 -6.05 7.89 -27.69
C VAL A 798 -6.72 8.40 -26.42
N ILE A 799 -8.04 8.53 -26.38
CA ILE A 799 -8.80 8.83 -25.15
C ILE A 799 -8.57 7.74 -24.09
N ARG A 800 -8.74 6.46 -24.45
CA ARG A 800 -8.46 5.33 -23.53
C ARG A 800 -6.99 5.29 -23.08
N LEU A 801 -6.06 5.66 -23.95
CA LEU A 801 -4.64 5.75 -23.61
C LEU A 801 -4.38 6.91 -22.62
N ALA A 802 -5.09 8.04 -22.76
CA ALA A 802 -5.05 9.14 -21.81
C ALA A 802 -5.53 8.72 -20.41
N GLU A 803 -6.62 7.95 -20.32
CA GLU A 803 -7.10 7.39 -19.04
C GLU A 803 -6.03 6.53 -18.36
N LEU A 804 -5.38 5.62 -19.10
CA LEU A 804 -4.29 4.79 -18.59
C LEU A 804 -3.04 5.60 -18.21
N VAL A 805 -2.70 6.64 -18.97
CA VAL A 805 -1.61 7.58 -18.67
C VAL A 805 -1.89 8.33 -17.35
N ILE A 806 -3.10 8.85 -17.18
CA ILE A 806 -3.57 9.50 -15.96
C ILE A 806 -3.55 8.53 -14.77
N GLU A 807 -4.01 7.28 -14.95
CA GLU A 807 -3.98 6.27 -13.89
C GLU A 807 -2.54 5.95 -13.44
N VAL A 808 -1.60 5.85 -14.38
CA VAL A 808 -0.19 5.59 -14.05
C VAL A 808 0.47 6.77 -13.34
N LEU A 809 0.16 8.01 -13.73
CA LEU A 809 0.63 9.20 -13.02
C LEU A 809 0.07 9.25 -11.58
N HIS A 810 -1.23 8.97 -11.40
CA HIS A 810 -1.82 8.81 -10.06
C HIS A 810 -1.14 7.70 -9.25
N GLN A 811 -0.97 6.49 -9.80
CA GLN A 811 -0.26 5.40 -9.11
C GLN A 811 1.17 5.80 -8.69
N ASN A 812 1.87 6.59 -9.51
CA ASN A 812 3.20 7.10 -9.17
C ASN A 812 3.14 8.08 -7.99
N GLN A 813 2.18 9.00 -8.00
CA GLN A 813 1.97 9.95 -6.90
C GLN A 813 1.56 9.25 -5.60
N ASP A 814 0.76 8.19 -5.68
CA ASP A 814 0.21 7.46 -4.52
C ASP A 814 1.21 6.53 -3.84
N HIS A 815 2.08 5.89 -4.63
CA HIS A 815 2.96 4.82 -4.14
C HIS A 815 4.44 5.17 -4.11
N HIS A 816 4.87 6.21 -4.84
CA HIS A 816 6.29 6.46 -5.09
C HIS A 816 6.76 7.89 -4.76
N ALA A 817 5.90 8.92 -4.86
CA ALA A 817 6.30 10.31 -4.64
C ALA A 817 6.95 10.58 -3.26
N GLU A 818 6.51 9.90 -2.19
CA GLU A 818 7.11 10.02 -0.86
C GLU A 818 8.61 9.67 -0.83
N ALA A 819 9.05 8.71 -1.67
CA ALA A 819 10.46 8.34 -1.77
C ALA A 819 11.29 9.43 -2.46
N PHE A 820 10.68 10.20 -3.35
CA PHE A 820 11.27 11.31 -4.09
C PHE A 820 10.99 12.69 -3.46
N ALA A 821 10.56 12.77 -2.19
CA ALA A 821 10.21 14.04 -1.55
C ALA A 821 11.35 15.10 -1.52
N TRP A 822 12.62 14.67 -1.61
CA TRP A 822 13.80 15.56 -1.72
C TRP A 822 14.19 15.88 -3.18
N TRP A 823 13.53 15.26 -4.14
CA TRP A 823 13.76 15.33 -5.59
C TRP A 823 12.42 15.45 -6.33
N SER A 824 11.47 16.21 -5.76
CA SER A 824 10.10 16.32 -6.28
C SER A 824 10.07 16.92 -7.68
N ASP A 825 11.00 17.83 -7.98
CA ASP A 825 11.24 18.39 -9.31
C ASP A 825 11.57 17.31 -10.36
N LEU A 826 12.36 16.30 -10.01
CA LEU A 826 12.64 15.17 -10.91
C LEU A 826 11.42 14.29 -11.18
N MET A 827 10.47 14.20 -10.25
CA MET A 827 9.19 13.51 -10.51
C MET A 827 8.27 14.31 -11.44
N VAL A 828 8.33 15.64 -11.39
CA VAL A 828 7.65 16.52 -12.36
C VAL A 828 8.31 16.40 -13.73
N GLU A 829 9.65 16.42 -13.81
CA GLU A 829 10.38 16.14 -15.06
C GLU A 829 10.04 14.75 -15.62
N HIS A 830 9.92 13.71 -14.78
CA HIS A 830 9.48 12.36 -15.19
C HIS A 830 8.06 12.37 -15.79
N ALA A 831 7.12 13.04 -15.13
CA ALA A 831 5.73 13.14 -15.59
C ALA A 831 5.62 13.92 -16.92
N GLU A 832 6.34 15.03 -17.07
CA GLU A 832 6.42 15.80 -18.32
C GLU A 832 7.04 14.98 -19.47
N ASN A 833 8.11 14.23 -19.21
CA ASN A 833 8.70 13.33 -20.20
C ASN A 833 7.73 12.21 -20.61
N PHE A 834 6.97 11.67 -19.65
CA PHE A 834 5.96 10.63 -19.90
C PHE A 834 4.76 11.16 -20.70
N LEU A 835 4.27 12.37 -20.36
CA LEU A 835 3.22 13.06 -21.11
C LEU A 835 3.68 13.49 -22.50
N SER A 836 4.95 13.88 -22.66
CA SER A 836 5.53 14.21 -23.97
C SER A 836 5.57 13.01 -24.92
N LEU A 837 5.87 11.80 -24.41
CA LEU A 837 5.76 10.56 -25.19
C LEU A 837 4.32 10.28 -25.63
N TYR A 838 3.36 10.47 -24.71
CA TYR A 838 1.93 10.39 -25.03
C TYR A 838 1.49 11.44 -26.07
N GLY A 839 2.04 12.66 -25.99
CA GLY A 839 1.75 13.76 -26.91
C GLY A 839 2.04 13.41 -28.37
N VAL A 840 3.07 12.60 -28.66
CA VAL A 840 3.37 12.17 -30.05
C VAL A 840 2.24 11.32 -30.65
N ASP A 841 1.72 10.35 -29.91
CA ASP A 841 0.60 9.52 -30.37
C ASP A 841 -0.72 10.32 -30.40
N MET A 842 -0.90 11.27 -29.48
CA MET A 842 -2.03 12.20 -29.44
C MET A 842 -2.06 13.10 -30.68
N ASP A 843 -0.97 13.81 -30.96
CA ASP A 843 -0.85 14.75 -32.09
C ASP A 843 -1.09 13.99 -33.41
N ALA A 844 -0.47 12.82 -33.59
CA ALA A 844 -0.67 11.99 -34.78
C ALA A 844 -2.11 11.47 -34.96
N ALA A 845 -2.89 11.34 -33.86
CA ALA A 845 -4.31 11.01 -33.93
C ALA A 845 -5.21 12.23 -34.16
N LEU A 846 -4.76 13.44 -33.80
CA LEU A 846 -5.48 14.69 -34.01
C LEU A 846 -5.25 15.26 -35.43
N GLU A 847 -4.03 15.15 -35.97
CA GLU A 847 -3.67 15.57 -37.35
C GLU A 847 -4.55 14.92 -38.45
N ILE A 848 -5.05 13.71 -38.20
CA ILE A 848 -5.89 12.96 -39.13
C ILE A 848 -7.40 13.22 -38.98
N GLN A 849 -7.82 13.98 -37.96
CA GLN A 849 -9.23 14.34 -37.80
C GLN A 849 -9.60 15.43 -38.81
N SER A 850 -10.90 15.54 -39.11
CA SER A 850 -11.39 16.71 -39.86
C SER A 850 -11.19 17.97 -39.01
N PRO A 851 -10.71 19.09 -39.58
CA PRO A 851 -10.72 20.40 -38.91
C PRO A 851 -12.13 20.95 -38.59
N GLU A 852 -13.18 20.19 -38.92
CA GLU A 852 -14.59 20.45 -38.60
C GLU A 852 -15.21 19.35 -37.70
N SER A 853 -14.39 18.38 -37.24
CA SER A 853 -14.79 17.43 -36.19
C SER A 853 -14.54 18.06 -34.82
N TRP A 854 -15.49 17.85 -33.92
CA TRP A 854 -15.48 18.32 -32.53
C TRP A 854 -15.36 17.15 -31.55
N ASP A 855 -15.17 15.93 -32.07
CA ASP A 855 -15.15 14.67 -31.33
C ASP A 855 -13.92 14.57 -30.40
N SER A 856 -12.93 15.47 -30.57
CA SER A 856 -11.71 15.54 -29.77
C SER A 856 -11.82 16.40 -28.51
N PHE A 857 -12.87 17.22 -28.34
CA PHE A 857 -13.01 18.02 -27.11
C PHE A 857 -13.10 17.20 -25.80
N PRO A 858 -13.72 16.01 -25.75
CA PRO A 858 -13.67 15.14 -24.57
C PRO A 858 -12.24 14.76 -24.16
N LEU A 859 -11.31 14.63 -25.12
CA LEU A 859 -9.90 14.37 -24.84
C LEU A 859 -9.24 15.58 -24.17
N PHE A 860 -9.54 16.79 -24.65
CA PHE A 860 -9.07 18.02 -24.03
C PHE A 860 -9.61 18.15 -22.60
N GLN A 861 -10.91 17.94 -22.38
CA GLN A 861 -11.52 18.02 -21.04
C GLN A 861 -10.88 17.03 -20.07
N LEU A 862 -10.77 15.75 -20.46
CA LEU A 862 -10.14 14.69 -19.65
C LEU A 862 -8.70 15.05 -19.21
N LEU A 863 -7.88 15.54 -20.14
CA LEU A 863 -6.50 15.93 -19.85
C LEU A 863 -6.43 17.24 -19.05
N ASN A 864 -7.25 18.24 -19.40
CA ASN A 864 -7.26 19.55 -18.76
C ASN A 864 -7.72 19.48 -17.30
N ASP A 865 -8.80 18.74 -17.02
CA ASP A 865 -9.32 18.56 -15.66
C ASP A 865 -8.30 17.86 -14.76
N PHE A 866 -7.59 16.85 -15.28
CA PHE A 866 -6.47 16.23 -14.58
C PHE A 866 -5.33 17.24 -14.32
N LEU A 867 -4.81 17.87 -15.38
CA LEU A 867 -3.63 18.75 -15.30
C LEU A 867 -3.88 20.00 -14.44
N ARG A 868 -5.10 20.54 -14.40
CA ARG A 868 -5.50 21.63 -13.50
C ARG A 868 -5.46 21.24 -12.02
N THR A 869 -5.70 19.97 -11.68
CA THR A 869 -5.73 19.53 -10.27
C THR A 869 -4.34 19.32 -9.68
N ASP A 870 -3.31 19.05 -10.50
CA ASP A 870 -1.92 18.96 -10.04
C ASP A 870 -1.20 20.30 -10.17
N TYR A 871 -0.87 20.89 -9.01
CA TYR A 871 -0.13 22.15 -8.92
C TYR A 871 1.19 22.20 -9.69
N HIS A 872 1.86 21.06 -9.91
CA HIS A 872 3.17 21.02 -10.57
C HIS A 872 3.10 20.77 -12.08
N LEU A 873 1.98 20.24 -12.58
CA LEU A 873 1.75 20.00 -14.02
C LEU A 873 0.82 21.05 -14.65
N CYS A 874 0.03 21.75 -13.84
CA CYS A 874 -0.77 22.89 -14.27
C CYS A 874 0.13 23.96 -14.91
N ASN A 875 -0.18 24.34 -16.16
CA ASN A 875 0.62 25.22 -17.01
C ASN A 875 2.09 24.76 -17.24
N GLY A 876 2.33 23.46 -17.10
CA GLY A 876 3.55 22.76 -17.53
C GLY A 876 3.73 22.74 -19.05
N LYS A 877 4.80 22.10 -19.53
CA LYS A 877 5.14 22.05 -20.97
C LYS A 877 4.07 21.32 -21.77
N PHE A 878 3.68 20.12 -21.34
CA PHE A 878 2.62 19.37 -22.01
C PHE A 878 1.26 20.09 -21.93
N HIS A 879 0.94 20.72 -20.79
CA HIS A 879 -0.32 21.45 -20.64
C HIS A 879 -0.41 22.67 -21.55
N LYS A 880 0.71 23.38 -21.77
CA LYS A 880 0.76 24.47 -22.76
C LYS A 880 0.64 23.98 -24.19
N HIS A 881 1.32 22.89 -24.56
CA HIS A 881 1.14 22.26 -25.88
C HIS A 881 -0.32 21.89 -26.14
N LEU A 882 -1.01 21.32 -25.14
CA LEU A 882 -2.44 21.02 -25.22
C LEU A 882 -3.30 22.29 -25.41
N GLN A 883 -2.99 23.38 -24.71
CA GLN A 883 -3.68 24.66 -24.86
C GLN A 883 -3.44 25.27 -26.26
N ASP A 884 -2.19 25.33 -26.72
CA ASP A 884 -1.78 25.83 -28.05
C ASP A 884 -2.49 25.06 -29.19
N LEU A 885 -2.66 23.75 -29.03
CA LEU A 885 -3.31 22.88 -30.02
C LEU A 885 -4.83 23.08 -30.08
N TYR A 886 -5.50 23.22 -28.93
CA TYR A 886 -6.96 23.33 -28.87
C TYR A 886 -7.50 24.76 -28.94
N ALA A 887 -6.72 25.79 -28.59
CA ALA A 887 -7.14 27.19 -28.68
C ALA A 887 -7.71 27.59 -30.06
N PRO A 888 -7.04 27.31 -31.20
CA PRO A 888 -7.59 27.62 -32.52
C PRO A 888 -8.83 26.79 -32.86
N LEU A 889 -8.97 25.57 -32.32
CA LEU A 889 -10.16 24.73 -32.51
C LEU A 889 -11.36 25.29 -31.74
N VAL A 890 -11.18 25.74 -30.50
CA VAL A 890 -12.23 26.38 -29.70
C VAL A 890 -12.69 27.69 -30.35
N VAL A 891 -11.77 28.55 -30.81
CA VAL A 891 -12.15 29.78 -31.54
C VAL A 891 -12.94 29.45 -32.80
N ARG A 892 -12.47 28.50 -33.62
CA ARG A 892 -13.18 28.07 -34.83
C ARG A 892 -14.56 27.47 -34.53
N TYR A 893 -14.72 26.74 -33.42
CA TYR A 893 -16.02 26.23 -32.99
C TYR A 893 -16.99 27.37 -32.68
N VAL A 894 -16.56 28.35 -31.88
CA VAL A 894 -17.37 29.53 -31.54
C VAL A 894 -17.74 30.32 -32.79
N ASP A 895 -16.80 30.56 -33.72
CA ASP A 895 -17.05 31.30 -34.97
C ASP A 895 -18.07 30.58 -35.90
N LEU A 896 -17.99 29.25 -35.98
CA LEU A 896 -18.92 28.44 -36.76
C LEU A 896 -20.30 28.34 -36.10
N MET A 897 -20.36 28.25 -34.77
CA MET A 897 -21.62 28.31 -34.02
C MET A 897 -22.26 29.69 -34.10
N GLU A 898 -21.48 30.78 -33.99
CA GLU A 898 -21.93 32.16 -34.22
C GLU A 898 -22.61 32.28 -35.58
N SER A 899 -21.92 31.85 -36.63
CA SER A 899 -22.42 31.84 -38.01
C SER A 899 -23.67 30.96 -38.20
N SER A 900 -23.70 29.79 -37.54
CA SER A 900 -24.80 28.82 -37.63
C SER A 900 -26.07 29.35 -36.96
N ILE A 901 -25.94 29.88 -35.74
CA ILE A 901 -27.05 30.46 -34.98
C ILE A 901 -27.57 31.71 -35.70
N ALA A 902 -26.71 32.62 -36.16
CA ALA A 902 -27.12 33.80 -36.94
C ALA A 902 -27.90 33.43 -38.23
N GLN A 903 -27.49 32.37 -38.94
CA GLN A 903 -28.24 31.85 -40.08
C GLN A 903 -29.55 31.16 -39.69
N SER A 904 -29.60 30.48 -38.54
CA SER A 904 -30.83 29.88 -37.97
C SER A 904 -31.86 30.97 -37.68
N ILE A 905 -31.46 32.04 -36.98
CA ILE A 905 -32.27 33.26 -36.76
C ILE A 905 -32.77 33.81 -38.10
N HIS A 906 -31.88 33.97 -39.09
CA HIS A 906 -32.28 34.61 -40.34
C HIS A 906 -33.35 33.83 -41.10
N ARG A 907 -33.18 32.50 -41.23
CA ARG A 907 -34.08 31.63 -42.01
C ARG A 907 -35.32 31.21 -41.22
N GLY A 908 -35.20 31.06 -39.90
CA GLY A 908 -36.29 30.69 -39.00
C GLY A 908 -37.35 31.78 -38.96
N PHE A 909 -36.99 33.02 -38.62
CA PHE A 909 -37.94 34.13 -38.54
C PHE A 909 -38.62 34.50 -39.87
N GLU A 910 -38.04 34.16 -41.03
CA GLU A 910 -38.69 34.29 -42.34
C GLU A 910 -39.80 33.26 -42.58
N ARG A 911 -39.72 32.10 -41.92
CA ARG A 911 -40.65 30.97 -42.07
C ARG A 911 -41.50 30.72 -40.82
N GLU A 912 -41.36 31.56 -39.81
CA GLU A 912 -41.95 31.36 -38.50
C GLU A 912 -43.49 31.38 -38.57
N SER A 913 -44.07 30.32 -38.03
CA SER A 913 -45.51 30.11 -37.87
C SER A 913 -46.09 31.01 -36.78
N TRP A 914 -45.29 31.27 -35.74
CA TRP A 914 -45.68 31.92 -34.48
C TRP A 914 -46.76 31.12 -33.73
N GLU A 915 -46.67 29.79 -33.78
CA GLU A 915 -47.42 28.91 -32.89
C GLU A 915 -46.63 28.74 -31.57
N PRO A 916 -47.30 28.79 -30.40
CA PRO A 916 -46.63 28.57 -29.12
C PRO A 916 -46.18 27.10 -29.01
N VAL A 917 -44.94 26.89 -28.57
CA VAL A 917 -44.40 25.55 -28.32
C VAL A 917 -45.18 24.88 -27.19
N LYS A 918 -45.40 23.56 -27.29
CA LYS A 918 -46.08 22.75 -26.27
C LYS A 918 -45.25 21.53 -25.93
N SER A 919 -44.38 21.67 -24.96
CA SER A 919 -43.39 20.71 -24.50
C SER A 919 -42.45 20.21 -25.59
N LEU A 920 -41.18 20.59 -25.50
CA LEU A 920 -40.08 19.84 -26.15
C LEU A 920 -39.85 18.52 -25.40
N THR A 921 -40.86 17.65 -25.35
CA THR A 921 -40.78 16.30 -24.77
C THR A 921 -39.95 15.38 -25.65
N SER A 922 -38.62 15.53 -25.55
CA SER A 922 -37.61 14.47 -25.70
C SER A 922 -37.76 13.50 -26.89
N ASN A 923 -38.36 13.97 -27.97
CA ASN A 923 -38.57 13.24 -29.22
C ASN A 923 -38.22 14.15 -30.40
N LEU A 924 -36.94 14.49 -30.49
CA LEU A 924 -36.26 14.31 -31.76
C LEU A 924 -36.26 12.80 -32.02
N PRO A 925 -37.13 12.24 -32.90
CA PRO A 925 -36.88 10.89 -33.34
C PRO A 925 -35.54 10.90 -34.06
N ASN A 926 -34.74 9.85 -33.86
CA ASN A 926 -33.68 9.51 -34.79
C ASN A 926 -34.21 9.66 -36.22
N VAL A 927 -33.65 10.59 -37.01
CA VAL A 927 -33.89 10.62 -38.46
C VAL A 927 -33.04 9.52 -39.11
N ASN A 928 -33.29 8.29 -38.68
CA ASN A 928 -33.29 7.18 -39.61
C ASN A 928 -34.48 7.44 -40.54
N LEU A 929 -34.16 7.79 -41.78
CA LEU A 929 -35.11 7.99 -42.87
C LEU A 929 -36.19 6.90 -42.84
N PRO A 930 -37.49 7.26 -42.70
CA PRO A 930 -38.54 6.27 -42.90
C PRO A 930 -38.48 5.83 -44.35
N ASN A 931 -38.39 4.51 -44.55
CA ASN A 931 -38.35 3.85 -45.83
C ASN A 931 -39.74 3.95 -46.51
N VAL A 932 -40.14 5.16 -46.90
CA VAL A 932 -41.39 5.41 -47.63
C VAL A 932 -41.16 5.05 -49.08
N ASN A 933 -41.63 3.85 -49.40
CA ASN A 933 -41.73 3.28 -50.73
C ASN A 933 -42.59 4.18 -51.63
N LEU A 934 -41.97 5.20 -52.24
CA LEU A 934 -42.61 6.09 -53.21
C LEU A 934 -42.90 5.29 -54.48
N GLN A 935 -44.17 4.91 -54.63
CA GLN A 935 -44.69 4.37 -55.88
C GLN A 935 -44.47 5.38 -57.01
N ILE A 936 -43.51 5.06 -57.88
CA ILE A 936 -43.23 5.79 -59.12
C ILE A 936 -44.47 5.68 -60.04
N PRO A 937 -45.10 6.80 -60.45
CA PRO A 937 -46.01 6.78 -61.59
C PRO A 937 -45.20 6.49 -62.85
N LYS A 938 -45.49 5.37 -63.51
CA LYS A 938 -44.78 4.92 -64.71
C LYS A 938 -44.80 5.96 -65.82
N VAL A 939 -43.61 6.36 -66.29
CA VAL A 939 -43.37 6.82 -67.67
C VAL A 939 -42.19 6.03 -68.24
N PRO A 940 -42.37 5.26 -69.34
CA PRO A 940 -41.31 4.41 -69.89
C PRO A 940 -40.44 5.13 -70.96
N ASN A 941 -39.24 4.57 -71.20
CA ASN A 941 -38.22 4.93 -72.22
C ASN A 941 -37.36 6.17 -71.83
N LEU A 942 -36.04 6.13 -71.60
CA LEU A 942 -34.92 5.53 -72.37
C LEU A 942 -33.65 5.35 -71.47
N PRO A 943 -32.53 4.77 -71.96
CA PRO A 943 -31.43 4.29 -71.11
C PRO A 943 -30.22 5.23 -70.90
N VAL A 944 -29.59 5.03 -69.73
CA VAL A 944 -28.15 5.03 -69.33
C VAL A 944 -27.12 4.98 -70.49
N PRO A 945 -25.84 5.49 -70.42
CA PRO A 945 -25.08 6.09 -69.30
C PRO A 945 -24.31 7.42 -69.60
N VAL A 946 -23.57 7.93 -68.59
CA VAL A 946 -22.11 8.23 -68.58
C VAL A 946 -21.82 9.50 -67.75
N ALA A 947 -20.82 9.41 -66.87
CA ALA A 947 -20.42 10.49 -65.96
C ALA A 947 -19.67 11.63 -66.67
N GLY A 948 -19.93 12.87 -66.25
CA GLY A 948 -19.14 14.04 -66.63
C GLY A 948 -19.85 15.37 -66.37
N LEU A 949 -19.33 16.13 -65.39
CA LEU A 949 -19.54 17.57 -65.20
C LEU A 949 -20.97 18.08 -64.85
N SER A 950 -21.21 18.31 -63.55
CA SER A 950 -22.04 19.45 -63.12
C SER A 950 -21.67 19.94 -61.71
N VAL A 951 -20.85 21.00 -61.67
CA VAL A 951 -20.81 22.10 -60.67
C VAL A 951 -21.20 21.77 -59.23
N ASN A 952 -20.20 21.79 -58.33
CA ASN A 952 -20.42 21.88 -56.89
C ASN A 952 -21.16 23.18 -56.52
N LEU A 953 -22.37 23.06 -55.95
CA LEU A 953 -22.80 23.96 -54.88
C LEU A 953 -22.38 23.33 -53.54
N PRO A 954 -21.88 24.09 -52.55
CA PRO A 954 -21.62 23.54 -51.23
C PRO A 954 -22.95 23.14 -50.56
N GLN A 955 -23.16 21.85 -50.34
CA GLN A 955 -24.12 21.42 -49.32
C GLN A 955 -23.54 21.75 -47.95
N MET A 956 -24.29 22.47 -47.13
CA MET A 956 -23.87 22.71 -45.75
C MET A 956 -23.93 21.40 -44.94
N PRO A 957 -22.99 21.15 -44.02
CA PRO A 957 -23.02 19.97 -43.17
C PRO A 957 -24.31 19.90 -42.34
N SER A 958 -24.84 18.70 -42.12
CA SER A 958 -25.92 18.47 -41.18
C SER A 958 -25.37 18.50 -39.76
N PHE A 959 -25.72 19.55 -39.00
CA PHE A 959 -25.41 19.63 -37.57
C PHE A 959 -26.18 18.56 -36.79
N SER A 960 -25.46 17.63 -36.15
CA SER A 960 -25.98 16.76 -35.09
C SER A 960 -25.25 17.09 -33.80
N THR A 961 -25.98 17.50 -32.76
CA THR A 961 -25.39 17.85 -31.46
C THR A 961 -24.98 16.58 -30.68
N PRO A 962 -23.77 16.55 -30.09
CA PRO A 962 -23.33 15.49 -29.18
C PRO A 962 -24.34 15.15 -28.07
N SER A 963 -24.47 13.85 -27.77
CA SER A 963 -25.50 13.32 -26.86
C SER A 963 -25.34 13.70 -25.38
N TRP A 964 -24.22 14.33 -25.00
CA TRP A 964 -23.94 14.77 -23.64
C TRP A 964 -24.42 16.21 -23.35
N MET A 965 -24.70 17.02 -24.38
CA MET A 965 -25.29 18.37 -24.23
C MET A 965 -26.81 18.32 -24.02
N ALA A 966 -27.29 17.36 -23.22
CA ALA A 966 -28.70 17.17 -22.89
C ALA A 966 -29.13 18.14 -21.76
N ALA A 967 -29.08 19.45 -22.03
CA ALA A 967 -29.66 20.46 -21.15
C ALA A 967 -31.18 20.28 -21.08
N ILE A 968 -31.71 20.07 -19.86
CA ILE A 968 -33.15 20.06 -19.60
C ILE A 968 -33.63 21.52 -19.61
N TYR A 969 -34.18 21.94 -20.72
CA TYR A 969 -34.60 23.31 -20.96
C TYR A 969 -36.13 23.42 -20.87
N ASP A 970 -36.63 23.75 -19.67
CA ASP A 970 -38.05 23.88 -19.34
C ASP A 970 -38.60 25.29 -19.69
N SER A 971 -38.55 25.66 -20.96
CA SER A 971 -39.26 26.83 -21.50
C SER A 971 -40.33 26.40 -22.51
N ASP A 972 -41.59 26.68 -22.17
CA ASP A 972 -42.77 26.46 -23.02
C ASP A 972 -43.38 27.81 -23.49
N ASN A 973 -42.56 28.87 -23.52
CA ASN A 973 -43.06 30.25 -23.57
C ASN A 973 -43.00 30.88 -24.96
N GLY A 974 -41.99 30.53 -25.76
CA GLY A 974 -41.66 31.18 -27.02
C GLY A 974 -42.25 30.56 -28.29
N SER A 975 -41.59 30.91 -29.40
CA SER A 975 -41.81 30.35 -30.74
C SER A 975 -40.75 29.30 -31.07
N GLY A 976 -41.00 28.41 -32.03
CA GLY A 976 -40.04 27.37 -32.40
C GLY A 976 -38.65 27.90 -32.78
N THR A 977 -38.55 29.05 -33.46
CA THR A 977 -37.27 29.69 -33.78
C THR A 977 -36.58 30.34 -32.57
N SER A 978 -37.34 30.94 -31.65
CA SER A 978 -36.74 31.61 -30.47
C SER A 978 -36.24 30.61 -29.44
N GLU A 979 -36.97 29.53 -29.20
CA GLU A 979 -36.55 28.47 -28.27
C GLU A 979 -35.29 27.73 -28.79
N ASP A 980 -35.23 27.43 -30.10
CA ASP A 980 -34.03 26.88 -30.76
C ASP A 980 -32.81 27.83 -30.65
N LEU A 981 -33.02 29.14 -30.72
CA LEU A 981 -31.99 30.15 -30.51
C LEU A 981 -31.44 30.11 -29.08
N PHE A 982 -32.32 30.26 -28.08
CA PHE A 982 -31.89 30.37 -26.69
C PHE A 982 -31.25 29.08 -26.18
N TRP A 983 -31.79 27.91 -26.56
CA TRP A 983 -31.18 26.61 -26.27
C TRP A 983 -29.77 26.47 -26.87
N LYS A 984 -29.55 26.93 -28.11
CA LYS A 984 -28.20 26.91 -28.72
C LYS A 984 -27.21 27.83 -28.03
N LEU A 985 -27.66 28.98 -27.53
CA LEU A 985 -26.81 29.90 -26.77
C LEU A 985 -26.45 29.32 -25.40
N ASP A 986 -27.42 28.77 -24.66
CA ASP A 986 -27.19 28.12 -23.36
C ASP A 986 -26.26 26.89 -23.48
N ALA A 987 -26.48 26.04 -24.48
CA ALA A 987 -25.62 24.88 -24.75
C ALA A 987 -24.17 25.30 -25.08
N LEU A 988 -23.98 26.38 -25.83
CA LEU A 988 -22.65 26.90 -26.16
C LEU A 988 -21.96 27.59 -24.97
N GLN A 989 -22.71 28.33 -24.14
CA GLN A 989 -22.18 28.89 -22.90
C GLN A 989 -21.74 27.78 -21.93
N THR A 990 -22.57 26.74 -21.80
CA THR A 990 -22.25 25.53 -21.02
C THR A 990 -21.00 24.85 -21.57
N PHE A 991 -20.87 24.65 -22.88
CA PHE A 991 -19.65 24.12 -23.49
C PHE A 991 -18.41 24.95 -23.13
N ILE A 992 -18.45 26.28 -23.28
CA ILE A 992 -17.29 27.16 -22.97
C ILE A 992 -16.91 27.08 -21.49
N ARG A 993 -17.89 27.03 -20.58
CA ARG A 993 -17.66 26.87 -19.14
C ARG A 993 -17.01 25.52 -18.82
N ASP A 994 -17.57 24.45 -19.38
CA ASP A 994 -17.18 23.07 -19.10
C ASP A 994 -15.86 22.67 -19.80
N LEU A 995 -15.30 23.52 -20.67
CA LEU A 995 -13.90 23.41 -21.13
C LEU A 995 -12.89 23.71 -20.01
N HIS A 996 -13.28 24.40 -18.95
CA HIS A 996 -12.42 24.71 -17.80
C HIS A 996 -11.07 25.37 -18.17
N TRP A 997 -11.06 26.31 -19.13
CA TRP A 997 -9.82 26.81 -19.71
C TRP A 997 -8.81 27.35 -18.66
N PRO A 998 -7.52 26.96 -18.68
CA PRO A 998 -6.54 27.32 -17.63
C PRO A 998 -6.13 28.79 -17.62
N GLU A 999 -5.93 29.38 -18.80
CA GLU A 999 -5.51 30.78 -18.91
C GLU A 999 -6.69 31.71 -18.69
N GLU A 1000 -6.67 32.44 -17.58
CA GLU A 1000 -7.73 33.36 -17.17
C GLU A 1000 -8.00 34.45 -18.23
N GLU A 1001 -6.97 34.92 -18.95
CA GLU A 1001 -7.13 35.91 -20.03
C GLU A 1001 -7.92 35.36 -21.22
N PHE A 1002 -7.62 34.14 -21.66
CA PHE A 1002 -8.33 33.51 -22.78
C PHE A 1002 -9.72 33.00 -22.37
N ALA A 1003 -9.86 32.48 -21.14
CA ALA A 1003 -11.16 32.13 -20.56
C ALA A 1003 -12.10 33.35 -20.53
N LYS A 1004 -11.60 34.50 -20.04
CA LYS A 1004 -12.34 35.78 -20.07
C LYS A 1004 -12.59 36.27 -21.48
N HIS A 1005 -11.67 36.07 -22.42
CA HIS A 1005 -11.89 36.41 -23.83
C HIS A 1005 -13.06 35.62 -24.44
N LEU A 1006 -13.10 34.30 -24.21
CA LEU A 1006 -14.20 33.43 -24.67
C LEU A 1006 -15.54 33.78 -24.01
N ASP A 1007 -15.57 34.01 -22.69
CA ASP A 1007 -16.77 34.41 -21.96
C ASP A 1007 -17.30 35.78 -22.44
N ASN A 1008 -16.41 36.76 -22.62
CA ASN A 1008 -16.77 38.06 -23.18
C ASN A 1008 -17.29 37.95 -24.63
N ARG A 1009 -16.67 37.09 -25.46
CA ARG A 1009 -17.13 36.81 -26.84
C ARG A 1009 -18.52 36.18 -26.84
N MET A 1010 -18.74 35.19 -25.98
CA MET A 1010 -20.05 34.53 -25.80
C MET A 1010 -21.13 35.55 -25.42
N LYS A 1011 -20.86 36.43 -24.45
CA LYS A 1011 -21.81 37.45 -23.97
C LYS A 1011 -22.16 38.49 -25.03
N LEU A 1012 -21.17 38.98 -25.79
CA LEU A 1012 -21.39 39.90 -26.91
C LEU A 1012 -22.23 39.23 -28.02
N MET A 1013 -21.94 37.98 -28.35
CA MET A 1013 -22.68 37.21 -29.34
C MET A 1013 -24.13 36.95 -28.90
N SER A 1014 -24.35 36.53 -27.64
CA SER A 1014 -25.70 36.42 -27.06
C SER A 1014 -26.47 37.73 -27.16
N SER A 1015 -25.82 38.86 -26.82
CA SER A 1015 -26.41 40.20 -26.90
C SER A 1015 -26.90 40.55 -28.32
N ASP A 1016 -26.05 40.40 -29.35
CA ASP A 1016 -26.40 40.72 -30.75
C ASP A 1016 -27.51 39.80 -31.31
N MET A 1017 -27.49 38.53 -30.93
CA MET A 1017 -28.49 37.55 -31.35
C MET A 1017 -29.85 37.77 -30.68
N ILE A 1018 -29.88 38.09 -29.39
CA ILE A 1018 -31.10 38.49 -28.66
C ILE A 1018 -31.64 39.80 -29.26
N GLU A 1019 -30.80 40.82 -29.47
CA GLU A 1019 -31.16 42.08 -30.12
C GLU A 1019 -31.80 41.87 -31.50
N THR A 1020 -31.20 41.00 -32.32
CA THR A 1020 -31.72 40.64 -33.64
C THR A 1020 -33.07 39.90 -33.55
N SER A 1021 -33.23 39.00 -32.58
CA SER A 1021 -34.48 38.29 -32.29
C SER A 1021 -35.62 39.24 -31.90
N VAL A 1022 -35.35 40.17 -30.97
CA VAL A 1022 -36.29 41.20 -30.50
C VAL A 1022 -36.71 42.12 -31.65
N LYS A 1023 -35.77 42.67 -32.42
CA LYS A 1023 -36.06 43.54 -33.57
C LYS A 1023 -36.91 42.84 -34.63
N ARG A 1024 -36.62 41.57 -34.95
CA ARG A 1024 -37.40 40.76 -35.90
C ARG A 1024 -38.81 40.46 -35.40
N THR A 1025 -38.95 40.10 -34.12
CA THR A 1025 -40.24 39.82 -33.49
C THR A 1025 -41.15 41.06 -33.50
N ARG A 1026 -40.61 42.23 -33.15
CA ARG A 1026 -41.30 43.52 -33.23
C ARG A 1026 -41.77 43.84 -34.67
N ALA A 1027 -40.90 43.68 -35.67
CA ALA A 1027 -41.24 43.92 -37.07
C ALA A 1027 -42.32 42.95 -37.60
N ALA A 1028 -42.28 41.68 -37.18
CA ALA A 1028 -43.28 40.68 -37.50
C ALA A 1028 -44.65 41.01 -36.86
N PHE A 1029 -44.65 41.47 -35.61
CA PHE A 1029 -45.85 41.93 -34.89
C PHE A 1029 -46.53 43.09 -35.62
N GLU A 1030 -45.78 44.14 -35.97
CA GLU A 1030 -46.29 45.29 -36.71
C GLU A 1030 -46.89 44.87 -38.06
N SER A 1031 -46.15 44.06 -38.84
CA SER A 1031 -46.61 43.55 -40.14
C SER A 1031 -47.91 42.73 -40.05
N LYS A 1032 -48.05 41.92 -38.99
CA LYS A 1032 -49.22 41.05 -38.79
C LYS A 1032 -50.43 41.85 -38.27
N LEU A 1033 -50.21 42.83 -37.41
CA LEU A 1033 -51.26 43.73 -36.91
C LEU A 1033 -51.77 44.71 -37.97
N ALA A 1034 -50.89 45.20 -38.86
CA ALA A 1034 -51.27 46.06 -39.98
C ALA A 1034 -52.26 45.39 -40.94
N LYS A 1035 -52.11 44.07 -41.16
CA LYS A 1035 -52.93 43.23 -42.06
C LYS A 1035 -54.28 42.80 -41.47
N SER A 1036 -54.53 42.99 -40.17
CA SER A 1036 -55.75 42.50 -39.51
C SER A 1036 -56.98 43.42 -39.70
N SER A 1037 -58.19 42.90 -39.42
CA SER A 1037 -59.44 43.67 -39.55
C SER A 1037 -59.46 44.96 -38.72
N ARG A 1038 -60.22 45.96 -39.19
CA ARG A 1038 -60.50 47.23 -38.49
C ARG A 1038 -61.94 47.31 -37.94
N SER A 1039 -62.67 46.19 -37.94
CA SER A 1039 -64.03 46.06 -37.39
C SER A 1039 -64.05 45.34 -36.03
N THR A 1040 -65.23 45.32 -35.39
CA THR A 1040 -65.55 44.50 -34.20
C THR A 1040 -65.39 42.98 -34.41
N ASP A 1041 -65.22 42.55 -35.65
CA ASP A 1041 -64.94 41.15 -36.01
C ASP A 1041 -63.45 40.82 -35.86
N PHE A 1042 -62.60 41.80 -35.51
CA PHE A 1042 -61.23 41.54 -35.13
C PHE A 1042 -61.17 40.56 -33.95
N ARG A 1043 -60.23 39.63 -34.05
CA ARG A 1043 -59.89 38.64 -33.03
C ARG A 1043 -58.38 38.66 -32.92
N ILE A 1044 -57.86 38.73 -31.71
CA ILE A 1044 -56.42 38.74 -31.46
C ILE A 1044 -55.88 37.36 -31.89
N PRO A 1045 -55.02 37.29 -32.91
CA PRO A 1045 -54.42 36.02 -33.31
C PRO A 1045 -53.47 35.54 -32.21
N LEU A 1046 -53.53 34.26 -31.83
CA LEU A 1046 -52.66 33.69 -30.77
C LEU A 1046 -51.17 34.00 -30.99
N SER A 1047 -50.73 34.04 -32.25
CA SER A 1047 -49.37 34.43 -32.60
C SER A 1047 -48.93 35.81 -32.12
N LEU A 1048 -49.84 36.77 -31.92
CA LEU A 1048 -49.48 38.07 -31.33
C LEU A 1048 -49.19 37.92 -29.84
N CYS A 1049 -49.87 37.00 -29.15
CA CYS A 1049 -49.57 36.65 -27.75
C CYS A 1049 -48.23 35.89 -27.66
N THR A 1050 -47.97 34.93 -28.57
CA THR A 1050 -46.65 34.27 -28.69
C THR A 1050 -45.53 35.29 -28.92
N MET A 1051 -45.74 36.31 -29.77
CA MET A 1051 -44.76 37.39 -29.97
C MET A 1051 -44.49 38.21 -28.68
N PHE A 1052 -45.48 38.40 -27.80
CA PHE A 1052 -45.24 39.00 -26.49
C PHE A 1052 -44.44 38.05 -25.58
N ASN A 1053 -44.78 36.77 -25.53
CA ASN A 1053 -44.06 35.80 -24.69
C ASN A 1053 -42.60 35.59 -25.16
N VAL A 1054 -42.32 35.71 -26.46
CA VAL A 1054 -40.94 35.76 -26.98
C VAL A 1054 -40.15 36.95 -26.42
N MET A 1055 -40.79 38.10 -26.13
CA MET A 1055 -40.12 39.22 -25.46
C MET A 1055 -39.89 38.97 -23.97
N VAL A 1056 -40.79 38.23 -23.31
CA VAL A 1056 -40.64 37.82 -21.90
C VAL A 1056 -39.47 36.85 -21.78
N ASP A 1057 -39.43 35.80 -22.60
CA ASP A 1057 -38.33 34.84 -22.61
C ASP A 1057 -37.02 35.52 -23.03
N ALA A 1058 -37.00 36.40 -24.04
CA ALA A 1058 -35.81 37.19 -24.38
C ALA A 1058 -35.23 38.00 -23.20
N LYS A 1059 -36.07 38.45 -22.27
CA LYS A 1059 -35.68 39.17 -21.05
C LYS A 1059 -35.18 38.23 -19.94
N ASP A 1060 -35.81 37.07 -19.79
CA ASP A 1060 -35.32 36.04 -18.86
C ASP A 1060 -33.97 35.45 -19.32
N GLN A 1061 -33.77 35.32 -20.64
CA GLN A 1061 -32.50 34.84 -21.20
C GLN A 1061 -31.43 35.95 -21.28
N SER A 1062 -31.76 37.23 -21.48
CA SER A 1062 -30.78 38.33 -21.35
C SER A 1062 -30.19 38.37 -19.93
N ALA A 1063 -31.04 38.21 -18.92
CA ALA A 1063 -30.63 38.18 -17.51
C ALA A 1063 -29.71 36.99 -17.16
N LYS A 1064 -29.84 35.84 -17.83
CA LYS A 1064 -28.99 34.66 -17.62
C LYS A 1064 -27.71 34.70 -18.44
N LEU A 1065 -27.83 34.88 -19.75
CA LEU A 1065 -26.75 34.71 -20.72
C LEU A 1065 -25.80 35.92 -20.79
N CYS A 1066 -26.28 37.13 -20.45
CA CYS A 1066 -25.52 38.38 -20.57
C CYS A 1066 -25.05 38.96 -19.22
N ALA A 1067 -25.24 38.25 -18.11
CA ALA A 1067 -24.76 38.68 -16.79
C ALA A 1067 -23.22 38.66 -16.68
N MET A 1068 -22.65 39.65 -15.99
CA MET A 1068 -21.19 39.80 -15.76
C MET A 1068 -20.90 40.04 -14.28
N GLU A 1069 -19.63 39.89 -13.87
CA GLU A 1069 -19.16 40.16 -12.50
C GLU A 1069 -18.57 41.58 -12.33
N MET A 1070 -18.43 42.00 -11.05
CA MET A 1070 -18.36 43.41 -10.65
C MET A 1070 -17.23 44.24 -11.26
N GLY A 1071 -17.61 45.27 -12.02
CA GLY A 1071 -16.75 46.42 -12.32
C GLY A 1071 -17.10 47.24 -13.57
N GLN A 1072 -17.48 46.58 -14.67
CA GLN A 1072 -17.79 47.22 -15.97
C GLN A 1072 -19.28 47.06 -16.35
N GLU A 1073 -20.13 46.89 -15.35
CA GLU A 1073 -21.03 45.73 -15.27
C GLU A 1073 -22.50 45.99 -15.67
N LYS A 1074 -22.84 47.12 -16.30
CA LYS A 1074 -24.26 47.44 -16.60
C LYS A 1074 -24.56 47.86 -18.03
N GLN A 1075 -23.56 48.04 -18.89
CA GLN A 1075 -23.80 48.75 -20.15
C GLN A 1075 -24.57 47.93 -21.19
N TYR A 1076 -24.25 46.64 -21.39
CA TYR A 1076 -24.89 45.81 -22.43
C TYR A 1076 -26.21 45.16 -21.98
N HIS A 1077 -26.26 44.61 -20.76
CA HIS A 1077 -27.49 44.09 -20.17
C HIS A 1077 -28.58 45.17 -20.07
N SER A 1078 -28.24 46.40 -19.65
CA SER A 1078 -29.19 47.52 -19.69
C SER A 1078 -29.63 47.83 -21.11
N GLN A 1079 -28.72 47.87 -22.10
CA GLN A 1079 -29.10 48.16 -23.49
C GLN A 1079 -30.10 47.15 -24.09
N ILE A 1080 -29.94 45.86 -23.80
CA ILE A 1080 -30.87 44.82 -24.26
C ILE A 1080 -32.20 44.91 -23.51
N ASP A 1081 -32.19 45.08 -22.19
CA ASP A 1081 -33.42 45.23 -21.41
C ASP A 1081 -34.20 46.50 -21.78
N ASP A 1082 -33.50 47.63 -21.96
CA ASP A 1082 -34.06 48.91 -22.40
C ASP A 1082 -34.68 48.75 -23.80
N LEU A 1083 -34.02 48.02 -24.72
CA LEU A 1083 -34.55 47.70 -26.05
C LEU A 1083 -35.79 46.78 -26.00
N ILE A 1084 -35.80 45.79 -25.10
CA ILE A 1084 -36.95 44.89 -24.92
C ILE A 1084 -38.14 45.68 -24.35
N GLU A 1085 -37.93 46.47 -23.28
CA GLU A 1085 -38.99 47.28 -22.66
C GLU A 1085 -39.51 48.38 -23.60
N GLU A 1086 -38.66 49.00 -24.42
CA GLU A 1086 -39.08 49.91 -25.49
C GLU A 1086 -39.88 49.16 -26.59
N SER A 1087 -39.43 47.97 -27.01
CA SER A 1087 -40.12 47.17 -28.01
C SER A 1087 -41.49 46.67 -27.54
N VAL A 1088 -41.60 46.22 -26.28
CA VAL A 1088 -42.88 45.82 -25.67
C VAL A 1088 -43.81 47.03 -25.52
N LYS A 1089 -43.31 48.18 -25.06
CA LYS A 1089 -44.07 49.43 -24.99
C LYS A 1089 -44.63 49.84 -26.36
N ASP A 1090 -43.85 49.69 -27.43
CA ASP A 1090 -44.28 50.02 -28.78
C ASP A 1090 -45.27 48.98 -29.34
N MET A 1091 -45.09 47.68 -29.05
CA MET A 1091 -46.07 46.64 -29.39
C MET A 1091 -47.42 46.87 -28.68
N ILE A 1092 -47.39 47.25 -27.39
CA ILE A 1092 -48.57 47.68 -26.63
C ILE A 1092 -49.23 48.88 -27.30
N SER A 1093 -48.45 49.92 -27.63
CA SER A 1093 -48.95 51.15 -28.25
C SER A 1093 -49.62 50.89 -29.61
N LEU A 1094 -49.02 50.04 -30.44
CA LEU A 1094 -49.58 49.61 -31.73
C LEU A 1094 -50.90 48.85 -31.56
N LEU A 1095 -50.99 47.95 -30.57
CA LEU A 1095 -52.20 47.18 -30.28
C LEU A 1095 -53.33 48.07 -29.72
N VAL A 1096 -53.01 49.01 -28.83
CA VAL A 1096 -53.94 50.04 -28.34
C VAL A 1096 -54.45 50.90 -29.51
N ALA A 1097 -53.57 51.37 -30.38
CA ALA A 1097 -53.96 52.13 -31.57
C ALA A 1097 -54.90 51.33 -32.48
N LYS A 1098 -54.69 50.02 -32.63
CA LYS A 1098 -55.62 49.15 -33.36
C LYS A 1098 -57.01 49.11 -32.72
N PHE A 1099 -57.09 49.00 -31.39
CA PHE A 1099 -58.35 49.01 -30.66
C PHE A 1099 -59.08 50.36 -30.72
N VAL A 1100 -58.33 51.47 -30.70
CA VAL A 1100 -58.85 52.83 -30.93
C VAL A 1100 -59.51 52.91 -32.31
N VAL A 1101 -58.84 52.47 -33.38
CA VAL A 1101 -59.39 52.43 -34.75
C VAL A 1101 -60.67 51.58 -34.86
N ILE A 1102 -60.78 50.50 -34.09
CA ILE A 1102 -62.02 49.68 -34.04
C ILE A 1102 -63.16 50.47 -33.38
N LEU A 1103 -62.88 51.21 -32.29
CA LEU A 1103 -63.87 52.10 -31.67
C LEU A 1103 -64.24 53.28 -32.58
N GLU A 1104 -63.29 53.88 -33.30
CA GLU A 1104 -63.59 54.88 -34.35
C GLU A 1104 -64.54 54.32 -35.41
N SER A 1105 -64.36 53.06 -35.84
CA SER A 1105 -65.25 52.40 -36.79
C SER A 1105 -66.69 52.23 -36.24
N VAL A 1106 -66.82 52.03 -34.93
CA VAL A 1106 -68.10 51.94 -34.22
C VAL A 1106 -68.73 53.32 -34.08
N LEU A 1107 -67.95 54.33 -33.68
CA LEU A 1107 -68.39 55.72 -33.60
C LEU A 1107 -68.81 56.27 -34.97
N ALA A 1108 -68.11 55.94 -36.06
CA ALA A 1108 -68.50 56.31 -37.42
C ALA A 1108 -69.82 55.65 -37.89
N LYS A 1109 -70.18 54.47 -37.36
CA LYS A 1109 -71.52 53.88 -37.56
C LYS A 1109 -72.57 54.62 -36.73
N ILE A 1110 -72.22 55.08 -35.52
CA ILE A 1110 -73.09 55.83 -34.61
C ILE A 1110 -73.33 57.27 -35.12
N SER A 1111 -72.34 57.93 -35.74
CA SER A 1111 -72.49 59.26 -36.35
C SER A 1111 -73.48 59.31 -37.53
N ARG A 1112 -73.91 58.17 -38.08
CA ARG A 1112 -74.99 58.10 -39.08
C ARG A 1112 -76.36 58.50 -38.54
N TYR A 1113 -76.48 58.67 -37.23
CA TYR A 1113 -77.67 59.12 -36.53
C TYR A 1113 -77.57 60.58 -36.05
N ASP A 1114 -76.46 61.28 -36.35
CA ASP A 1114 -76.27 62.71 -36.03
C ASP A 1114 -77.38 63.56 -36.72
N GLU A 1115 -77.83 64.64 -36.07
CA GLU A 1115 -78.92 65.48 -36.56
C GLU A 1115 -78.59 66.11 -37.93
N GLY A 1116 -79.54 66.04 -38.87
CA GLY A 1116 -79.35 66.51 -40.26
C GLY A 1116 -78.91 65.43 -41.26
N THR A 1117 -78.63 64.21 -40.82
CA THR A 1117 -78.36 63.07 -41.71
C THR A 1117 -79.66 62.42 -42.24
N LEU A 1118 -79.67 61.95 -43.49
CA LEU A 1118 -80.84 61.31 -44.13
C LEU A 1118 -81.40 60.10 -43.35
N PHE A 1119 -80.55 59.38 -42.61
CA PHE A 1119 -80.93 58.20 -41.83
C PHE A 1119 -81.70 58.55 -40.54
N SER A 1120 -81.37 59.67 -39.87
CA SER A 1120 -82.09 60.15 -38.68
C SER A 1120 -83.60 60.30 -38.95
N SER A 1121 -83.95 60.86 -40.11
CA SER A 1121 -85.33 61.14 -40.52
C SER A 1121 -86.08 59.88 -40.97
N PHE A 1122 -85.41 58.97 -41.68
CA PHE A 1122 -86.03 57.76 -42.21
C PHE A 1122 -86.37 56.74 -41.10
N LEU A 1123 -85.46 56.53 -40.14
CA LEU A 1123 -85.64 55.52 -39.10
C LEU A 1123 -86.66 55.93 -38.03
N SER A 1124 -86.72 57.22 -37.67
CA SER A 1124 -87.74 57.74 -36.75
C SER A 1124 -89.17 57.52 -37.29
N PHE A 1125 -89.35 57.56 -38.61
CA PHE A 1125 -90.62 57.28 -39.27
C PHE A 1125 -90.92 55.77 -39.40
N THR A 1126 -89.95 54.94 -39.83
CA THR A 1126 -90.18 53.51 -40.02
C THR A 1126 -90.32 52.72 -38.72
N VAL A 1127 -89.58 53.08 -37.66
CA VAL A 1127 -89.68 52.35 -36.37
C VAL A 1127 -91.04 52.59 -35.69
N LYS A 1128 -91.58 53.82 -35.74
CA LYS A 1128 -92.93 54.13 -35.23
C LYS A 1128 -94.05 53.41 -35.99
N ALA A 1129 -93.81 52.97 -37.22
CA ALA A 1129 -94.77 52.19 -38.01
C ALA A 1129 -94.63 50.66 -37.80
N ALA A 1130 -93.40 50.14 -37.74
CA ALA A 1130 -93.13 48.70 -37.67
C ALA A 1130 -93.32 48.08 -36.27
N SER A 1131 -93.04 48.83 -35.20
CA SER A 1131 -93.12 48.34 -33.81
C SER A 1131 -94.55 48.00 -33.33
N LYS A 1132 -95.56 48.20 -34.18
CA LYS A 1132 -96.97 47.98 -33.84
C LYS A 1132 -97.51 46.61 -34.29
N TYR A 1133 -96.73 45.85 -35.07
CA TYR A 1133 -97.20 44.59 -35.69
C TYR A 1133 -96.17 43.43 -35.69
N VAL A 1134 -94.88 43.68 -35.43
CA VAL A 1134 -93.84 42.63 -35.29
C VAL A 1134 -92.87 43.04 -34.18
N ASP A 1135 -92.31 42.07 -33.46
CA ASP A 1135 -91.24 42.28 -32.48
C ASP A 1135 -89.91 42.52 -33.24
N VAL A 1136 -89.68 43.77 -33.64
CA VAL A 1136 -88.51 44.18 -34.44
C VAL A 1136 -87.27 44.26 -33.55
N PRO A 1137 -86.13 43.61 -33.91
CA PRO A 1137 -84.88 43.75 -33.18
C PRO A 1137 -84.50 45.22 -32.97
N LYS A 1138 -84.22 45.62 -31.72
CA LYS A 1138 -83.93 47.00 -31.33
C LYS A 1138 -82.77 47.58 -32.19
N PRO A 1139 -83.02 48.57 -33.07
CA PRO A 1139 -81.99 49.06 -33.99
C PRO A 1139 -80.76 49.61 -33.25
N GLY A 1140 -79.57 49.13 -33.61
CA GLY A 1140 -78.28 49.63 -33.12
C GLY A 1140 -77.76 48.99 -31.83
N MET A 1141 -78.57 48.21 -31.09
CA MET A 1141 -78.10 47.49 -29.90
C MET A 1141 -77.07 46.40 -30.23
N ASP A 1142 -77.19 45.81 -31.41
CA ASP A 1142 -76.25 44.89 -32.04
C ASP A 1142 -74.84 45.49 -32.20
N VAL A 1143 -74.74 46.79 -32.50
CA VAL A 1143 -73.45 47.50 -32.60
C VAL A 1143 -72.79 47.66 -31.22
N ALA A 1144 -73.59 47.95 -30.19
CA ALA A 1144 -73.10 48.04 -28.81
C ALA A 1144 -72.62 46.69 -28.29
N ASP A 1145 -73.43 45.64 -28.46
CA ASP A 1145 -73.11 44.29 -28.00
C ASP A 1145 -71.94 43.69 -28.79
N GLY A 1146 -71.85 43.95 -30.10
CA GLY A 1146 -70.70 43.54 -30.91
C GLY A 1146 -69.37 44.15 -30.44
N TYR A 1147 -69.36 45.43 -30.04
CA TYR A 1147 -68.17 46.08 -29.48
C TYR A 1147 -67.84 45.58 -28.07
N VAL A 1148 -68.85 45.40 -27.20
CA VAL A 1148 -68.63 44.89 -25.82
C VAL A 1148 -68.14 43.44 -25.84
N THR A 1149 -68.69 42.59 -26.71
CA THR A 1149 -68.20 41.21 -26.90
C THR A 1149 -66.77 41.19 -27.46
N PHE A 1150 -66.44 42.10 -28.39
CA PHE A 1150 -65.08 42.28 -28.88
C PHE A 1150 -64.10 42.65 -27.75
N VAL A 1151 -64.47 43.60 -26.87
CA VAL A 1151 -63.65 44.02 -25.72
C VAL A 1151 -63.38 42.84 -24.80
N ARG A 1152 -64.42 42.17 -24.28
CA ARG A 1152 -64.24 41.03 -23.36
C ARG A 1152 -63.38 39.92 -23.94
N HIS A 1153 -63.74 39.44 -25.13
CA HIS A 1153 -63.02 38.33 -25.75
C HIS A 1153 -61.56 38.66 -26.08
N SER A 1154 -61.25 39.92 -26.33
CA SER A 1154 -59.87 40.40 -26.49
C SER A 1154 -59.11 40.43 -25.16
N GLN A 1155 -59.76 40.88 -24.07
CA GLN A 1155 -59.19 40.82 -22.71
C GLN A 1155 -58.95 39.37 -22.27
N ASP A 1156 -59.92 38.49 -22.49
CA ASP A 1156 -59.85 37.06 -22.15
C ASP A 1156 -58.66 36.39 -22.86
N ILE A 1157 -58.51 36.57 -24.18
CA ILE A 1157 -57.38 36.00 -24.94
C ILE A 1157 -56.04 36.55 -24.43
N LEU A 1158 -55.94 37.85 -24.18
CA LEU A 1158 -54.68 38.46 -23.71
C LEU A 1158 -54.27 37.93 -22.34
N ARG A 1159 -55.20 37.84 -21.38
CA ARG A 1159 -54.93 37.36 -20.03
C ARG A 1159 -54.74 35.84 -19.94
N ASP A 1160 -55.29 35.06 -20.87
CA ASP A 1160 -55.12 33.59 -20.96
C ASP A 1160 -53.87 33.16 -21.78
N LYS A 1161 -53.24 34.07 -22.53
CA LYS A 1161 -52.15 33.70 -23.48
C LYS A 1161 -50.88 34.56 -23.41
N VAL A 1162 -50.87 35.67 -22.68
CA VAL A 1162 -49.63 36.43 -22.40
C VAL A 1162 -49.19 36.10 -20.98
N ASN A 1163 -47.93 35.70 -20.81
CA ASN A 1163 -47.44 35.12 -19.55
C ASN A 1163 -47.03 36.19 -18.51
N GLU A 1164 -46.70 37.41 -18.96
CA GLU A 1164 -46.26 38.51 -18.11
C GLU A 1164 -47.44 39.44 -17.75
N GLU A 1165 -47.83 39.44 -16.48
CA GLU A 1165 -48.99 40.20 -15.99
C GLU A 1165 -48.76 41.71 -16.07
N VAL A 1166 -47.53 42.18 -15.83
CA VAL A 1166 -47.19 43.62 -15.90
C VAL A 1166 -47.45 44.18 -17.32
N TYR A 1167 -47.23 43.37 -18.35
CA TYR A 1167 -47.49 43.77 -19.74
C TYR A 1167 -49.00 43.82 -20.05
N ILE A 1168 -49.80 42.93 -19.45
CA ILE A 1168 -51.26 42.93 -19.56
C ILE A 1168 -51.86 44.15 -18.85
N GLU A 1169 -51.45 44.44 -17.62
CA GLU A 1169 -51.92 45.60 -16.84
C GLU A 1169 -51.64 46.91 -17.60
N ARG A 1170 -50.39 47.09 -18.06
CA ARG A 1170 -49.96 48.27 -18.82
C ARG A 1170 -50.70 48.43 -20.15
N LEU A 1171 -51.07 47.31 -20.79
CA LEU A 1171 -51.89 47.30 -22.01
C LEU A 1171 -53.34 47.71 -21.74
N PHE A 1172 -53.94 47.19 -20.68
CA PHE A 1172 -55.33 47.49 -20.32
C PHE A 1172 -55.53 48.93 -19.81
N ASP A 1173 -54.59 49.46 -19.02
CA ASP A 1173 -54.57 50.85 -18.57
C ASP A 1173 -54.54 51.84 -19.75
N GLN A 1174 -53.60 51.65 -20.69
CA GLN A 1174 -53.49 52.46 -21.90
C GLN A 1174 -54.70 52.30 -22.83
N TRP A 1175 -55.18 51.07 -23.02
CA TRP A 1175 -56.35 50.80 -23.86
C TRP A 1175 -57.59 51.51 -23.31
N TYR A 1176 -57.88 51.37 -22.02
CA TYR A 1176 -59.02 52.03 -21.39
C TYR A 1176 -58.93 53.55 -21.55
N THR A 1177 -57.77 54.12 -21.20
CA THR A 1177 -57.48 55.57 -21.26
C THR A 1177 -57.66 56.13 -22.67
N ALA A 1178 -56.98 55.56 -23.68
CA ALA A 1178 -57.03 56.04 -25.05
C ALA A 1178 -58.45 56.00 -25.63
N THR A 1179 -59.21 54.94 -25.33
CA THR A 1179 -60.58 54.79 -25.82
C THR A 1179 -61.62 55.59 -25.02
N MET A 1180 -61.37 55.93 -23.74
CA MET A 1180 -62.21 56.91 -23.03
C MET A 1180 -61.92 58.36 -23.46
N ASN A 1181 -60.66 58.70 -23.74
CA ASN A 1181 -60.30 59.98 -24.34
C ASN A 1181 -60.99 60.17 -25.70
N LEU A 1182 -60.98 59.17 -26.59
CA LEU A 1182 -61.69 59.22 -27.87
C LEU A 1182 -63.19 59.47 -27.69
N LEU A 1183 -63.84 58.80 -26.73
CA LEU A 1183 -65.26 59.00 -26.41
C LEU A 1183 -65.53 60.42 -25.88
N ALA A 1184 -64.66 60.93 -25.01
CA ALA A 1184 -64.75 62.30 -24.50
C ALA A 1184 -64.63 63.33 -25.63
N THR A 1185 -63.66 63.17 -26.53
CA THR A 1185 -63.48 64.04 -27.70
C THR A 1185 -64.68 63.97 -28.64
N TRP A 1186 -65.14 62.78 -29.02
CA TRP A 1186 -66.28 62.59 -29.94
C TRP A 1186 -67.59 63.21 -29.42
N LEU A 1187 -67.81 63.17 -28.11
CA LEU A 1187 -68.91 63.85 -27.43
C LEU A 1187 -68.69 65.37 -27.33
N THR A 1188 -67.46 65.82 -27.08
CA THR A 1188 -67.12 67.25 -26.97
C THR A 1188 -67.26 67.99 -28.31
N GLU A 1189 -66.91 67.33 -29.41
CA GLU A 1189 -67.15 67.82 -30.79
C GLU A 1189 -68.65 67.98 -31.12
N ARG A 1190 -69.54 67.34 -30.35
CA ARG A 1190 -71.00 67.36 -30.51
C ARG A 1190 -71.72 68.13 -29.41
N MET A 1191 -71.02 69.01 -28.68
CA MET A 1191 -71.62 69.70 -27.52
C MET A 1191 -72.90 70.48 -27.87
N ASP A 1192 -72.94 71.08 -29.06
CA ASP A 1192 -74.08 71.88 -29.56
C ASP A 1192 -75.17 71.07 -30.29
N GLN A 1193 -74.99 69.75 -30.43
CA GLN A 1193 -75.96 68.84 -31.05
C GLN A 1193 -76.66 68.00 -29.97
N GLN A 1194 -77.93 67.65 -30.16
CA GLN A 1194 -78.60 66.72 -29.24
C GLN A 1194 -78.36 65.27 -29.69
N LEU A 1195 -77.92 64.39 -28.78
CA LEU A 1195 -77.72 62.98 -29.10
C LEU A 1195 -79.04 62.27 -29.43
N HIS A 1196 -79.07 61.55 -30.55
CA HIS A 1196 -80.21 60.72 -30.90
C HIS A 1196 -80.36 59.55 -29.90
N VAL A 1197 -81.60 59.18 -29.55
CA VAL A 1197 -81.92 58.19 -28.50
C VAL A 1197 -81.20 56.83 -28.71
N TYR A 1198 -80.97 56.41 -29.97
CA TYR A 1198 -80.16 55.23 -30.27
C TYR A 1198 -78.67 55.42 -29.97
N GLN A 1199 -78.08 56.57 -30.32
CA GLN A 1199 -76.67 56.88 -30.01
C GLN A 1199 -76.45 56.87 -28.50
N LEU A 1200 -77.34 57.54 -27.77
CA LEU A 1200 -77.33 57.59 -26.31
C LEU A 1200 -77.37 56.19 -25.69
N LYS A 1201 -78.35 55.34 -26.07
CA LYS A 1201 -78.45 53.95 -25.57
C LYS A 1201 -77.22 53.10 -25.88
N ILE A 1202 -76.63 53.25 -27.07
CA ILE A 1202 -75.41 52.53 -27.48
C ILE A 1202 -74.21 52.98 -26.63
N LEU A 1203 -74.01 54.29 -26.50
CA LEU A 1203 -72.87 54.87 -25.78
C LEU A 1203 -72.95 54.58 -24.28
N ILE A 1204 -74.13 54.72 -23.65
CA ILE A 1204 -74.36 54.33 -22.25
C ILE A 1204 -73.97 52.86 -22.03
N ARG A 1205 -74.42 51.96 -22.91
CA ARG A 1205 -74.12 50.53 -22.79
C ARG A 1205 -72.64 50.22 -22.98
N ILE A 1206 -71.98 50.83 -23.97
CA ILE A 1206 -70.54 50.68 -24.19
C ILE A 1206 -69.76 51.18 -22.98
N VAL A 1207 -70.06 52.39 -22.49
CA VAL A 1207 -69.32 53.03 -21.38
C VAL A 1207 -69.49 52.24 -20.08
N LYS A 1208 -70.72 51.91 -19.66
CA LYS A 1208 -70.94 51.14 -18.42
C LYS A 1208 -70.34 49.75 -18.46
N LYS A 1209 -70.54 49.01 -19.56
CA LYS A 1209 -69.98 47.66 -19.67
C LYS A 1209 -68.46 47.71 -19.69
N LYS A 1210 -67.86 48.62 -20.46
CA LYS A 1210 -66.41 48.83 -20.49
C LYS A 1210 -65.83 49.22 -19.12
N TYR A 1211 -66.46 50.13 -18.38
CA TYR A 1211 -66.02 50.48 -17.01
C TYR A 1211 -65.96 49.24 -16.11
N ARG A 1212 -67.05 48.46 -16.07
CA ARG A 1212 -67.12 47.22 -15.28
C ARG A 1212 -66.14 46.15 -15.76
N ASP A 1213 -66.03 45.94 -17.07
CA ASP A 1213 -65.17 44.91 -17.67
C ASP A 1213 -63.68 45.21 -17.42
N PHE A 1214 -63.23 46.48 -17.53
CA PHE A 1214 -61.84 46.86 -17.21
C PHE A 1214 -61.57 46.89 -15.69
N ARG A 1215 -62.55 47.23 -14.85
CA ARG A 1215 -62.43 47.10 -13.38
C ARG A 1215 -62.21 45.65 -12.94
N LEU A 1216 -62.92 44.70 -13.55
CA LEU A 1216 -62.73 43.27 -13.30
C LEU A 1216 -61.39 42.72 -13.80
N GLN A 1217 -60.70 43.44 -14.69
CA GLN A 1217 -59.41 43.05 -15.26
C GLN A 1217 -58.20 43.66 -14.53
N GLY A 1218 -58.43 44.41 -13.44
CA GLY A 1218 -57.38 44.96 -12.56
C GLY A 1218 -56.93 46.39 -12.86
N VAL A 1219 -57.61 47.13 -13.75
CA VAL A 1219 -57.25 48.54 -14.01
C VAL A 1219 -57.54 49.40 -12.79
N LEU A 1220 -56.55 50.22 -12.39
CA LEU A 1220 -56.61 51.08 -11.21
C LEU A 1220 -57.79 52.07 -11.24
N ASP A 1221 -58.41 52.29 -10.07
CA ASP A 1221 -59.52 53.25 -9.92
C ASP A 1221 -59.15 54.68 -10.33
N SER A 1222 -57.88 55.07 -10.21
CA SER A 1222 -57.36 56.36 -10.68
C SER A 1222 -57.39 56.50 -12.21
N THR A 1223 -57.29 55.40 -12.95
CA THR A 1223 -57.43 55.36 -14.42
C THR A 1223 -58.88 55.21 -14.83
N LEU A 1224 -59.65 54.36 -14.13
CA LEU A 1224 -61.07 54.15 -14.39
C LEU A 1224 -61.86 55.45 -14.25
N ASN A 1225 -61.63 56.19 -13.15
CA ASN A 1225 -62.24 57.48 -12.84
C ASN A 1225 -61.39 58.66 -13.36
N SER A 1226 -60.93 58.55 -14.61
CA SER A 1226 -60.20 59.63 -15.29
C SER A 1226 -61.14 60.80 -15.66
N LYS A 1227 -60.58 62.01 -15.77
CA LYS A 1227 -61.33 63.22 -16.19
C LYS A 1227 -62.09 63.04 -17.53
N ALA A 1228 -61.58 62.19 -18.42
CA ALA A 1228 -62.26 61.83 -19.66
C ALA A 1228 -63.49 60.96 -19.40
N TYR A 1229 -63.40 59.97 -18.51
CA TYR A 1229 -64.56 59.21 -18.05
C TYR A 1229 -65.61 60.12 -17.38
N ASP A 1230 -65.21 61.03 -16.50
CA ASP A 1230 -66.15 61.99 -15.87
C ASP A 1230 -66.85 62.87 -16.92
N THR A 1231 -66.10 63.35 -17.92
CA THR A 1231 -66.65 64.15 -19.02
C THR A 1231 -67.69 63.36 -19.82
N VAL A 1232 -67.37 62.10 -20.17
CA VAL A 1232 -68.28 61.18 -20.85
C VAL A 1232 -69.51 60.87 -19.98
N ARG A 1233 -69.31 60.53 -18.71
CA ARG A 1233 -70.36 60.18 -17.74
C ARG A 1233 -71.33 61.35 -17.59
N ASN A 1234 -70.83 62.55 -17.31
CA ASN A 1234 -71.63 63.74 -17.10
C ASN A 1234 -72.43 64.14 -18.35
N ARG A 1235 -71.82 64.08 -19.56
CA ARG A 1235 -72.56 64.36 -20.81
C ARG A 1235 -73.66 63.33 -21.07
N LEU A 1236 -73.38 62.04 -20.90
CA LEU A 1236 -74.37 60.99 -21.11
C LEU A 1236 -75.52 61.06 -20.09
N THR A 1237 -75.24 61.31 -18.80
CA THR A 1237 -76.27 61.51 -17.77
C THR A 1237 -77.15 62.73 -18.05
N LEU A 1238 -76.58 63.84 -18.54
CA LEU A 1238 -77.35 65.04 -18.90
C LEU A 1238 -78.27 64.80 -20.11
N GLU A 1239 -77.77 64.11 -21.13
CA GLU A 1239 -78.55 63.70 -22.30
C GLU A 1239 -79.63 62.67 -21.95
N GLU A 1240 -79.35 61.78 -21.00
CA GLU A 1240 -80.32 60.84 -20.42
C GLU A 1240 -81.47 61.57 -19.71
N ALA A 1241 -81.16 62.49 -18.81
CA ALA A 1241 -82.17 63.31 -18.15
C ALA A 1241 -83.01 64.10 -19.18
N THR A 1242 -82.38 64.64 -20.22
CA THR A 1242 -83.05 65.40 -21.28
C THR A 1242 -83.95 64.53 -22.16
N ALA A 1243 -83.50 63.32 -22.52
CA ALA A 1243 -84.27 62.37 -23.32
C ALA A 1243 -85.48 61.82 -22.55
N SER A 1244 -85.32 61.55 -21.25
CA SER A 1244 -86.38 61.06 -20.34
C SER A 1244 -87.60 61.98 -20.30
N VAL A 1245 -87.40 63.29 -20.46
CA VAL A 1245 -88.46 64.31 -20.40
C VAL A 1245 -89.17 64.50 -21.74
N ARG A 1246 -88.58 64.10 -22.88
CA ARG A 1246 -89.12 64.40 -24.23
C ARG A 1246 -89.96 63.29 -24.86
N GLU A 1247 -89.59 62.02 -24.72
CA GLU A 1247 -90.40 60.87 -25.16
C GLU A 1247 -90.26 59.70 -24.18
N GLY A 1248 -91.38 59.15 -23.69
CA GLY A 1248 -91.36 58.01 -22.76
C GLY A 1248 -90.81 56.74 -23.43
N GLY A 1249 -89.53 56.43 -23.21
CA GLY A 1249 -88.88 55.37 -24.00
C GLY A 1249 -87.50 54.88 -23.59
N MET A 1250 -86.98 55.12 -22.38
CA MET A 1250 -85.77 54.44 -21.88
C MET A 1250 -86.10 53.17 -21.10
N GLN A 1251 -86.42 52.11 -21.85
CA GLN A 1251 -86.58 50.76 -21.32
C GLN A 1251 -85.23 50.18 -20.85
N GLY A 1252 -84.92 50.31 -19.56
CA GLY A 1252 -83.92 49.50 -18.85
C GLY A 1252 -82.45 49.74 -19.20
N ILE A 1253 -82.09 50.93 -19.68
CA ILE A 1253 -80.69 51.33 -19.92
C ILE A 1253 -80.52 52.76 -19.39
N SER A 1254 -79.75 52.91 -18.31
CA SER A 1254 -79.47 54.16 -17.61
C SER A 1254 -77.98 54.24 -17.21
N MET A 1255 -77.40 55.43 -17.16
CA MET A 1255 -76.06 55.72 -16.60
C MET A 1255 -76.01 55.61 -15.08
N LYS A 1256 -77.15 55.66 -14.38
CA LYS A 1256 -77.21 55.43 -12.93
C LYS A 1256 -76.76 54.00 -12.62
N ASP A 1257 -75.90 53.81 -11.64
CA ASP A 1257 -75.38 52.47 -11.33
C ASP A 1257 -76.46 51.64 -10.63
N SER A 1258 -76.85 50.55 -11.28
CA SER A 1258 -77.89 49.62 -10.80
C SER A 1258 -77.42 48.74 -9.63
N ASP A 1259 -76.17 48.93 -9.23
CA ASP A 1259 -75.53 48.23 -8.11
C ASP A 1259 -75.53 49.15 -6.85
N GLU A 1260 -76.01 50.41 -6.94
CA GLU A 1260 -76.17 51.36 -5.81
C GLU A 1260 -77.62 51.43 -5.25
N GLU A 1261 -78.59 50.74 -5.85
CA GLU A 1261 -80.00 50.76 -5.39
C GLU A 1261 -80.34 49.62 -4.40
N ASP A 1262 -79.39 48.73 -4.10
CA ASP A 1262 -79.56 47.58 -3.18
C ASP A 1262 -79.01 47.84 -1.74
N GLU A 1263 -78.48 49.04 -1.42
CA GLU A 1263 -77.90 49.38 -0.09
C GLU A 1263 -78.73 50.38 0.75
N GLU A 1264 -79.92 50.81 0.29
CA GLU A 1264 -80.81 51.75 1.05
C GLU A 1264 -82.13 51.12 1.58
N ASP A 1265 -82.28 49.79 1.57
CA ASP A 1265 -83.41 49.06 2.18
C ASP A 1265 -82.92 48.02 3.24
N ASP A 1266 -82.43 48.50 4.40
CA ASP A 1266 -82.36 47.77 5.69
C ASP A 1266 -82.32 48.74 6.91
#